data_AF-A0A1B7P5T1-F1
#
_entry.id   AF-A0A1B7P5T1-F1
#
_cell.length_a   1.000
_cell.length_b   1.000
_cell.length_c   1.000
_cell.angle_alpha   90.00
_cell.angle_beta   90.00
_cell.angle_gamma   90.00
#
_symmetry.space_group_name_H-M   'P 1'
#
loop_
_entity.id
_entity.type
_entity.pdbx_description
1 polymer ?
#
loop_
_entity_poly.entity_id
_entity_poly.type
_entity_poly.pdbx_seq_one_letter_code
_entity_poly.pdbx_strand_id
1 'polypeptide(L)'
;MASRDDYTVGWICALPLEMAAAKATLDHIYDDLPADLGLNDSNAYVLGRLNGHNIVVACLPFGVYGTTSAATVAAQMLASFTSIRFSLMVGIGAGVPGTKEDVRLGDIVVSSHRLRGQGLFSALNKPSTLLLTAAGKVETNNILGESQIPSYINKILKKDPLVFRHPGTEQDFVFDPNYDHIAKPGDDGSCDQCDPGRLLHREPRGSQNPKVHYGLVASGNQVMRHGGTRDKLAREHGILCFEMEAAGLMDITQCLVIRGICDYADSHKTKVWQGYAAAAAAAYANEILSLIPPSPKPRPRASVTDSMVAPVLDALLLTRPEVDRSSLISLKGRRVTGTCEWLLRHDHYQQWLQGVDPPLLWISGGPGKGKTILAIYITEQLEPVVDSAQGILLYYFCSNRDKNRNTAVTIMRGMLHQWLSLQPQLAQHIQTYFDGSETTKYTTSSFICLWKLFLILLHHTNAPQVVCVLDGLDECEGESLKQLLDVLGEYFSPPAVKKKACLKVILLSRPQQGPLESKLHRFPRIKLDDSDMEVRKDVEKYISAKVAELAAENILSEDKLLQVHQTLMSSAEGTFLWVGFVADELKGRSWLKINDILRGVPKGLGGIYRRLLQQVEDKEKLVTVLQWVVLAARPMTVDELAVAAEIKASDALTPAEILKDRLTSCGLLVKIDGDVVNLVHESAREFFQSDQINIEGINIFHMNHTTHQTLMRTCLGLIEGSYKSPGSISNASLHNSLLTYASLYWPEHLRHAFYSAEARVELSRQFFRAESPVREDWWKFYWDREQYGYLWPDATFWAATRGHRDVVELLLDHGANINAKDRDKLTALHIAVTGEHKDVVSLLLDRSARIEDKGSYGDTPLIRAIQANSKDIVKMLLEHGARVDKLPTPPGVAALRGPMDPLEARANQLLELQELLFATRYEDQSRLVDLTLKILTFSLRYRLIFKLVAVYVRHWSVGRWEVLQDLVKNNETARLRKWAQSFIGFGNQLVEAKNPRNLEAMTGLSVRVFEVVSTADLEALLVIGVLVGSSVMLAATKQRWREGADIAGRTFSQFTSLAYRRGTEESLDYGVRWFQVDLDTSIRNGNRADTVDRAGVIFSTYIAILASKDSRPIEYFSTVVTEYFERYIGGSYEEQLFNDVSEACAIEFDAISKIQDSRRLFLLLSSIFQIAEHSKEKGQDRFLNVPPASCLILCQKDPGTHQWLIGEAIPETMSVQISRLQGPAEKRAFKALVECLIIGKQYGLSLSMGVRETVKRNLQPIDGVDEILDQILST
;
A
#
# COMPACT_ATOMS: atom_id res chain seq x y z
N MET A 1 1.06 42.50 -4.54
CA MET A 1 1.91 41.30 -4.49
C MET A 1 1.09 40.12 -4.98
N ALA A 2 1.63 39.36 -5.93
CA ALA A 2 1.01 38.12 -6.38
C ALA A 2 1.14 37.07 -5.25
N SER A 3 0.08 36.33 -4.95
CA SER A 3 0.13 35.16 -4.06
C SER A 3 0.94 34.03 -4.71
N ARG A 4 1.43 33.07 -3.92
CA ARG A 4 2.00 31.82 -4.46
C ARG A 4 1.01 31.10 -5.39
N ASP A 5 -0.29 31.25 -5.15
CA ASP A 5 -1.35 30.65 -5.97
C ASP A 5 -1.58 31.38 -7.32
N ASP A 6 -0.92 32.52 -7.56
CA ASP A 6 -1.06 33.23 -8.82
C ASP A 6 -0.09 32.73 -9.90
N TYR A 7 0.87 31.86 -9.56
CA TYR A 7 1.86 31.29 -10.47
C TYR A 7 1.34 30.00 -11.11
N THR A 8 1.34 29.93 -12.44
CA THR A 8 0.67 28.85 -13.19
C THR A 8 1.59 28.03 -14.09
N VAL A 9 2.87 28.41 -14.17
CA VAL A 9 3.89 27.73 -14.97
C VAL A 9 5.14 27.55 -14.13
N GLY A 10 5.61 26.30 -14.01
CA GLY A 10 6.90 25.99 -13.41
C GLY A 10 8.00 25.90 -14.47
N TRP A 11 9.15 26.51 -14.24
CA TRP A 11 10.30 26.48 -15.13
C TRP A 11 11.53 26.00 -14.35
N ILE A 12 12.08 24.84 -14.73
CA ILE A 12 13.17 24.18 -14.00
C ILE A 12 14.45 24.24 -14.84
N CYS A 13 15.52 24.72 -14.20
CA CYS A 13 16.87 24.81 -14.76
C CYS A 13 17.86 23.98 -13.91
N ALA A 14 18.81 23.32 -14.57
CA ALA A 14 19.91 22.61 -13.94
C ALA A 14 21.08 23.52 -13.56
N LEU A 15 21.36 24.55 -14.37
CA LEU A 15 22.53 25.42 -14.21
C LEU A 15 22.14 26.88 -13.98
N PRO A 16 22.93 27.66 -13.22
CA PRO A 16 22.74 29.11 -13.08
C PRO A 16 22.72 29.86 -14.41
N LEU A 17 23.48 29.39 -15.41
CA LEU A 17 23.49 29.93 -16.76
C LEU A 17 22.14 29.78 -17.47
N GLU A 18 21.46 28.65 -17.26
CA GLU A 18 20.13 28.38 -17.82
C GLU A 18 19.07 29.25 -17.13
N MET A 19 19.17 29.40 -15.81
CA MET A 19 18.32 30.33 -15.05
C MET A 19 18.55 31.78 -15.49
N ALA A 20 19.79 32.17 -15.80
CA ALA A 20 20.09 33.51 -16.33
C ALA A 20 19.41 33.74 -17.69
N ALA A 21 19.44 32.75 -18.59
CA ALA A 21 18.73 32.80 -19.87
C ALA A 21 17.20 32.87 -19.65
N ALA A 22 16.64 32.07 -18.75
CA ALA A 22 15.22 32.12 -18.39
C ALA A 22 14.82 33.50 -17.83
N LYS A 23 15.58 34.03 -16.86
CA LYS A 23 15.38 35.37 -16.28
C LYS A 23 15.50 36.47 -17.34
N ALA A 24 16.36 36.29 -18.35
CA ALA A 24 16.48 37.20 -19.47
C ALA A 24 15.23 37.20 -20.38
N THR A 25 14.43 36.13 -20.40
CA THR A 25 13.17 36.10 -21.18
C THR A 25 12.00 36.81 -20.50
N LEU A 26 11.97 36.86 -19.16
CA LEU A 26 10.84 37.41 -18.41
C LEU A 26 10.59 38.89 -18.75
N ASP A 27 9.32 39.23 -18.96
CA ASP A 27 8.84 40.59 -19.21
C ASP A 27 8.94 41.45 -17.93
N HIS A 28 8.67 40.83 -16.78
CA HIS A 28 8.75 41.45 -15.47
C HIS A 28 9.21 40.43 -14.41
N ILE A 29 10.02 40.87 -13.45
CA ILE A 29 10.52 40.05 -12.34
C ILE A 29 9.91 40.63 -11.06
N TYR A 30 9.28 39.78 -10.25
CA TYR A 30 8.67 40.15 -8.98
C TYR A 30 9.67 40.02 -7.83
N ASP A 31 9.42 40.73 -6.74
CA ASP A 31 10.16 40.58 -5.48
C ASP A 31 9.92 39.19 -4.85
N ASP A 32 10.89 38.73 -4.05
CA ASP A 32 10.78 37.46 -3.34
C ASP A 32 9.60 37.45 -2.37
N LEU A 33 8.90 36.31 -2.30
CA LEU A 33 7.79 36.13 -1.36
C LEU A 33 8.32 35.84 0.05
N PRO A 34 7.60 36.25 1.12
CA PRO A 34 7.97 35.89 2.48
C PRO A 34 8.13 34.38 2.67
N ALA A 35 9.08 33.99 3.52
CA ALA A 35 9.25 32.59 3.91
C ALA A 35 7.99 32.10 4.65
N ASP A 36 7.40 31.01 4.17
CA ASP A 36 6.26 30.38 4.84
C ASP A 36 6.79 29.37 5.86
N LEU A 37 6.64 29.69 7.16
CA LEU A 37 7.15 28.88 8.28
C LEU A 37 6.53 27.46 8.35
N GLY A 38 5.46 27.19 7.58
CA GLY A 38 4.81 25.88 7.51
C GLY A 38 5.32 24.96 6.39
N LEU A 39 6.09 25.46 5.42
CA LEU A 39 6.58 24.69 4.27
C LEU A 39 8.09 24.47 4.37
N ASN A 40 8.52 23.21 4.42
CA ASN A 40 9.94 22.83 4.43
C ASN A 40 10.54 22.88 3.01
N ASP A 41 10.48 24.06 2.39
CA ASP A 41 10.99 24.33 1.04
C ASP A 41 12.32 25.07 1.10
N SER A 42 13.37 24.45 0.55
CA SER A 42 14.73 24.98 0.53
C SER A 42 15.13 25.62 -0.80
N ASN A 43 14.22 25.64 -1.79
CA ASN A 43 14.50 26.18 -3.12
C ASN A 43 14.57 27.71 -3.10
N ALA A 44 15.46 28.25 -3.94
CA ALA A 44 15.45 29.66 -4.31
C ALA A 44 14.72 29.84 -5.64
N TYR A 45 13.71 30.72 -5.64
CA TYR A 45 12.87 30.97 -6.80
C TYR A 45 13.15 32.34 -7.43
N VAL A 46 13.10 32.40 -8.75
CA VAL A 46 12.93 33.67 -9.48
C VAL A 46 11.49 33.73 -9.94
N LEU A 47 10.77 34.72 -9.46
CA LEU A 47 9.36 34.92 -9.76
C LEU A 47 9.20 35.99 -10.83
N GLY A 48 8.35 35.77 -11.82
CA GLY A 48 8.11 36.78 -12.85
C GLY A 48 6.93 36.51 -13.74
N ARG A 49 6.84 37.30 -14.80
CA ARG A 49 5.77 37.25 -15.80
C ARG A 49 6.35 37.15 -17.20
N LEU A 50 5.73 36.34 -18.05
CA LEU A 50 6.09 36.19 -19.47
C LEU A 50 4.84 35.89 -20.30
N ASN A 51 4.58 36.66 -21.36
CA ASN A 51 3.43 36.49 -22.25
C ASN A 51 2.08 36.38 -21.51
N GLY A 52 1.95 37.10 -20.39
CA GLY A 52 0.75 37.07 -19.56
C GLY A 52 0.69 35.95 -18.52
N HIS A 53 1.59 34.96 -18.53
CA HIS A 53 1.70 33.91 -17.52
C HIS A 53 2.58 34.37 -16.35
N ASN A 54 2.18 34.05 -15.11
CA ASN A 54 3.07 34.15 -13.95
C ASN A 54 3.87 32.86 -13.85
N ILE A 55 5.20 33.00 -13.86
CA ILE A 55 6.18 31.92 -13.94
C ILE A 55 7.01 31.88 -12.67
N VAL A 56 7.17 30.68 -12.12
CA VAL A 56 8.16 30.39 -11.08
C VAL A 56 9.33 29.64 -11.70
N VAL A 57 10.53 30.20 -11.60
CA VAL A 57 11.77 29.59 -12.09
C VAL A 57 12.57 29.07 -10.90
N ALA A 58 12.97 27.80 -10.91
CA ALA A 58 13.92 27.25 -9.93
C ALA A 58 15.16 26.68 -10.61
N CYS A 59 16.28 26.75 -9.89
CA CYS A 59 17.55 26.14 -10.28
C CYS A 59 17.90 25.05 -9.29
N LEU A 60 18.54 23.99 -9.76
CA LEU A 60 19.13 22.98 -8.89
C LEU A 60 20.20 23.60 -7.96
N PRO A 61 20.44 23.03 -6.75
CA PRO A 61 21.45 23.52 -5.84
C PRO A 61 22.84 23.59 -6.49
N PHE A 62 23.62 24.61 -6.13
CA PHE A 62 24.93 24.86 -6.74
C PHE A 62 25.86 23.63 -6.64
N GLY A 63 26.33 23.15 -7.80
CA GLY A 63 27.21 21.98 -7.89
C GLY A 63 26.51 20.62 -7.78
N VAL A 64 25.18 20.57 -7.68
CA VAL A 64 24.40 19.33 -7.59
C VAL A 64 23.58 19.14 -8.86
N TYR A 65 23.80 18.01 -9.54
CA TYR A 65 23.10 17.65 -10.79
C TYR A 65 22.49 16.25 -10.66
N GLY A 66 21.68 15.86 -11.64
CA GLY A 66 21.11 14.52 -11.72
C GLY A 66 19.62 14.46 -11.35
N THR A 67 19.02 13.32 -11.70
CA THR A 67 17.57 13.06 -11.63
C THR A 67 16.97 13.29 -10.23
N THR A 68 17.59 12.79 -9.16
CA THR A 68 17.08 12.95 -7.78
C THR A 68 17.01 14.41 -7.32
N SER A 69 17.98 15.22 -7.73
CA SER A 69 18.01 16.66 -7.38
C SER A 69 16.89 17.41 -8.09
N ALA A 70 16.73 17.17 -9.40
CA ALA A 70 15.66 17.75 -10.18
C ALA A 70 14.26 17.36 -9.65
N ALA A 71 14.08 16.09 -9.28
CA ALA A 71 12.87 15.57 -8.67
C ALA A 71 12.52 16.32 -7.37
N THR A 72 13.51 16.51 -6.50
CA THR A 72 13.33 17.20 -5.21
C THR A 72 12.94 18.66 -5.40
N VAL A 73 13.64 19.38 -6.28
CA VAL A 73 13.35 20.79 -6.60
C VAL A 73 11.93 20.93 -7.16
N ALA A 74 11.53 20.05 -8.09
CA ALA A 74 10.20 20.08 -8.67
C ALA A 74 9.09 19.75 -7.66
N ALA A 75 9.28 18.74 -6.81
CA ALA A 75 8.32 18.38 -5.78
C ALA A 75 8.10 19.53 -4.78
N GLN A 76 9.18 20.17 -4.33
CA GLN A 76 9.11 21.33 -3.45
C GLN A 76 8.44 22.55 -4.15
N MET A 77 8.75 22.79 -5.43
CA MET A 77 8.10 23.84 -6.21
C MET A 77 6.60 23.63 -6.33
N LEU A 78 6.15 22.41 -6.64
CA LEU A 78 4.72 22.09 -6.78
C LEU A 78 3.98 22.13 -5.44
N ALA A 79 4.68 21.81 -4.34
CA ALA A 79 4.14 21.95 -2.99
C ALA A 79 3.99 23.43 -2.59
N SER A 80 4.96 24.28 -2.96
CA SER A 80 4.94 25.72 -2.66
C SER A 80 4.04 26.54 -3.58
N PHE A 81 3.83 26.10 -4.82
CA PHE A 81 3.05 26.79 -5.84
C PHE A 81 1.99 25.83 -6.41
N THR A 82 0.87 25.73 -5.70
CA THR A 82 -0.21 24.75 -5.95
C THR A 82 -0.97 24.98 -7.25
N SER A 83 -0.89 26.18 -7.83
CA SER A 83 -1.57 26.57 -9.07
C SER A 83 -0.80 26.26 -10.37
N ILE A 84 0.38 25.63 -10.29
CA ILE A 84 1.16 25.26 -11.48
C ILE A 84 0.37 24.25 -12.34
N ARG A 85 0.11 24.61 -13.61
CA ARG A 85 -0.65 23.78 -14.56
C ARG A 85 0.22 22.77 -15.31
N PHE A 86 1.47 23.14 -15.57
CA PHE A 86 2.47 22.35 -16.27
C PHE A 86 3.86 22.90 -15.98
N SER A 87 4.87 22.08 -16.23
CA SER A 87 6.27 22.44 -16.03
C SER A 87 7.06 22.40 -17.33
N LEU A 88 8.10 23.21 -17.43
CA LEU A 88 9.10 23.16 -18.50
C LEU A 88 10.45 22.84 -17.87
N MET A 89 11.16 21.87 -18.44
CA MET A 89 12.56 21.64 -18.15
C MET A 89 13.37 22.23 -19.29
N VAL A 90 14.00 23.38 -19.03
CA VAL A 90 14.69 24.15 -20.07
C VAL A 90 16.13 24.32 -19.67
N GLY A 91 17.03 23.89 -20.54
CA GLY A 91 18.45 24.03 -20.31
C GLY A 91 19.28 23.57 -21.48
N ILE A 92 20.53 23.22 -21.21
CA ILE A 92 21.46 22.73 -22.22
C ILE A 92 21.53 21.20 -22.20
N GLY A 93 21.89 20.63 -23.33
CA GLY A 93 22.07 19.19 -23.49
C GLY A 93 23.12 18.89 -24.56
N ALA A 94 23.44 17.62 -24.66
CA ALA A 94 24.44 17.11 -25.58
C ALA A 94 23.76 16.54 -26.83
N GLY A 95 24.11 17.01 -28.02
CA GLY A 95 23.50 16.60 -29.29
C GLY A 95 24.12 15.33 -29.85
N VAL A 96 23.36 14.58 -30.65
CA VAL A 96 23.89 13.43 -31.39
C VAL A 96 24.16 13.83 -32.85
N PRO A 97 25.43 13.92 -33.28
CA PRO A 97 25.77 14.21 -34.66
C PRO A 97 25.50 13.00 -35.57
N GLY A 98 25.35 13.22 -36.89
CA GLY A 98 25.25 12.13 -37.88
C GLY A 98 23.89 11.41 -37.97
N THR A 99 22.86 11.91 -37.28
CA THR A 99 21.46 11.46 -37.46
C THR A 99 20.85 12.02 -38.76
N LYS A 100 19.72 11.45 -39.22
CA LYS A 100 18.95 12.00 -40.38
C LYS A 100 18.56 13.48 -40.20
N GLU A 101 18.44 13.93 -38.95
CA GLU A 101 18.02 15.28 -38.59
C GLU A 101 19.15 16.32 -38.65
N ASP A 102 20.42 15.88 -38.67
CA ASP A 102 21.64 16.70 -38.68
C ASP A 102 21.73 17.69 -37.48
N VAL A 103 21.65 17.20 -36.24
CA VAL A 103 21.72 18.06 -35.02
C VAL A 103 23.07 18.80 -34.93
N ARG A 104 23.06 20.12 -34.68
CA ARG A 104 24.25 20.99 -34.56
C ARG A 104 24.33 21.73 -33.23
N LEU A 105 25.52 22.23 -32.87
CA LEU A 105 25.66 23.13 -31.72
C LEU A 105 24.83 24.39 -31.92
N GLY A 106 24.15 24.82 -30.86
CA GLY A 106 23.17 25.91 -30.89
C GLY A 106 21.76 25.49 -31.34
N ASP A 107 21.57 24.31 -31.93
CA ASP A 107 20.22 23.80 -32.23
C ASP A 107 19.41 23.51 -30.96
N ILE A 108 18.10 23.29 -31.14
CA ILE A 108 17.16 23.03 -30.06
C ILE A 108 16.57 21.64 -30.28
N VAL A 109 16.63 20.78 -29.25
CA VAL A 109 15.99 19.47 -29.24
C VAL A 109 14.84 19.48 -28.23
N VAL A 110 13.67 19.07 -28.69
CA VAL A 110 12.44 19.02 -27.90
C VAL A 110 11.95 17.58 -27.84
N SER A 111 11.63 17.12 -26.63
CA SER A 111 11.13 15.76 -26.43
C SER A 111 9.83 15.51 -27.21
N SER A 112 9.79 14.49 -28.07
CA SER A 112 8.58 14.11 -28.83
C SER A 112 8.35 12.58 -28.86
N HIS A 113 7.08 12.16 -28.84
CA HIS A 113 6.68 10.73 -28.84
C HIS A 113 6.37 10.19 -30.24
N ARG A 114 7.26 10.43 -31.21
CA ARG A 114 7.18 9.75 -32.52
C ARG A 114 8.21 8.62 -32.58
N LEU A 115 7.89 7.45 -32.01
CA LEU A 115 8.11 6.09 -32.57
C LEU A 115 8.09 4.94 -31.54
N ARG A 116 7.75 3.76 -32.08
CA ARG A 116 7.61 2.44 -31.46
C ARG A 116 8.97 1.85 -31.04
N GLY A 117 9.11 1.39 -29.80
CA GLY A 117 10.23 0.54 -29.38
C GLY A 117 10.27 0.35 -27.86
N GLN A 118 10.21 -0.90 -27.39
CA GLN A 118 10.49 -1.30 -26.01
C GLN A 118 12.00 -1.48 -25.83
N GLY A 119 12.61 -0.87 -24.81
CA GLY A 119 13.99 -1.21 -24.39
C GLY A 119 14.69 -0.17 -23.50
N LEU A 120 15.16 -0.66 -22.35
CA LEU A 120 16.17 -0.19 -21.37
C LEU A 120 16.19 1.26 -20.86
N PHE A 121 15.46 2.21 -21.44
CA PHE A 121 15.30 3.56 -20.92
C PHE A 121 13.86 3.78 -20.46
N SER A 122 13.67 4.29 -19.24
CA SER A 122 12.36 4.49 -18.62
C SER A 122 11.47 5.37 -19.52
N ALA A 123 10.28 4.87 -19.86
CA ALA A 123 9.29 5.58 -20.64
C ALA A 123 8.98 6.96 -20.02
N LEU A 124 9.25 8.03 -20.76
CA LEU A 124 8.96 9.41 -20.37
C LEU A 124 7.46 9.60 -20.13
N ASN A 125 7.08 10.16 -18.98
CA ASN A 125 5.70 10.61 -18.75
C ASN A 125 5.31 11.64 -19.82
N LYS A 126 4.10 11.46 -20.37
CA LYS A 126 3.65 12.21 -21.54
C LYS A 126 3.46 13.70 -21.19
N PRO A 127 4.09 14.65 -21.92
CA PRO A 127 3.77 16.06 -21.79
C PRO A 127 2.27 16.29 -22.02
N SER A 128 1.70 17.30 -21.37
CA SER A 128 0.27 17.58 -21.50
C SER A 128 -0.14 17.77 -22.97
N THR A 129 -1.36 17.39 -23.35
CA THR A 129 -1.86 17.64 -24.72
C THR A 129 -1.75 19.13 -25.08
N LEU A 130 -1.90 20.03 -24.11
CA LEU A 130 -1.69 21.48 -24.28
C LEU A 130 -0.27 21.81 -24.76
N LEU A 131 0.76 21.28 -24.09
CA LEU A 131 2.16 21.49 -24.46
C LEU A 131 2.50 20.86 -25.82
N LEU A 132 1.98 19.66 -26.10
CA LEU A 132 2.18 19.00 -27.40
C LEU A 132 1.50 19.75 -28.55
N THR A 133 0.29 20.29 -28.33
CA THR A 133 -0.39 21.13 -29.33
C THR A 133 0.36 22.45 -29.56
N ALA A 134 0.90 23.07 -28.52
CA ALA A 134 1.73 24.27 -28.66
C ALA A 134 3.03 23.96 -29.43
N ALA A 135 3.73 22.88 -29.09
CA ALA A 135 4.93 22.43 -29.80
C ALA A 135 4.67 22.16 -31.30
N GLY A 136 3.56 21.49 -31.63
CA GLY A 136 3.16 21.27 -33.03
C GLY A 136 2.85 22.57 -33.81
N LYS A 137 2.35 23.60 -33.12
CA LYS A 137 2.20 24.95 -33.72
C LYS A 137 3.56 25.63 -33.95
N VAL A 138 4.51 25.52 -33.01
CA VAL A 138 5.87 26.03 -33.23
C VAL A 138 6.56 25.30 -34.39
N GLU A 139 6.38 23.98 -34.51
CA GLU A 139 6.85 23.21 -35.67
C GLU A 139 6.27 23.75 -36.98
N THR A 140 4.97 24.06 -37.00
CA THR A 140 4.30 24.67 -38.16
C THR A 140 4.90 26.04 -38.51
N ASN A 141 5.10 26.91 -37.51
CA ASN A 141 5.70 28.23 -37.72
C ASN A 141 7.15 28.13 -38.23
N ASN A 142 7.93 27.16 -37.74
CA ASN A 142 9.29 26.90 -38.23
C ASN A 142 9.29 26.46 -39.71
N ILE A 143 8.35 25.58 -40.10
CA ILE A 143 8.20 25.12 -41.50
C ILE A 143 7.85 26.29 -42.42
N LEU A 144 6.99 27.20 -41.98
CA LEU A 144 6.56 28.38 -42.75
C LEU A 144 7.57 29.55 -42.68
N GLY A 145 8.62 29.46 -41.87
CA GLY A 145 9.57 30.56 -41.65
C GLY A 145 9.01 31.72 -40.82
N GLU A 146 7.91 31.50 -40.10
CA GLU A 146 7.19 32.50 -39.28
C GLU A 146 7.67 32.51 -37.81
N SER A 147 8.60 31.61 -37.48
CA SER A 147 9.16 31.43 -36.13
C SER A 147 9.75 32.70 -35.52
N GLN A 148 9.42 32.92 -34.25
CA GLN A 148 9.93 34.07 -33.49
C GLN A 148 11.18 33.75 -32.64
N ILE A 149 11.68 32.50 -32.67
CA ILE A 149 12.87 32.08 -31.92
C ILE A 149 14.06 33.02 -32.15
N PRO A 150 14.44 33.40 -33.39
CA PRO A 150 15.59 34.29 -33.61
C PRO A 150 15.39 35.68 -32.98
N SER A 151 14.15 36.18 -32.98
CA SER A 151 13.79 37.45 -32.33
C SER A 151 13.92 37.37 -30.82
N TYR A 152 13.48 36.27 -30.21
CA TYR A 152 13.62 36.03 -28.77
C TYR A 152 15.09 35.85 -28.35
N ILE A 153 15.91 35.15 -29.15
CA ILE A 153 17.36 35.05 -28.90
C ILE A 153 18.00 36.45 -28.94
N ASN A 154 17.65 37.28 -29.92
CA ASN A 154 18.13 38.67 -29.98
C ASN A 154 17.70 39.51 -28.77
N LYS A 155 16.54 39.24 -28.17
CA LYS A 155 16.12 39.90 -26.91
C LYS A 155 17.00 39.47 -25.73
N ILE A 156 17.34 38.19 -25.62
CA ILE A 156 18.23 37.66 -24.58
C ILE A 156 19.64 38.23 -24.75
N LEU A 157 20.16 38.24 -25.98
CA LEU A 157 21.47 38.81 -26.35
C LEU A 157 21.61 40.29 -25.98
N LYS A 158 20.53 41.08 -26.11
CA LYS A 158 20.56 42.51 -25.71
C LYS A 158 20.76 42.71 -24.20
N LYS A 159 20.38 41.73 -23.37
CA LYS A 159 20.59 41.79 -21.92
C LYS A 159 22.03 41.47 -21.53
N ASP A 160 22.65 40.49 -22.20
CA ASP A 160 24.07 40.19 -22.05
C ASP A 160 24.68 39.70 -23.39
N PRO A 161 25.33 40.61 -24.14
CA PRO A 161 25.89 40.29 -25.45
C PRO A 161 27.24 39.55 -25.37
N LEU A 162 27.80 39.36 -24.17
CA LEU A 162 29.05 38.60 -23.99
C LEU A 162 28.74 37.13 -23.72
N VAL A 163 27.81 36.84 -22.80
CA VAL A 163 27.51 35.47 -22.36
C VAL A 163 26.71 34.69 -23.40
N PHE A 164 25.71 35.31 -24.02
CA PHE A 164 24.78 34.59 -24.90
C PHE A 164 25.14 34.66 -26.39
N ARG A 165 26.31 35.22 -26.73
CA ARG A 165 26.76 35.42 -28.12
C ARG A 165 26.87 34.11 -28.89
N HIS A 166 26.43 34.10 -30.15
CA HIS A 166 26.69 32.99 -31.07
C HIS A 166 28.21 32.86 -31.32
N PRO A 167 28.87 31.73 -30.99
CA PRO A 167 30.33 31.60 -31.09
C PRO A 167 30.89 31.66 -32.51
N GLY A 168 30.08 31.35 -33.52
CA GLY A 168 30.46 31.30 -34.94
C GLY A 168 30.31 29.88 -35.50
N THR A 169 29.98 29.74 -36.78
CA THR A 169 29.80 28.41 -37.40
C THR A 169 31.10 27.62 -37.50
N GLU A 170 32.23 28.33 -37.50
CA GLU A 170 33.58 27.81 -37.45
C GLU A 170 33.96 27.17 -36.11
N GLN A 171 33.14 27.38 -35.06
CA GLN A 171 33.33 26.80 -33.73
C GLN A 171 32.48 25.54 -33.50
N ASP A 172 31.78 25.03 -34.53
CA ASP A 172 31.01 23.78 -34.50
C ASP A 172 31.92 22.60 -34.90
N PHE A 173 32.70 22.10 -33.95
CA PHE A 173 33.62 20.99 -34.17
C PHE A 173 32.98 19.65 -33.82
N VAL A 174 32.99 18.71 -34.78
CA VAL A 174 32.63 17.30 -34.56
C VAL A 174 33.85 16.45 -34.91
N PHE A 175 34.35 15.66 -33.96
CA PHE A 175 35.44 14.72 -34.18
C PHE A 175 34.93 13.32 -34.54
N ASP A 176 35.81 12.48 -35.10
CA ASP A 176 35.57 11.05 -35.24
C ASP A 176 35.10 10.44 -33.91
N PRO A 177 34.00 9.66 -33.87
CA PRO A 177 33.44 9.10 -32.63
C PRO A 177 34.39 8.22 -31.82
N ASN A 178 35.45 7.68 -32.44
CA ASN A 178 36.47 6.86 -31.78
C ASN A 178 37.76 7.63 -31.48
N TYR A 179 37.80 8.93 -31.75
CA TYR A 179 38.90 9.79 -31.37
C TYR A 179 38.58 10.38 -29.99
N ASP A 180 39.47 10.17 -29.03
CA ASP A 180 39.37 10.72 -27.69
C ASP A 180 40.23 11.99 -27.57
N HIS A 181 39.76 12.91 -26.72
CA HIS A 181 40.41 14.18 -26.47
C HIS A 181 41.79 14.00 -25.82
N ILE A 182 42.82 14.62 -26.40
CA ILE A 182 44.19 14.58 -25.90
C ILE A 182 44.41 15.74 -24.92
N ALA A 183 44.19 15.51 -23.62
CA ALA A 183 44.41 16.51 -22.57
C ALA A 183 45.65 16.23 -21.70
N LYS A 184 46.31 17.29 -21.22
CA LYS A 184 47.21 17.22 -20.05
C LYS A 184 46.40 17.29 -18.75
N PRO A 185 46.89 16.74 -17.63
CA PRO A 185 46.20 16.87 -16.34
C PRO A 185 46.07 18.34 -15.95
N GLY A 186 44.83 18.87 -15.94
CA GLY A 186 44.52 20.26 -15.56
C GLY A 186 44.02 21.17 -16.69
N ASP A 187 43.95 20.70 -17.94
CA ASP A 187 43.39 21.46 -19.07
C ASP A 187 41.85 21.33 -19.13
N ASP A 188 41.14 22.45 -19.32
CA ASP A 188 39.70 22.56 -19.08
C ASP A 188 38.82 22.47 -20.36
N GLY A 189 39.34 21.81 -21.39
CA GLY A 189 38.59 21.39 -22.59
C GLY A 189 38.97 22.10 -23.89
N SER A 190 40.17 22.69 -23.99
CA SER A 190 40.63 23.30 -25.24
C SER A 190 41.05 22.22 -26.25
N CYS A 191 40.43 22.18 -27.44
CA CYS A 191 40.75 21.20 -28.48
C CYS A 191 41.96 21.60 -29.35
N ASP A 192 42.79 22.55 -28.90
CA ASP A 192 43.90 23.13 -29.67
C ASP A 192 45.01 22.12 -29.99
N GLN A 193 45.13 21.05 -29.20
CA GLN A 193 46.10 19.96 -29.38
C GLN A 193 45.49 18.73 -30.06
N CYS A 194 44.20 18.75 -30.39
CA CYS A 194 43.52 17.66 -31.07
C CYS A 194 43.84 17.68 -32.57
N ASP A 195 43.96 16.49 -33.17
CA ASP A 195 44.31 16.31 -34.58
C ASP A 195 43.21 16.89 -35.49
N PRO A 196 43.49 17.99 -36.25
CA PRO A 196 42.50 18.56 -37.15
C PRO A 196 42.07 17.60 -38.27
N GLY A 197 42.90 16.61 -38.61
CA GLY A 197 42.56 15.57 -39.59
C GLY A 197 41.48 14.59 -39.12
N ARG A 198 41.12 14.61 -37.83
CA ARG A 198 40.05 13.81 -37.25
C ARG A 198 38.71 14.55 -37.16
N LEU A 199 38.65 15.80 -37.61
CA LEU A 199 37.41 16.56 -37.72
C LEU A 199 36.56 16.02 -38.87
N LEU A 200 35.29 15.78 -38.60
CA LEU A 200 34.31 15.40 -39.63
C LEU A 200 33.88 16.65 -40.39
N HIS A 201 34.13 16.67 -41.70
CA HIS A 201 33.67 17.75 -42.57
C HIS A 201 32.14 17.72 -42.69
N ARG A 202 31.49 18.87 -42.43
CA ARG A 202 30.05 19.06 -42.60
C ARG A 202 29.79 20.28 -43.48
N GLU A 203 28.83 20.17 -44.38
CA GLU A 203 28.43 21.29 -45.24
C GLU A 203 27.93 22.49 -44.40
N PRO A 204 28.34 23.73 -44.71
CA PRO A 204 27.84 24.92 -44.04
C PRO A 204 26.32 25.09 -44.23
N ARG A 205 25.60 25.48 -43.18
CA ARG A 205 24.17 25.85 -43.30
C ARG A 205 24.05 27.26 -43.87
N GLY A 206 23.03 27.49 -44.70
CA GLY A 206 22.71 28.81 -45.25
C GLY A 206 22.15 29.83 -44.24
N SER A 207 21.91 29.42 -42.98
CA SER A 207 21.44 30.28 -41.90
C SER A 207 22.15 29.93 -40.59
N GLN A 208 22.41 30.95 -39.77
CA GLN A 208 22.94 30.82 -38.41
C GLN A 208 21.84 30.70 -37.34
N ASN A 209 20.56 30.68 -37.75
CA ASN A 209 19.44 30.47 -36.84
C ASN A 209 19.41 29.01 -36.36
N PRO A 210 19.03 28.77 -35.09
CA PRO A 210 18.96 27.42 -34.57
C PRO A 210 17.82 26.64 -35.22
N LYS A 211 18.07 25.38 -35.57
CA LYS A 211 17.03 24.46 -36.06
C LYS A 211 16.40 23.74 -34.86
N VAL A 212 15.08 23.56 -34.89
CA VAL A 212 14.35 22.79 -33.88
C VAL A 212 14.17 21.35 -34.36
N HIS A 213 14.55 20.40 -33.51
CA HIS A 213 14.42 18.97 -33.75
C HIS A 213 13.50 18.35 -32.71
N TYR A 214 12.65 17.42 -33.14
CA TYR A 214 11.67 16.73 -32.29
C TYR A 214 12.00 15.25 -32.23
N GLY A 215 12.29 14.73 -31.03
CA GLY A 215 12.68 13.31 -30.90
C GLY A 215 12.98 12.88 -29.47
N LEU A 216 13.64 11.72 -29.34
CA LEU A 216 13.94 11.14 -28.04
C LEU A 216 15.14 11.85 -27.39
N VAL A 217 14.93 12.30 -26.15
CA VAL A 217 15.96 12.85 -25.27
C VAL A 217 16.27 11.79 -24.21
N ALA A 218 17.50 11.27 -24.20
CA ALA A 218 17.93 10.27 -23.24
C ALA A 218 18.44 10.93 -21.96
N SER A 219 17.97 10.44 -20.82
CA SER A 219 18.30 10.94 -19.49
C SER A 219 19.07 9.90 -18.68
N GLY A 220 20.13 10.30 -17.98
CA GLY A 220 20.87 9.38 -17.11
C GLY A 220 21.66 10.08 -16.00
N ASN A 221 22.04 9.32 -14.97
CA ASN A 221 22.77 9.87 -13.81
C ASN A 221 24.28 10.08 -14.05
N GLN A 222 24.77 9.81 -15.26
CA GLN A 222 26.17 9.99 -15.64
C GLN A 222 26.28 10.77 -16.96
N VAL A 223 27.29 11.62 -17.06
CA VAL A 223 27.61 12.37 -18.28
C VAL A 223 28.05 11.39 -19.36
N MET A 224 27.42 11.40 -20.53
CA MET A 224 27.93 10.68 -21.71
C MET A 224 29.21 11.38 -22.20
N ARG A 225 30.32 10.63 -22.30
CA ARG A 225 31.66 11.16 -22.65
C ARG A 225 32.36 10.37 -23.75
N HIS A 226 31.71 9.40 -24.37
CA HIS A 226 32.33 8.51 -25.35
C HIS A 226 31.51 8.47 -26.64
N GLY A 227 32.07 9.03 -27.72
CA GLY A 227 31.39 9.18 -29.02
C GLY A 227 30.89 7.85 -29.61
N GLY A 228 31.70 6.79 -29.58
CA GLY A 228 31.28 5.46 -30.05
C GLY A 228 30.09 4.86 -29.28
N THR A 229 30.01 5.09 -27.96
CA THR A 229 28.88 4.60 -27.13
C THR A 229 27.62 5.42 -27.40
N ARG A 230 27.76 6.75 -27.52
CA ARG A 230 26.70 7.66 -27.96
C ARG A 230 26.07 7.21 -29.28
N ASP A 231 26.89 6.95 -30.30
CA ASP A 231 26.40 6.59 -31.64
C ASP A 231 25.78 5.20 -31.70
N LYS A 232 26.24 4.27 -30.85
CA LYS A 232 25.60 2.96 -30.68
C LYS A 232 24.19 3.14 -30.11
N LEU A 233 24.06 3.81 -28.96
CA LEU A 233 22.78 4.02 -28.29
C LEU A 233 21.80 4.84 -29.15
N ALA A 234 22.30 5.85 -29.86
CA ALA A 234 21.49 6.64 -30.76
C ALA A 234 20.93 5.83 -31.94
N ARG A 235 21.70 4.89 -32.50
CA ARG A 235 21.20 3.99 -33.55
C ARG A 235 20.20 2.97 -33.04
N GLU A 236 20.43 2.43 -31.84
CA GLU A 236 19.55 1.44 -31.23
C GLU A 236 18.18 2.02 -30.83
N HIS A 237 18.16 3.27 -30.35
CA HIS A 237 16.96 3.86 -29.73
C HIS A 237 16.44 5.14 -30.39
N GLY A 238 17.10 5.66 -31.44
CA GLY A 238 16.68 6.90 -32.10
C GLY A 238 16.88 8.16 -31.24
N ILE A 239 17.92 8.18 -30.40
CA ILE A 239 18.22 9.30 -29.49
C ILE A 239 18.80 10.48 -30.27
N LEU A 240 18.28 11.69 -30.03
CA LEU A 240 18.79 12.94 -30.61
C LEU A 240 19.61 13.78 -29.64
N CYS A 241 19.39 13.63 -28.34
CA CYS A 241 20.05 14.40 -27.29
C CYS A 241 20.23 13.58 -26.01
N PHE A 242 21.34 13.79 -25.31
CA PHE A 242 21.61 13.27 -23.97
C PHE A 242 21.60 14.41 -22.95
N GLU A 243 20.97 14.19 -21.81
CA GLU A 243 20.93 15.09 -20.65
C GLU A 243 20.88 14.28 -19.34
N MET A 244 20.87 14.93 -18.17
CA MET A 244 21.08 14.24 -16.89
C MET A 244 19.97 14.40 -15.85
N GLU A 245 18.91 15.15 -16.13
CA GLU A 245 17.96 15.57 -15.09
C GLU A 245 16.51 15.15 -15.38
N ALA A 246 16.08 15.08 -16.64
CA ALA A 246 14.67 14.96 -17.01
C ALA A 246 13.99 13.70 -16.50
N ALA A 247 14.72 12.59 -16.32
CA ALA A 247 14.14 11.36 -15.78
C ALA A 247 13.60 11.49 -14.35
N GLY A 248 14.16 12.40 -13.54
CA GLY A 248 13.66 12.63 -12.18
C GLY A 248 12.33 13.37 -12.12
N LEU A 249 11.96 14.09 -13.18
CA LEU A 249 10.74 14.90 -13.22
C LEU A 249 9.51 14.11 -13.67
N MET A 250 9.72 12.92 -14.24
CA MET A 250 8.68 12.17 -14.93
C MET A 250 7.51 11.87 -14.00
N ASP A 251 7.74 11.27 -12.83
CA ASP A 251 6.67 10.83 -11.91
C ASP A 251 6.00 11.98 -11.12
N ILE A 252 6.50 13.21 -11.26
CA ILE A 252 6.15 14.34 -10.39
C ILE A 252 5.27 15.37 -11.13
N THR A 253 5.50 15.61 -12.43
CA THR A 253 4.77 16.64 -13.18
C THR A 253 4.70 16.37 -14.68
N GLN A 254 3.68 16.92 -15.34
CA GLN A 254 3.62 17.00 -16.80
C GLN A 254 4.66 18.02 -17.29
N CYS A 255 5.81 17.52 -17.75
CA CYS A 255 6.96 18.33 -18.15
C CYS A 255 7.26 18.21 -19.64
N LEU A 256 7.56 19.32 -20.32
CA LEU A 256 8.19 19.31 -21.65
C LEU A 256 9.69 19.59 -21.50
N VAL A 257 10.52 18.73 -22.10
CA VAL A 257 11.98 18.85 -22.05
C VAL A 257 12.46 19.60 -23.29
N ILE A 258 13.17 20.71 -23.07
CA ILE A 258 13.69 21.60 -24.10
C ILE A 258 15.19 21.77 -23.86
N ARG A 259 16.01 21.25 -24.77
CA ARG A 259 17.48 21.29 -24.67
C ARG A 259 18.10 22.08 -25.80
N GLY A 260 18.86 23.12 -25.46
CA GLY A 260 19.78 23.76 -26.39
C GLY A 260 21.08 22.96 -26.46
N ILE A 261 21.58 22.69 -27.66
CA ILE A 261 22.73 21.80 -27.84
C ILE A 261 24.04 22.55 -27.62
N CYS A 262 24.82 22.15 -26.62
CA CYS A 262 26.07 22.82 -26.25
C CYS A 262 27.34 21.98 -26.47
N ASP A 263 27.23 20.65 -26.53
CA ASP A 263 28.31 19.73 -26.88
C ASP A 263 27.73 18.50 -27.63
N TYR A 264 28.59 17.55 -28.01
CA TYR A 264 28.19 16.34 -28.76
C TYR A 264 28.26 15.04 -27.95
N ALA A 265 28.17 15.07 -26.61
CA ALA A 265 28.20 13.86 -25.77
C ALA A 265 29.45 12.97 -25.99
N ASP A 266 30.60 13.58 -26.23
CA ASP A 266 31.89 12.91 -26.35
C ASP A 266 32.93 13.53 -25.40
N SER A 267 34.21 13.18 -25.58
CA SER A 267 35.30 13.68 -24.77
C SER A 267 35.69 15.13 -25.07
N HIS A 268 35.26 15.70 -26.20
CA HIS A 268 35.65 17.02 -26.73
C HIS A 268 34.69 18.12 -26.29
N LYS A 269 34.54 18.28 -24.96
CA LYS A 269 33.57 19.23 -24.39
C LYS A 269 33.96 20.68 -24.65
N THR A 270 33.04 21.44 -25.23
CA THR A 270 33.23 22.85 -25.54
C THR A 270 32.31 23.72 -24.67
N LYS A 271 32.89 24.62 -23.85
CA LYS A 271 32.09 25.51 -22.98
C LYS A 271 31.54 26.75 -23.69
N VAL A 272 32.14 27.18 -24.81
CA VAL A 272 31.75 28.43 -25.49
C VAL A 272 30.32 28.43 -26.04
N TRP A 273 29.74 27.26 -26.32
CA TRP A 273 28.36 27.15 -26.81
C TRP A 273 27.28 27.15 -25.72
N GLN A 274 27.64 26.96 -24.44
CA GLN A 274 26.65 26.80 -23.37
C GLN A 274 25.73 28.01 -23.22
N GLY A 275 26.28 29.22 -23.37
CA GLY A 275 25.51 30.46 -23.29
C GLY A 275 24.47 30.54 -24.40
N TYR A 276 24.92 30.50 -25.66
CA TYR A 276 24.02 30.55 -26.82
C TYR A 276 22.98 29.42 -26.81
N ALA A 277 23.38 28.19 -26.45
CA ALA A 277 22.48 27.05 -26.32
C ALA A 277 21.39 27.28 -25.26
N ALA A 278 21.75 27.80 -24.08
CA ALA A 278 20.77 28.15 -23.04
C ALA A 278 19.79 29.23 -23.52
N ALA A 279 20.28 30.24 -24.25
CA ALA A 279 19.44 31.27 -24.85
C ALA A 279 18.48 30.71 -25.91
N ALA A 280 18.94 29.78 -26.75
CA ALA A 280 18.13 29.12 -27.77
C ALA A 280 17.00 28.29 -27.14
N ALA A 281 17.30 27.52 -26.09
CA ALA A 281 16.30 26.75 -25.34
C ALA A 281 15.25 27.66 -24.68
N ALA A 282 15.69 28.75 -24.03
CA ALA A 282 14.80 29.71 -23.39
C ALA A 282 13.93 30.48 -24.41
N ALA A 283 14.47 30.77 -25.60
CA ALA A 283 13.72 31.38 -26.70
C ALA A 283 12.60 30.47 -27.23
N TYR A 284 12.84 29.16 -27.33
CA TYR A 284 11.79 28.20 -27.69
C TYR A 284 10.70 28.11 -26.62
N ALA A 285 11.08 28.07 -25.34
CA ALA A 285 10.13 28.09 -24.23
C ALA A 285 9.26 29.37 -24.25
N ASN A 286 9.83 30.52 -24.60
CA ASN A 286 9.10 31.78 -24.78
C ASN A 286 8.05 31.66 -25.90
N GLU A 287 8.41 31.10 -27.05
CA GLU A 287 7.48 30.92 -28.16
C GLU A 287 6.35 29.93 -27.84
N ILE A 288 6.64 28.82 -27.14
CA ILE A 288 5.59 27.92 -26.67
C ILE A 288 4.59 28.65 -25.76
N LEU A 289 5.10 29.45 -24.82
CA LEU A 289 4.24 30.16 -23.87
C LEU A 289 3.44 31.29 -24.52
N SER A 290 3.90 31.88 -25.63
CA SER A 290 3.13 32.87 -26.39
C SER A 290 1.94 32.25 -27.13
N LEU A 291 2.01 30.96 -27.44
CA LEU A 291 0.93 30.21 -28.10
C LEU A 291 -0.08 29.60 -27.12
N ILE A 292 0.25 29.55 -25.83
CA ILE A 292 -0.62 29.04 -24.78
C ILE A 292 -1.38 30.22 -24.14
N PRO A 293 -2.72 30.22 -24.14
CA PRO A 293 -3.47 31.30 -23.52
C PRO A 293 -3.25 31.35 -22.00
N PRO A 294 -3.03 32.55 -21.41
CA PRO A 294 -3.02 32.73 -19.97
C PRO A 294 -4.43 32.48 -19.43
N SER A 295 -4.58 31.51 -18.53
CA SER A 295 -5.89 31.19 -17.92
C SER A 295 -6.21 32.22 -16.83
N PRO A 296 -7.44 32.74 -16.73
CA PRO A 296 -7.92 33.30 -15.48
C PRO A 296 -7.95 32.19 -14.42
N LYS A 297 -7.71 32.58 -13.16
CA LYS A 297 -7.54 31.73 -11.97
C LYS A 297 -8.20 30.34 -12.13
N PRO A 298 -7.46 29.23 -12.02
CA PRO A 298 -8.07 27.98 -11.60
C PRO A 298 -8.85 28.27 -10.32
N ARG A 299 -10.07 27.74 -10.17
CA ARG A 299 -10.71 27.69 -8.85
C ARG A 299 -9.66 27.12 -7.89
N PRO A 300 -9.45 27.72 -6.70
CA PRO A 300 -8.43 27.25 -5.79
C PRO A 300 -8.60 25.74 -5.57
N ARG A 301 -7.63 24.94 -6.02
CA ARG A 301 -7.43 23.56 -5.54
C ARG A 301 -6.78 23.64 -4.17
N ALA A 302 -7.56 24.16 -3.23
CA ALA A 302 -7.28 24.17 -1.81
C ALA A 302 -8.57 24.55 -1.08
N SER A 303 -9.61 23.73 -1.22
CA SER A 303 -10.51 23.49 -0.09
C SER A 303 -10.01 22.24 0.63
N VAL A 304 -10.20 22.22 1.94
CA VAL A 304 -9.91 21.11 2.87
C VAL A 304 -10.29 19.72 2.32
N THR A 305 -11.20 19.67 1.35
CA THR A 305 -11.64 18.48 0.59
C THR A 305 -10.55 17.78 -0.23
N ASP A 306 -9.56 18.45 -0.84
CA ASP A 306 -8.58 17.74 -1.71
C ASP A 306 -7.61 16.84 -0.90
N SER A 307 -7.25 17.25 0.32
CA SER A 307 -6.51 16.42 1.29
C SER A 307 -7.32 15.19 1.73
N MET A 308 -8.64 15.32 1.85
CA MET A 308 -9.55 14.25 2.30
C MET A 308 -9.88 13.27 1.17
N VAL A 309 -9.98 13.75 -0.08
CA VAL A 309 -10.41 12.95 -1.23
C VAL A 309 -9.26 12.14 -1.82
N ALA A 310 -8.03 12.68 -1.83
CA ALA A 310 -6.90 12.02 -2.49
C ALA A 310 -6.64 10.59 -1.99
N PRO A 311 -6.63 10.30 -0.66
CA PRO A 311 -6.48 8.93 -0.17
C PRO A 311 -7.62 8.00 -0.62
N VAL A 312 -8.85 8.53 -0.69
CA VAL A 312 -10.04 7.77 -1.12
C VAL A 312 -9.97 7.46 -2.62
N LEU A 313 -9.60 8.43 -3.45
CA LEU A 313 -9.40 8.22 -4.88
C LEU A 313 -8.26 7.23 -5.14
N ASP A 314 -7.12 7.39 -4.47
CA ASP A 314 -5.98 6.47 -4.60
C ASP A 314 -6.37 5.04 -4.20
N ALA A 315 -7.14 4.88 -3.11
CA ALA A 315 -7.64 3.58 -2.70
C ALA A 315 -8.61 2.96 -3.71
N LEU A 316 -9.47 3.77 -4.35
CA LEU A 316 -10.44 3.29 -5.33
C LEU A 316 -9.81 3.01 -6.70
N LEU A 317 -8.70 3.67 -7.04
CA LEU A 317 -8.07 3.61 -8.35
C LEU A 317 -7.57 2.20 -8.71
N LEU A 318 -8.20 1.59 -9.73
CA LEU A 318 -7.72 0.40 -10.43
C LEU A 318 -7.52 0.69 -11.92
N THR A 319 -8.56 1.27 -12.52
CA THR A 319 -8.54 1.80 -13.88
C THR A 319 -9.23 3.16 -13.90
N ARG A 320 -9.02 3.91 -14.98
CA ARG A 320 -9.69 5.19 -15.22
C ARG A 320 -10.64 5.00 -16.41
N PRO A 321 -11.96 4.98 -16.20
CA PRO A 321 -12.91 4.71 -17.27
C PRO A 321 -12.78 5.66 -18.48
N GLU A 322 -12.32 6.89 -18.28
CA GLU A 322 -12.08 7.88 -19.34
C GLU A 322 -10.91 7.46 -20.26
N VAL A 323 -9.86 6.87 -19.66
CA VAL A 323 -8.70 6.32 -20.36
C VAL A 323 -9.09 5.02 -21.07
N ASP A 324 -9.90 4.19 -20.43
CA ASP A 324 -10.42 2.95 -21.01
C ASP A 324 -11.25 3.24 -22.27
N ARG A 325 -12.15 4.23 -22.20
CA ARG A 325 -12.93 4.71 -23.35
C ARG A 325 -12.05 5.17 -24.50
N SER A 326 -11.04 6.00 -24.20
CA SER A 326 -10.09 6.52 -25.20
C SER A 326 -9.28 5.39 -25.86
N SER A 327 -8.88 4.39 -25.07
CA SER A 327 -8.15 3.21 -25.54
C SER A 327 -9.02 2.29 -26.40
N LEU A 328 -10.31 2.16 -26.09
CA LEU A 328 -11.25 1.40 -26.92
C LEU A 328 -11.49 2.08 -28.29
N ILE A 329 -11.54 3.41 -28.33
CA ILE A 329 -11.65 4.17 -29.59
C ILE A 329 -10.40 3.98 -30.46
N SER A 330 -9.21 3.98 -29.86
CA SER A 330 -7.97 3.76 -30.62
C SER A 330 -7.85 2.33 -31.13
N LEU A 331 -8.31 1.35 -30.35
CA LEU A 331 -8.27 -0.07 -30.70
C LEU A 331 -9.30 -0.47 -31.76
N LYS A 332 -10.56 -0.06 -31.61
CA LYS A 332 -11.67 -0.45 -32.50
C LYS A 332 -11.86 0.49 -33.70
N GLY A 333 -11.14 1.60 -33.73
CA GLY A 333 -11.30 2.65 -34.74
C GLY A 333 -12.44 3.62 -34.39
N ARG A 334 -12.45 4.78 -35.07
CA ARG A 334 -13.52 5.77 -34.89
C ARG A 334 -14.82 5.29 -35.51
N ARG A 335 -15.94 5.66 -34.89
CA ARG A 335 -17.29 5.46 -35.45
C ARG A 335 -17.37 6.07 -36.85
N VAL A 336 -17.93 5.34 -37.80
CA VAL A 336 -18.26 5.87 -39.13
C VAL A 336 -19.45 6.82 -39.01
N THR A 337 -19.31 8.03 -39.55
CA THR A 337 -20.36 9.06 -39.54
C THR A 337 -21.69 8.51 -40.06
N GLY A 338 -22.80 8.83 -39.39
CA GLY A 338 -24.12 8.33 -39.76
C GLY A 338 -24.54 7.00 -39.12
N THR A 339 -23.65 6.27 -38.44
CA THR A 339 -23.99 4.99 -37.77
C THR A 339 -24.50 5.21 -36.34
N CYS A 340 -25.30 4.29 -35.77
CA CYS A 340 -25.86 4.36 -34.40
C CYS A 340 -26.90 5.49 -34.15
N GLU A 341 -27.08 6.44 -35.08
CA GLU A 341 -27.97 7.61 -34.92
C GLU A 341 -29.45 7.24 -34.79
N TRP A 342 -29.85 6.07 -35.30
CA TRP A 342 -31.21 5.54 -35.17
C TRP A 342 -31.59 5.30 -33.71
N LEU A 343 -30.62 5.03 -32.81
CA LEU A 343 -30.89 4.77 -31.40
C LEU A 343 -31.59 5.96 -30.74
N LEU A 344 -31.18 7.19 -31.10
CA LEU A 344 -31.79 8.41 -30.60
C LEU A 344 -33.26 8.54 -31.01
N ARG A 345 -33.73 7.79 -32.00
CA ARG A 345 -35.14 7.79 -32.42
C ARG A 345 -35.90 6.55 -31.95
N HIS A 346 -35.22 5.60 -31.32
CA HIS A 346 -35.84 4.35 -30.88
C HIS A 346 -36.78 4.59 -29.71
N ASP A 347 -38.00 4.05 -29.78
CA ASP A 347 -39.07 4.29 -28.80
C ASP A 347 -38.63 3.98 -27.37
N HIS A 348 -38.06 2.79 -27.11
CA HIS A 348 -37.55 2.43 -25.77
C HIS A 348 -36.45 3.37 -25.25
N TYR A 349 -35.58 3.90 -26.12
CA TYR A 349 -34.52 4.83 -25.70
C TYR A 349 -35.12 6.20 -25.35
N GLN A 350 -36.05 6.71 -26.17
CA GLN A 350 -36.74 7.97 -25.90
C GLN A 350 -37.62 7.89 -24.66
N GLN A 351 -38.34 6.78 -24.46
CA GLN A 351 -39.10 6.52 -23.25
C GLN A 351 -38.20 6.47 -22.01
N TRP A 352 -37.05 5.81 -22.07
CA TRP A 352 -36.09 5.79 -20.97
C TRP A 352 -35.48 7.17 -20.70
N LEU A 353 -35.15 7.94 -21.75
CA LEU A 353 -34.53 9.27 -21.62
C LEU A 353 -35.51 10.27 -20.99
N GLN A 354 -36.75 10.33 -21.49
CA GLN A 354 -37.78 11.30 -21.07
C GLN A 354 -38.60 10.84 -19.85
N GLY A 355 -38.76 9.52 -19.68
CA GLY A 355 -39.62 8.93 -18.66
C GLY A 355 -39.03 8.93 -17.26
N VAL A 356 -39.92 8.80 -16.27
CA VAL A 356 -39.59 8.56 -14.85
C VAL A 356 -39.45 7.06 -14.56
N ASP A 357 -40.03 6.21 -15.41
CA ASP A 357 -40.08 4.75 -15.27
C ASP A 357 -40.15 4.10 -16.67
N PRO A 358 -39.37 3.04 -16.98
CA PRO A 358 -38.40 2.38 -16.12
C PRO A 358 -37.00 3.01 -16.15
N PRO A 359 -36.29 3.02 -15.01
CA PRO A 359 -34.96 3.62 -14.87
C PRO A 359 -33.84 2.80 -15.52
N LEU A 360 -34.10 1.55 -15.91
CA LEU A 360 -33.12 0.64 -16.50
C LEU A 360 -33.50 0.28 -17.95
N LEU A 361 -32.55 0.45 -18.88
CA LEU A 361 -32.66 0.03 -20.27
C LEU A 361 -31.59 -1.03 -20.57
N TRP A 362 -32.00 -2.17 -21.10
CA TRP A 362 -31.08 -3.24 -21.50
C TRP A 362 -30.90 -3.28 -23.02
N ILE A 363 -29.67 -3.16 -23.51
CA ILE A 363 -29.33 -3.31 -24.92
C ILE A 363 -28.58 -4.63 -25.07
N SER A 364 -29.15 -5.55 -25.84
CA SER A 364 -28.55 -6.87 -26.07
C SER A 364 -28.23 -7.09 -27.54
N GLY A 365 -27.12 -7.74 -27.84
CA GLY A 365 -26.83 -8.17 -29.20
C GLY A 365 -25.75 -9.24 -29.27
N GLY A 366 -25.75 -9.99 -30.37
CA GLY A 366 -24.74 -10.99 -30.68
C GLY A 366 -23.32 -10.42 -30.85
N PRO A 367 -22.33 -11.30 -31.03
CA PRO A 367 -20.95 -10.89 -31.30
C PRO A 367 -20.84 -10.02 -32.55
N GLY A 368 -19.96 -9.02 -32.52
CA GLY A 368 -19.64 -8.21 -33.71
C GLY A 368 -20.75 -7.26 -34.19
N LYS A 369 -21.84 -7.09 -33.44
CA LYS A 369 -22.97 -6.19 -33.75
C LYS A 369 -22.75 -4.72 -33.37
N GLY A 370 -21.56 -4.36 -32.88
CA GLY A 370 -21.21 -2.96 -32.60
C GLY A 370 -21.57 -2.42 -31.21
N LYS A 371 -21.95 -3.27 -30.24
CA LYS A 371 -22.33 -2.86 -28.86
C LYS A 371 -21.39 -1.84 -28.20
N THR A 372 -20.09 -2.10 -28.16
CA THR A 372 -19.12 -1.15 -27.56
C THR A 372 -19.08 0.19 -28.29
N ILE A 373 -19.16 0.20 -29.63
CA ILE A 373 -19.22 1.44 -30.41
C ILE A 373 -20.53 2.18 -30.11
N LEU A 374 -21.63 1.44 -29.95
CA LEU A 374 -22.92 1.99 -29.53
C LEU A 374 -22.84 2.57 -28.10
N ALA A 375 -22.17 1.92 -27.15
CA ALA A 375 -21.94 2.44 -25.80
C ALA A 375 -21.09 3.73 -25.79
N ILE A 376 -20.04 3.78 -26.61
CA ILE A 376 -19.22 4.98 -26.81
C ILE A 376 -20.08 6.11 -27.39
N TYR A 377 -20.93 5.81 -28.37
CA TYR A 377 -21.84 6.79 -28.96
C TYR A 377 -22.88 7.27 -27.95
N ILE A 378 -23.51 6.36 -27.19
CA ILE A 378 -24.46 6.69 -26.13
C ILE A 378 -23.84 7.65 -25.12
N THR A 379 -22.63 7.35 -24.64
CA THR A 379 -21.91 8.22 -23.69
C THR A 379 -21.61 9.60 -24.30
N GLU A 380 -21.20 9.67 -25.57
CA GLU A 380 -20.97 10.93 -26.32
C GLU A 380 -22.24 11.78 -26.44
N GLN A 381 -23.40 11.15 -26.66
CA GLN A 381 -24.68 11.86 -26.81
C GLN A 381 -25.28 12.27 -25.45
N LEU A 382 -25.08 11.45 -24.40
CA LEU A 382 -25.61 11.74 -23.07
C LEU A 382 -24.81 12.80 -22.34
N GLU A 383 -23.51 12.94 -22.60
CA GLU A 383 -22.63 13.93 -21.94
C GLU A 383 -23.21 15.36 -21.96
N PRO A 384 -23.53 15.98 -23.12
CA PRO A 384 -24.13 17.32 -23.14
C PRO A 384 -25.56 17.38 -22.55
N VAL A 385 -26.34 16.29 -22.66
CA VAL A 385 -27.72 16.22 -22.16
C VAL A 385 -27.72 16.16 -20.63
N VAL A 386 -26.81 15.38 -20.04
CA VAL A 386 -26.67 15.24 -18.59
C VAL A 386 -26.04 16.49 -17.99
N ASP A 387 -25.02 17.06 -18.64
CA ASP A 387 -24.37 18.29 -18.17
C ASP A 387 -25.32 19.49 -18.16
N SER A 388 -26.12 19.66 -19.22
CA SER A 388 -27.14 20.74 -19.28
C SER A 388 -28.22 20.59 -18.22
N ALA A 389 -28.53 19.36 -17.81
CA ALA A 389 -29.43 19.05 -16.70
C ALA A 389 -28.74 19.09 -15.32
N GLN A 390 -27.46 19.47 -15.24
CA GLN A 390 -26.64 19.44 -14.01
C GLN A 390 -26.56 18.04 -13.36
N GLY A 391 -26.75 16.99 -14.14
CA GLY A 391 -26.65 15.60 -13.70
C GLY A 391 -25.21 15.09 -13.66
N ILE A 392 -25.05 13.79 -13.37
CA ILE A 392 -23.76 13.10 -13.39
C ILE A 392 -23.83 11.93 -14.36
N LEU A 393 -22.89 11.86 -15.31
CA LEU A 393 -22.74 10.74 -16.23
C LEU A 393 -21.58 9.86 -15.77
N LEU A 394 -21.89 8.60 -15.46
CA LEU A 394 -20.92 7.56 -15.14
C LEU A 394 -20.92 6.48 -16.22
N TYR A 395 -19.76 5.93 -16.53
CA TYR A 395 -19.66 4.84 -17.49
C TYR A 395 -18.52 3.90 -17.16
N TYR A 396 -18.68 2.63 -17.55
CA TYR A 396 -17.67 1.61 -17.35
C TYR A 396 -17.72 0.59 -18.48
N PHE A 397 -16.55 0.14 -18.93
CA PHE A 397 -16.40 -0.85 -19.99
C PHE A 397 -15.77 -2.11 -19.40
N CYS A 398 -16.55 -3.17 -19.24
CA CYS A 398 -16.02 -4.43 -18.72
C CYS A 398 -15.08 -5.07 -19.75
N SER A 399 -14.11 -5.85 -19.27
CA SER A 399 -13.28 -6.67 -20.15
C SER A 399 -12.84 -7.96 -19.49
N ASN A 400 -13.16 -9.11 -20.08
CA ASN A 400 -12.71 -10.41 -19.57
C ASN A 400 -11.19 -10.62 -19.70
N ARG A 401 -10.51 -9.77 -20.48
CA ARG A 401 -9.05 -9.81 -20.72
C ARG A 401 -8.26 -9.04 -19.66
N ASP A 402 -8.93 -8.21 -18.87
CA ASP A 402 -8.32 -7.38 -17.84
C ASP A 402 -8.96 -7.67 -16.49
N LYS A 403 -8.19 -8.26 -15.58
CA LYS A 403 -8.63 -8.60 -14.22
C LYS A 403 -9.03 -7.38 -13.39
N ASN A 404 -8.58 -6.20 -13.79
CA ASN A 404 -8.98 -4.95 -13.15
C ASN A 404 -10.31 -4.41 -13.71
N ARG A 405 -10.96 -5.13 -14.65
CA ARG A 405 -12.18 -4.72 -15.36
C ARG A 405 -13.23 -5.81 -15.50
N ASN A 406 -13.14 -6.91 -14.76
CA ASN A 406 -14.00 -8.07 -14.93
C ASN A 406 -14.80 -8.48 -13.69
N THR A 407 -14.91 -7.66 -12.64
CA THR A 407 -15.69 -7.97 -11.43
C THR A 407 -16.66 -6.86 -11.05
N ALA A 408 -17.64 -7.15 -10.20
CA ALA A 408 -18.55 -6.14 -9.68
C ALA A 408 -17.82 -5.11 -8.78
N VAL A 409 -16.80 -5.57 -8.05
CA VAL A 409 -15.91 -4.70 -7.27
C VAL A 409 -15.20 -3.69 -8.18
N THR A 410 -14.64 -4.14 -9.30
CA THR A 410 -13.92 -3.25 -10.23
C THR A 410 -14.85 -2.23 -10.89
N ILE A 411 -16.07 -2.65 -11.26
CA ILE A 411 -17.12 -1.75 -11.78
C ILE A 411 -17.42 -0.65 -10.75
N MET A 412 -17.71 -1.04 -9.50
CA MET A 412 -18.06 -0.08 -8.45
C MET A 412 -16.91 0.85 -8.09
N ARG A 413 -15.67 0.34 -8.03
CA ARG A 413 -14.47 1.16 -7.80
C ARG A 413 -14.28 2.20 -8.89
N GLY A 414 -14.41 1.80 -10.16
CA GLY A 414 -14.33 2.71 -11.30
C GLY A 414 -15.42 3.78 -11.27
N MET A 415 -16.66 3.40 -10.98
CA MET A 415 -17.80 4.33 -10.89
C MET A 415 -17.65 5.32 -9.73
N LEU A 416 -17.26 4.85 -8.53
CA LEU A 416 -17.04 5.71 -7.37
C LEU A 416 -15.86 6.65 -7.59
N HIS A 417 -14.75 6.15 -8.15
CA HIS A 417 -13.60 6.97 -8.50
C HIS A 417 -13.99 8.08 -9.48
N GLN A 418 -14.70 7.74 -10.56
CA GLN A 418 -15.19 8.70 -11.55
C GLN A 418 -16.14 9.74 -10.92
N TRP A 419 -17.09 9.29 -10.10
CA TRP A 419 -18.04 10.20 -9.43
C TRP A 419 -17.35 11.16 -8.47
N LEU A 420 -16.46 10.67 -7.61
CA LEU A 420 -15.70 11.52 -6.68
C LEU A 420 -14.74 12.46 -7.42
N SER A 421 -14.25 12.07 -8.60
CA SER A 421 -13.46 12.97 -9.46
C SER A 421 -14.31 14.14 -9.99
N LEU A 422 -15.60 13.91 -10.25
CA LEU A 422 -16.56 14.94 -10.70
C LEU A 422 -17.11 15.79 -9.53
N GLN A 423 -17.29 15.18 -8.35
CA GLN A 423 -17.83 15.83 -7.15
C GLN A 423 -16.99 15.50 -5.90
N PRO A 424 -15.77 16.06 -5.76
CA PRO A 424 -14.84 15.73 -4.66
C PRO A 424 -15.43 15.98 -3.27
N GLN A 425 -16.30 16.99 -3.12
CA GLN A 425 -16.96 17.30 -1.86
C GLN A 425 -17.73 16.11 -1.25
N LEU A 426 -18.15 15.14 -2.07
CA LEU A 426 -18.89 13.98 -1.58
C LEU A 426 -18.02 13.00 -0.78
N ALA A 427 -16.68 13.05 -0.91
CA ALA A 427 -15.80 12.14 -0.17
C ALA A 427 -15.93 12.29 1.35
N GLN A 428 -16.31 13.48 1.85
CA GLN A 428 -16.52 13.71 3.28
C GLN A 428 -17.56 12.74 3.90
N HIS A 429 -18.50 12.23 3.09
CA HIS A 429 -19.56 11.32 3.55
C HIS A 429 -19.11 9.86 3.61
N ILE A 430 -17.99 9.51 2.99
CA ILE A 430 -17.51 8.13 2.88
C ILE A 430 -16.07 7.94 3.38
N GLN A 431 -15.37 9.02 3.74
CA GLN A 431 -13.96 8.97 4.15
C GLN A 431 -13.68 7.99 5.29
N THR A 432 -14.63 7.84 6.23
CA THR A 432 -14.47 6.97 7.40
C THR A 432 -14.32 5.50 7.02
N TYR A 433 -14.78 5.11 5.84
CA TYR A 433 -14.62 3.76 5.28
C TYR A 433 -13.23 3.53 4.67
N PHE A 434 -12.43 4.59 4.53
CA PHE A 434 -11.05 4.59 4.05
C PHE A 434 -10.05 5.04 5.14
N ASP A 435 -10.50 5.21 6.37
CA ASP A 435 -9.64 5.55 7.51
C ASP A 435 -8.92 4.29 7.99
N GLY A 436 -7.64 4.14 7.63
CA GLY A 436 -6.79 3.02 8.02
C GLY A 436 -6.65 1.94 6.94
N SER A 437 -5.54 1.19 6.99
CA SER A 437 -5.17 0.24 5.93
C SER A 437 -6.08 -0.98 5.85
N GLU A 438 -6.51 -1.54 6.99
CA GLU A 438 -7.40 -2.72 7.02
C GLU A 438 -8.82 -2.38 6.59
N THR A 439 -9.37 -1.26 7.08
CA THR A 439 -10.68 -0.72 6.70
C THR A 439 -10.72 -0.38 5.22
N THR A 440 -9.70 0.32 4.71
CA THR A 440 -9.57 0.59 3.27
C THR A 440 -9.51 -0.70 2.47
N LYS A 441 -8.73 -1.68 2.91
CA LYS A 441 -8.62 -2.98 2.23
C LYS A 441 -9.95 -3.73 2.22
N TYR A 442 -10.68 -3.75 3.33
CA TYR A 442 -12.02 -4.35 3.41
C TYR A 442 -13.01 -3.63 2.48
N THR A 443 -13.06 -2.30 2.56
CA THR A 443 -13.93 -1.46 1.72
C THR A 443 -13.67 -1.66 0.24
N THR A 444 -12.39 -1.65 -0.18
CA THR A 444 -12.00 -1.80 -1.59
C THR A 444 -12.09 -3.24 -2.12
N SER A 445 -12.28 -4.23 -1.25
CA SER A 445 -12.46 -5.65 -1.63
C SER A 445 -13.89 -6.16 -1.50
N SER A 446 -14.79 -5.42 -0.84
CA SER A 446 -16.18 -5.82 -0.63
C SER A 446 -17.15 -5.08 -1.58
N PHE A 447 -17.79 -5.82 -2.50
CA PHE A 447 -18.79 -5.26 -3.40
C PHE A 447 -19.96 -4.61 -2.64
N ILE A 448 -20.46 -5.25 -1.58
CA ILE A 448 -21.58 -4.75 -0.78
C ILE A 448 -21.21 -3.45 -0.08
N CYS A 449 -19.98 -3.34 0.44
CA CYS A 449 -19.50 -2.10 1.03
C CYS A 449 -19.47 -0.97 -0.01
N LEU A 450 -18.87 -1.21 -1.19
CA LEU A 450 -18.81 -0.22 -2.26
C LEU A 450 -20.20 0.17 -2.78
N TRP A 451 -21.13 -0.77 -2.87
CA TRP A 451 -22.52 -0.48 -3.21
C TRP A 451 -23.20 0.40 -2.16
N LYS A 452 -22.98 0.12 -0.87
CA LYS A 452 -23.46 0.98 0.22
C LYS A 452 -22.90 2.39 0.09
N LEU A 453 -21.60 2.54 -0.22
CA LEU A 453 -21.00 3.86 -0.47
C LEU A 453 -21.66 4.56 -1.65
N PHE A 454 -21.91 3.85 -2.75
CA PHE A 454 -22.61 4.40 -3.91
C PHE A 454 -24.01 4.93 -3.55
N LEU A 455 -24.76 4.20 -2.72
CA LEU A 455 -26.06 4.67 -2.21
C LEU A 455 -25.94 5.89 -1.28
N ILE A 456 -24.90 5.96 -0.45
CA ILE A 456 -24.60 7.14 0.38
C ILE A 456 -24.34 8.35 -0.53
N LEU A 457 -23.53 8.20 -1.58
CA LEU A 457 -23.25 9.27 -2.53
C LEU A 457 -24.52 9.70 -3.28
N LEU A 458 -25.36 8.74 -3.69
CA LEU A 458 -26.63 9.01 -4.34
C LEU A 458 -27.62 9.75 -3.43
N HIS A 459 -27.55 9.55 -2.12
CA HIS A 459 -28.38 10.27 -1.15
C HIS A 459 -27.91 11.72 -0.92
N HIS A 460 -26.59 11.95 -0.94
CA HIS A 460 -25.98 13.24 -0.63
C HIS A 460 -25.67 14.09 -1.86
N THR A 461 -25.83 13.55 -3.07
CA THR A 461 -25.61 14.32 -4.29
C THR A 461 -26.71 15.38 -4.47
N ASN A 462 -26.28 16.57 -4.91
CA ASN A 462 -27.20 17.63 -5.33
C ASN A 462 -27.61 17.48 -6.80
N ALA A 463 -27.07 16.49 -7.52
CA ALA A 463 -27.41 16.24 -8.91
C ALA A 463 -28.87 15.76 -9.00
N PRO A 464 -29.68 16.31 -9.93
CA PRO A 464 -31.06 15.90 -10.11
C PRO A 464 -31.18 14.50 -10.73
N GLN A 465 -30.13 14.04 -11.42
CA GLN A 465 -30.04 12.71 -11.99
C GLN A 465 -28.58 12.22 -12.06
N VAL A 466 -28.39 10.92 -11.90
CA VAL A 466 -27.15 10.18 -12.09
C VAL A 466 -27.42 9.10 -13.14
N VAL A 467 -26.69 9.13 -14.23
CA VAL A 467 -26.88 8.23 -15.38
C VAL A 467 -25.66 7.32 -15.49
N CYS A 468 -25.87 6.01 -15.51
CA CYS A 468 -24.81 5.02 -15.59
C CYS A 468 -24.89 4.22 -16.91
N VAL A 469 -23.78 4.07 -17.63
CA VAL A 469 -23.69 3.25 -18.85
C VAL A 469 -22.64 2.16 -18.65
N LEU A 470 -23.07 0.90 -18.63
CA LEU A 470 -22.17 -0.25 -18.43
C LEU A 470 -22.13 -1.12 -19.69
N ASP A 471 -20.97 -1.22 -20.33
CA ASP A 471 -20.74 -2.08 -21.50
C ASP A 471 -20.07 -3.40 -21.12
N GLY A 472 -20.46 -4.49 -21.77
CA GLY A 472 -19.81 -5.79 -21.67
C GLY A 472 -20.10 -6.54 -20.36
N LEU A 473 -21.27 -6.39 -19.74
CA LEU A 473 -21.56 -7.07 -18.46
C LEU A 473 -21.41 -8.60 -18.51
N ASP A 474 -21.59 -9.21 -19.67
CA ASP A 474 -21.35 -10.64 -19.89
C ASP A 474 -19.86 -11.04 -19.82
N GLU A 475 -18.94 -10.07 -19.82
CA GLU A 475 -17.51 -10.26 -19.61
C GLU A 475 -17.11 -10.19 -18.12
N CYS A 476 -18.07 -9.96 -17.23
CA CYS A 476 -17.88 -9.99 -15.78
C CYS A 476 -17.89 -11.44 -15.25
N GLU A 477 -17.07 -11.71 -14.23
CA GLU A 477 -17.02 -13.00 -13.52
C GLU A 477 -18.40 -13.40 -13.00
N GLY A 478 -18.76 -14.69 -13.12
CA GLY A 478 -20.13 -15.18 -12.90
C GLY A 478 -20.76 -14.83 -11.55
N GLU A 479 -20.09 -15.13 -10.43
CA GLU A 479 -20.62 -14.82 -9.09
C GLU A 479 -20.66 -13.31 -8.83
N SER A 480 -19.61 -12.58 -9.21
CA SER A 480 -19.56 -11.12 -9.17
C SER A 480 -20.73 -10.48 -9.94
N LEU A 481 -21.01 -10.96 -11.16
CA LEU A 481 -22.11 -10.49 -12.00
C LEU A 481 -23.47 -10.76 -11.35
N LYS A 482 -23.66 -11.93 -10.74
CA LYS A 482 -24.89 -12.27 -10.03
C LYS A 482 -25.15 -11.31 -8.86
N GLN A 483 -24.13 -11.03 -8.03
CA GLN A 483 -24.23 -10.06 -6.94
C GLN A 483 -24.66 -8.66 -7.43
N LEU A 484 -24.06 -8.17 -8.52
CA LEU A 484 -24.43 -6.89 -9.11
C LEU A 484 -25.88 -6.87 -9.60
N LEU A 485 -26.31 -7.91 -10.31
CA LEU A 485 -27.67 -8.01 -10.85
C LEU A 485 -28.73 -8.19 -9.77
N ASP A 486 -28.43 -8.90 -8.68
CA ASP A 486 -29.31 -9.06 -7.53
C ASP A 486 -29.59 -7.69 -6.90
N VAL A 487 -28.54 -6.92 -6.61
CA VAL A 487 -28.65 -5.60 -5.99
C VAL A 487 -29.34 -4.57 -6.89
N LEU A 488 -29.01 -4.53 -8.19
CA LEU A 488 -29.73 -3.68 -9.14
C LEU A 488 -31.21 -4.10 -9.25
N GLY A 489 -31.45 -5.40 -9.23
CA GLY A 489 -32.79 -5.97 -9.29
C GLY A 489 -33.64 -5.62 -8.07
N GLU A 490 -33.06 -5.60 -6.87
CA GLU A 490 -33.71 -5.17 -5.64
C GLU A 490 -33.95 -3.66 -5.65
N TYR A 491 -32.95 -2.87 -6.02
CA TYR A 491 -33.04 -1.41 -6.04
C TYR A 491 -34.13 -0.90 -7.00
N PHE A 492 -34.29 -1.54 -8.16
CA PHE A 492 -35.30 -1.20 -9.16
C PHE A 492 -36.62 -1.98 -9.00
N SER A 493 -36.78 -2.77 -7.94
CA SER A 493 -38.08 -3.38 -7.63
C SER A 493 -39.04 -2.32 -7.05
N PRO A 494 -40.35 -2.35 -7.39
CA PRO A 494 -41.29 -1.30 -7.02
C PRO A 494 -41.49 -1.22 -5.49
N PRO A 495 -41.19 -0.08 -4.82
CA PRO A 495 -41.57 0.14 -3.43
C PRO A 495 -42.99 0.72 -3.32
N ALA A 496 -43.69 0.44 -2.21
CA ALA A 496 -45.01 1.00 -1.87
C ALA A 496 -45.04 2.55 -1.74
N VAL A 497 -43.88 3.21 -1.78
CA VAL A 497 -43.71 4.67 -1.69
C VAL A 497 -42.84 5.14 -2.85
N LYS A 498 -43.40 5.99 -3.72
CA LYS A 498 -42.70 6.61 -4.86
C LYS A 498 -41.55 7.50 -4.36
N LYS A 499 -40.33 6.95 -4.28
CA LYS A 499 -39.11 7.76 -4.18
C LYS A 499 -38.82 8.40 -5.54
N LYS A 500 -38.34 9.65 -5.53
CA LYS A 500 -37.87 10.37 -6.72
C LYS A 500 -36.61 9.62 -7.22
N ALA A 501 -36.73 8.84 -8.30
CA ALA A 501 -35.61 8.04 -8.80
C ALA A 501 -34.51 8.96 -9.40
N CYS A 502 -33.41 9.12 -8.66
CA CYS A 502 -32.25 9.90 -9.11
C CYS A 502 -31.32 9.08 -10.04
N LEU A 503 -31.42 7.74 -10.06
CA LEU A 503 -30.52 6.86 -10.82
C LEU A 503 -31.18 6.30 -12.08
N LYS A 504 -30.54 6.48 -13.25
CA LYS A 504 -30.87 5.81 -14.52
C LYS A 504 -29.70 4.97 -15.01
N VAL A 505 -29.97 3.81 -15.60
CA VAL A 505 -28.94 2.83 -16.00
C VAL A 505 -29.20 2.30 -17.41
N ILE A 506 -28.15 2.28 -18.25
CA ILE A 506 -28.10 1.53 -19.50
C ILE A 506 -27.12 0.38 -19.33
N LEU A 507 -27.57 -0.83 -19.59
CA LEU A 507 -26.75 -2.04 -19.57
C LEU A 507 -26.59 -2.56 -21.00
N LEU A 508 -25.35 -2.82 -21.43
CA LEU A 508 -25.07 -3.48 -22.69
C LEU A 508 -24.42 -4.84 -22.44
N SER A 509 -24.97 -5.89 -23.04
CA SER A 509 -24.43 -7.24 -22.91
C SER A 509 -24.80 -8.17 -24.07
N ARG A 510 -24.15 -9.34 -24.13
CA ARG A 510 -24.66 -10.49 -24.90
C ARG A 510 -25.89 -11.11 -24.21
N PRO A 511 -26.82 -11.71 -24.96
CA PRO A 511 -28.03 -12.34 -24.43
C PRO A 511 -27.80 -13.73 -23.80
N GLN A 512 -26.59 -14.01 -23.31
CA GLN A 512 -26.15 -15.35 -22.93
C GLN A 512 -27.06 -16.00 -21.85
N GLN A 513 -27.30 -17.31 -21.94
CA GLN A 513 -28.14 -18.04 -20.97
C GLN A 513 -27.51 -18.00 -19.57
N GLY A 514 -28.25 -17.55 -18.55
CA GLY A 514 -27.76 -17.45 -17.18
C GLY A 514 -28.37 -16.28 -16.36
N PRO A 515 -27.60 -15.64 -15.45
CA PRO A 515 -28.13 -14.63 -14.52
C PRO A 515 -28.66 -13.38 -15.23
N LEU A 516 -28.11 -13.00 -16.40
CA LEU A 516 -28.56 -11.83 -17.17
C LEU A 516 -30.01 -11.98 -17.64
N GLU A 517 -30.36 -13.07 -18.33
CA GLU A 517 -31.75 -13.27 -18.78
C GLU A 517 -32.70 -13.45 -17.61
N SER A 518 -32.34 -14.26 -16.61
CA SER A 518 -33.22 -14.50 -15.45
C SER A 518 -33.55 -13.23 -14.65
N LYS A 519 -32.65 -12.23 -14.61
CA LYS A 519 -32.83 -11.00 -13.81
C LYS A 519 -33.28 -9.79 -14.61
N LEU A 520 -32.86 -9.66 -15.88
CA LEU A 520 -33.08 -8.46 -16.70
C LEU A 520 -34.28 -8.55 -17.65
N HIS A 521 -34.84 -9.74 -17.91
CA HIS A 521 -35.95 -9.92 -18.86
C HIS A 521 -37.19 -9.05 -18.59
N ARG A 522 -37.37 -8.57 -17.34
CA ARG A 522 -38.47 -7.70 -16.91
C ARG A 522 -38.32 -6.22 -17.30
N PHE A 523 -37.14 -5.78 -17.73
CA PHE A 523 -36.88 -4.38 -18.10
C PHE A 523 -36.99 -4.19 -19.63
N PRO A 524 -37.23 -2.96 -20.14
CA PRO A 524 -37.24 -2.72 -21.57
C PRO A 524 -35.92 -3.10 -22.22
N ARG A 525 -36.05 -3.76 -23.36
CA ARG A 525 -34.91 -4.32 -24.08
C ARG A 525 -34.87 -3.81 -25.51
N ILE A 526 -33.68 -3.39 -25.95
CA ILE A 526 -33.38 -3.15 -27.37
C ILE A 526 -32.52 -4.32 -27.83
N LYS A 527 -33.04 -5.11 -28.76
CA LYS A 527 -32.33 -6.26 -29.33
C LYS A 527 -31.72 -5.89 -30.66
N LEU A 528 -30.40 -5.85 -30.72
CA LEU A 528 -29.65 -5.61 -31.95
C LEU A 528 -29.76 -6.78 -32.94
N ASP A 529 -30.17 -7.96 -32.47
CA ASP A 529 -30.33 -9.17 -33.28
C ASP A 529 -31.69 -9.21 -34.01
N ASP A 530 -32.74 -8.62 -33.43
CA ASP A 530 -34.11 -8.57 -34.01
C ASP A 530 -34.35 -7.27 -34.81
N SER A 531 -33.54 -6.22 -34.60
CA SER A 531 -33.66 -4.91 -35.28
C SER A 531 -33.02 -4.91 -36.68
N ASP A 532 -33.51 -5.80 -37.53
CA ASP A 532 -32.85 -6.20 -38.77
C ASP A 532 -32.65 -5.07 -39.80
N MET A 533 -33.47 -4.00 -39.77
CA MET A 533 -33.36 -2.89 -40.72
C MET A 533 -32.29 -1.86 -40.34
N GLU A 534 -32.27 -1.39 -39.10
CA GLU A 534 -31.41 -0.26 -38.70
C GLU A 534 -29.94 -0.68 -38.54
N VAL A 535 -29.69 -1.86 -37.96
CA VAL A 535 -28.34 -2.42 -37.87
C VAL A 535 -27.78 -2.74 -39.27
N ARG A 536 -28.61 -3.24 -40.20
CA ARG A 536 -28.18 -3.44 -41.60
C ARG A 536 -27.81 -2.14 -42.29
N LYS A 537 -28.57 -1.06 -42.09
CA LYS A 537 -28.23 0.28 -42.63
C LYS A 537 -26.90 0.80 -42.07
N ASP A 538 -26.62 0.57 -40.78
CA ASP A 538 -25.35 0.96 -40.20
C ASP A 538 -24.18 0.12 -40.77
N VAL A 539 -24.39 -1.18 -40.97
CA VAL A 539 -23.41 -2.06 -41.64
C VAL A 539 -23.19 -1.64 -43.09
N GLU A 540 -24.23 -1.19 -43.81
CA GLU A 540 -24.13 -0.67 -45.18
C GLU A 540 -23.29 0.61 -45.25
N LYS A 541 -23.50 1.55 -44.31
CA LYS A 541 -22.67 2.75 -44.19
C LYS A 541 -21.21 2.40 -43.87
N TYR A 542 -21.01 1.42 -42.99
CA TYR A 542 -19.69 0.91 -42.65
C TYR A 542 -18.99 0.24 -43.84
N ILE A 543 -19.70 -0.57 -44.62
CA ILE A 543 -19.20 -1.17 -45.88
C ILE A 543 -18.83 -0.07 -46.86
N SER A 544 -19.69 0.93 -47.06
CA SER A 544 -19.43 2.04 -47.97
C SER A 544 -18.15 2.81 -47.59
N ALA A 545 -17.94 3.05 -46.29
CA ALA A 545 -16.71 3.68 -45.79
C ALA A 545 -15.47 2.80 -46.05
N LYS A 546 -15.55 1.49 -45.80
CA LYS A 546 -14.44 0.54 -46.05
C LYS A 546 -14.12 0.37 -47.53
N VAL A 547 -15.13 0.38 -48.40
CA VAL A 547 -14.94 0.37 -49.86
C VAL A 547 -14.29 1.67 -50.34
N ALA A 548 -14.65 2.81 -49.76
CA ALA A 548 -14.00 4.09 -50.06
C ALA A 548 -12.52 4.11 -49.60
N GLU A 549 -12.20 3.52 -48.45
CA GLU A 549 -10.80 3.31 -48.02
C GLU A 549 -10.02 2.45 -49.03
N LEU A 550 -10.60 1.35 -49.51
CA LEU A 550 -9.99 0.49 -50.54
C LEU A 550 -9.82 1.22 -51.89
N ALA A 551 -10.76 2.10 -52.25
CA ALA A 551 -10.68 2.93 -53.45
C ALA A 551 -9.57 3.99 -53.36
N ALA A 552 -9.29 4.52 -52.17
CA ALA A 552 -8.22 5.49 -51.96
C ALA A 552 -6.82 4.86 -52.07
N GLU A 553 -6.70 3.57 -51.75
CA GLU A 553 -5.42 2.86 -51.73
C GLU A 553 -5.10 2.11 -53.04
N ASN A 554 -6.11 1.75 -53.83
CA ASN A 554 -5.94 1.04 -55.10
C ASN A 554 -6.63 1.79 -56.26
N ILE A 555 -6.00 1.85 -57.44
CA ILE A 555 -6.62 2.37 -58.67
C ILE A 555 -7.63 1.32 -59.20
N LEU A 556 -8.80 1.21 -58.57
CA LEU A 556 -9.91 0.36 -58.98
C LEU A 556 -10.96 1.18 -59.75
N SER A 557 -11.53 0.62 -60.81
CA SER A 557 -12.64 1.24 -61.56
C SER A 557 -13.96 1.15 -60.78
N GLU A 558 -14.92 2.03 -61.06
CA GLU A 558 -16.21 2.08 -60.35
C GLU A 558 -16.96 0.74 -60.37
N ASP A 559 -16.96 0.01 -61.50
CA ASP A 559 -17.60 -1.31 -61.60
C ASP A 559 -17.01 -2.34 -60.63
N LYS A 560 -15.69 -2.26 -60.38
CA LYS A 560 -14.98 -3.17 -59.47
C LYS A 560 -15.31 -2.86 -58.02
N LEU A 561 -15.44 -1.59 -57.67
CA LEU A 561 -15.85 -1.14 -56.34
C LEU A 561 -17.32 -1.52 -56.06
N LEU A 562 -18.19 -1.42 -57.07
CA LEU A 562 -19.57 -1.86 -56.97
C LEU A 562 -19.68 -3.37 -56.71
N GLN A 563 -18.85 -4.17 -57.39
CA GLN A 563 -18.80 -5.62 -57.17
C GLN A 563 -18.32 -5.97 -55.75
N VAL A 564 -17.31 -5.27 -55.22
CA VAL A 564 -16.86 -5.41 -53.82
C VAL A 564 -18.00 -5.07 -52.86
N HIS A 565 -18.66 -3.92 -53.06
CA HIS A 565 -19.77 -3.46 -52.22
C HIS A 565 -20.91 -4.48 -52.16
N GLN A 566 -21.40 -4.94 -53.31
CA GLN A 566 -22.48 -5.93 -53.41
C GLN A 566 -22.13 -7.27 -52.73
N THR A 567 -20.89 -7.72 -52.89
CA THR A 567 -20.44 -8.98 -52.27
C THR A 567 -20.38 -8.86 -50.75
N LEU A 568 -19.84 -7.75 -50.23
CA LEU A 568 -19.80 -7.48 -48.79
C LEU A 568 -21.21 -7.36 -48.21
N MET A 569 -22.12 -6.65 -48.89
CA MET A 569 -23.50 -6.48 -48.46
C MET A 569 -24.26 -7.80 -48.34
N SER A 570 -24.13 -8.68 -49.33
CA SER A 570 -24.84 -9.96 -49.37
C SER A 570 -24.27 -11.04 -48.44
N SER A 571 -23.03 -10.87 -47.94
CA SER A 571 -22.30 -11.89 -47.19
C SER A 571 -22.02 -11.53 -45.72
N ALA A 572 -22.13 -10.25 -45.34
CA ALA A 572 -21.84 -9.79 -43.98
C ALA A 572 -22.87 -10.19 -42.92
N GLU A 573 -24.10 -10.54 -43.32
CA GLU A 573 -25.20 -10.94 -42.41
C GLU A 573 -25.37 -9.98 -41.21
N GLY A 574 -25.21 -8.67 -41.46
CA GLY A 574 -25.33 -7.63 -40.44
C GLY A 574 -24.23 -7.68 -39.37
N THR A 575 -23.01 -8.11 -39.70
CA THR A 575 -21.90 -8.23 -38.74
C THR A 575 -20.72 -7.33 -39.13
N PHE A 576 -20.47 -6.28 -38.34
CA PHE A 576 -19.39 -5.32 -38.61
C PHE A 576 -18.00 -5.97 -38.60
N LEU A 577 -17.78 -6.91 -37.69
CA LEU A 577 -16.49 -7.60 -37.55
C LEU A 577 -16.14 -8.42 -38.80
N TRP A 578 -17.15 -9.05 -39.43
CA TRP A 578 -16.97 -9.79 -40.68
C TRP A 578 -16.51 -8.85 -41.82
N VAL A 579 -17.15 -7.68 -41.92
CA VAL A 579 -16.78 -6.66 -42.93
C VAL A 579 -15.35 -6.20 -42.72
N GLY A 580 -14.94 -5.95 -41.46
CA GLY A 580 -13.57 -5.59 -41.13
C GLY A 580 -12.56 -6.63 -41.61
N PHE A 581 -12.79 -7.92 -41.29
CA PHE A 581 -11.93 -9.02 -41.71
C PHE A 581 -11.78 -9.14 -43.22
N VAL A 582 -12.88 -9.10 -43.96
CA VAL A 582 -12.82 -9.21 -45.42
C VAL A 582 -12.17 -7.96 -46.02
N ALA A 583 -12.52 -6.75 -45.56
CA ALA A 583 -11.90 -5.52 -46.05
C ALA A 583 -10.39 -5.49 -45.83
N ASP A 584 -9.92 -5.93 -44.67
CA ASP A 584 -8.48 -6.06 -44.38
C ASP A 584 -7.82 -7.14 -45.26
N GLU A 585 -8.50 -8.25 -45.56
CA GLU A 585 -8.00 -9.28 -46.48
C GLU A 585 -7.83 -8.74 -47.90
N LEU A 586 -8.71 -7.83 -48.36
CA LEU A 586 -8.65 -7.21 -49.69
C LEU A 586 -7.57 -6.11 -49.81
N LYS A 587 -7.15 -5.53 -48.69
CA LYS A 587 -6.27 -4.35 -48.62
C LYS A 587 -4.91 -4.59 -49.32
N GLY A 588 -4.49 -3.64 -50.15
CA GLY A 588 -3.19 -3.68 -50.86
C GLY A 588 -3.02 -4.81 -51.89
N ARG A 589 -4.10 -5.50 -52.31
CA ARG A 589 -4.04 -6.59 -53.29
C ARG A 589 -4.44 -6.14 -54.70
N SER A 590 -3.94 -6.86 -55.72
CA SER A 590 -4.36 -6.67 -57.10
C SER A 590 -5.79 -7.14 -57.34
N TRP A 591 -6.46 -6.57 -58.35
CA TRP A 591 -7.86 -6.93 -58.67
C TRP A 591 -8.08 -8.42 -58.90
N LEU A 592 -7.15 -9.12 -59.57
CA LEU A 592 -7.24 -10.57 -59.79
C LEU A 592 -7.40 -11.31 -58.45
N LYS A 593 -6.51 -11.00 -57.48
CA LYS A 593 -6.57 -11.58 -56.13
C LYS A 593 -7.82 -11.16 -55.36
N ILE A 594 -8.25 -9.90 -55.50
CA ILE A 594 -9.49 -9.41 -54.88
C ILE A 594 -10.68 -10.21 -55.40
N ASN A 595 -10.83 -10.35 -56.73
CA ASN A 595 -11.94 -11.06 -57.35
C ASN A 595 -11.93 -12.56 -57.00
N ASP A 596 -10.76 -13.17 -56.87
CA ASP A 596 -10.64 -14.56 -56.39
C ASP A 596 -11.12 -14.71 -54.94
N ILE A 597 -10.75 -13.79 -54.05
CA ILE A 597 -11.22 -13.77 -52.65
C ILE A 597 -12.74 -13.56 -52.60
N LEU A 598 -13.29 -12.60 -53.37
CA LEU A 598 -14.71 -12.30 -53.39
C LEU A 598 -15.57 -13.48 -53.88
N ARG A 599 -15.09 -14.28 -54.85
CA ARG A 599 -15.80 -15.47 -55.35
C ARG A 599 -15.89 -16.59 -54.31
N GLY A 600 -14.93 -16.66 -53.39
CA GLY A 600 -14.82 -17.70 -52.36
C GLY A 600 -15.06 -17.19 -50.93
N VAL A 601 -15.61 -15.99 -50.76
CA VAL A 601 -15.83 -15.43 -49.42
C VAL A 601 -17.05 -16.08 -48.76
N PRO A 602 -16.91 -16.70 -47.59
CA PRO A 602 -18.02 -17.35 -46.91
C PRO A 602 -18.90 -16.34 -46.18
N LYS A 603 -20.20 -16.63 -46.08
CA LYS A 603 -21.17 -15.79 -45.38
C LYS A 603 -21.01 -15.87 -43.86
N GLY A 604 -21.13 -14.73 -43.19
CA GLY A 604 -21.10 -14.62 -41.74
C GLY A 604 -19.76 -15.02 -41.09
N LEU A 605 -19.59 -14.70 -39.80
CA LEU A 605 -18.35 -14.99 -39.07
C LEU A 605 -18.03 -16.49 -38.98
N GLY A 606 -19.05 -17.33 -38.72
CA GLY A 606 -18.88 -18.78 -38.65
C GLY A 606 -18.38 -19.38 -39.96
N GLY A 607 -18.80 -18.82 -41.10
CA GLY A 607 -18.29 -19.23 -42.42
C GLY A 607 -16.80 -18.91 -42.60
N ILE A 608 -16.34 -17.73 -42.16
CA ILE A 608 -14.91 -17.36 -42.19
C ILE A 608 -14.11 -18.33 -41.33
N TYR A 609 -14.54 -18.58 -40.09
CA TYR A 609 -13.83 -19.48 -39.17
C TYR A 609 -13.75 -20.91 -39.71
N ARG A 610 -14.84 -21.42 -40.30
CA ARG A 610 -14.87 -22.73 -40.97
C ARG A 610 -13.85 -22.81 -42.10
N ARG A 611 -13.82 -21.80 -42.99
CA ARG A 611 -12.87 -21.74 -44.11
C ARG A 611 -11.42 -21.79 -43.60
N LEU A 612 -11.10 -21.01 -42.56
CA LEU A 612 -9.76 -20.99 -41.97
C LEU A 612 -9.37 -22.35 -41.39
N LEU A 613 -10.24 -22.99 -40.61
CA LEU A 613 -9.94 -24.30 -40.01
C LEU A 613 -9.87 -25.44 -41.04
N GLN A 614 -10.63 -25.38 -42.12
CA GLN A 614 -10.56 -26.38 -43.19
C GLN A 614 -9.21 -26.35 -43.92
N GLN A 615 -8.63 -25.16 -44.08
CA GLN A 615 -7.34 -24.91 -44.75
C GLN A 615 -6.13 -25.33 -43.90
N VAL A 616 -6.32 -25.66 -42.63
CA VAL A 616 -5.24 -26.17 -41.77
C VAL A 616 -4.82 -27.57 -42.23
N GLU A 617 -3.55 -27.74 -42.56
CA GLU A 617 -2.98 -29.02 -43.01
C GLU A 617 -2.93 -30.04 -41.85
N ASP A 618 -2.36 -29.67 -40.71
CA ASP A 618 -2.18 -30.55 -39.54
C ASP A 618 -3.16 -30.18 -38.41
N LYS A 619 -4.40 -30.67 -38.55
CA LYS A 619 -5.51 -30.35 -37.64
C LYS A 619 -5.30 -30.93 -36.23
N GLU A 620 -4.69 -32.12 -36.12
CA GLU A 620 -4.45 -32.80 -34.84
C GLU A 620 -3.44 -32.04 -33.97
N LYS A 621 -2.37 -31.50 -34.58
CA LYS A 621 -1.40 -30.70 -33.82
C LYS A 621 -1.90 -29.30 -33.49
N LEU A 622 -2.82 -28.76 -34.28
CA LEU A 622 -3.39 -27.44 -34.02
C LEU A 622 -4.49 -27.48 -32.95
N VAL A 623 -5.30 -28.54 -32.92
CA VAL A 623 -6.40 -28.63 -31.94
C VAL A 623 -5.87 -28.61 -30.51
N THR A 624 -4.74 -29.28 -30.22
CA THR A 624 -4.14 -29.27 -28.87
C THR A 624 -3.71 -27.87 -28.44
N VAL A 625 -3.22 -27.05 -29.37
CA VAL A 625 -2.88 -25.64 -29.12
C VAL A 625 -4.15 -24.82 -28.89
N LEU A 626 -5.13 -24.93 -29.78
CA LEU A 626 -6.34 -24.11 -29.72
C LEU A 626 -7.20 -24.42 -28.48
N GLN A 627 -7.21 -25.66 -27.99
CA GLN A 627 -7.88 -26.03 -26.74
C GLN A 627 -7.43 -25.14 -25.57
N TRP A 628 -6.12 -24.91 -25.44
CA TRP A 628 -5.57 -24.01 -24.43
C TRP A 628 -5.89 -22.55 -24.74
N VAL A 629 -5.72 -22.09 -25.98
CA VAL A 629 -6.01 -20.70 -26.37
C VAL A 629 -7.47 -20.29 -26.10
N VAL A 630 -8.40 -21.23 -26.26
CA VAL A 630 -9.85 -20.98 -26.17
C VAL A 630 -10.39 -21.17 -24.75
N LEU A 631 -9.89 -22.16 -24.00
CA LEU A 631 -10.46 -22.54 -22.70
C LEU A 631 -9.60 -22.15 -21.49
N ALA A 632 -8.36 -21.67 -21.69
CA ALA A 632 -7.55 -21.21 -20.57
C ALA A 632 -8.24 -20.05 -19.81
N ALA A 633 -8.11 -20.08 -18.48
CA ALA A 633 -8.64 -19.08 -17.56
C ALA A 633 -7.98 -17.70 -17.73
N ARG A 634 -6.82 -17.64 -18.39
CA ARG A 634 -6.18 -16.40 -18.85
C ARG A 634 -5.45 -16.65 -20.18
N PRO A 635 -5.19 -15.59 -20.97
CA PRO A 635 -4.26 -15.67 -22.08
C PRO A 635 -2.91 -16.27 -21.66
N MET A 636 -2.35 -17.11 -22.52
CA MET A 636 -1.12 -17.86 -22.25
C MET A 636 0.03 -17.33 -23.11
N THR A 637 1.25 -17.41 -22.59
CA THR A 637 2.44 -17.06 -23.39
C THR A 637 2.74 -18.16 -24.41
N VAL A 638 3.50 -17.83 -25.45
CA VAL A 638 3.97 -18.78 -26.46
C VAL A 638 4.71 -19.96 -25.78
N ASP A 639 5.55 -19.68 -24.77
CA ASP A 639 6.29 -20.73 -24.07
C ASP A 639 5.36 -21.63 -23.23
N GLU A 640 4.40 -21.03 -22.51
CA GLU A 640 3.41 -21.80 -21.75
C GLU A 640 2.60 -22.72 -22.66
N LEU A 641 2.14 -22.21 -23.80
CA LEU A 641 1.37 -22.97 -24.80
C LEU A 641 2.19 -24.06 -25.46
N ALA A 642 3.47 -23.82 -25.74
CA ALA A 642 4.33 -24.84 -26.34
C ALA A 642 4.52 -26.04 -25.40
N VAL A 643 4.68 -25.78 -24.10
CA VAL A 643 4.70 -26.83 -23.07
C VAL A 643 3.35 -27.52 -22.96
N ALA A 644 2.25 -26.76 -22.98
CA ALA A 644 0.89 -27.27 -22.78
C ALA A 644 0.41 -28.16 -23.93
N ALA A 645 0.87 -27.88 -25.15
CA ALA A 645 0.62 -28.66 -26.36
C ALA A 645 1.71 -29.71 -26.65
N GLU A 646 2.62 -29.96 -25.69
CA GLU A 646 3.70 -30.95 -25.77
C GLU A 646 4.60 -30.83 -27.00
N ILE A 647 4.90 -29.59 -27.41
CA ILE A 647 5.75 -29.32 -28.57
C ILE A 647 7.22 -29.58 -28.22
N LYS A 648 7.84 -30.53 -28.92
CA LYS A 648 9.26 -30.86 -28.77
C LYS A 648 10.12 -29.99 -29.69
N ALA A 649 11.32 -29.66 -29.24
CA ALA A 649 12.33 -28.99 -30.06
C ALA A 649 12.72 -29.88 -31.25
N SER A 650 13.02 -29.25 -32.37
CA SER A 650 13.64 -29.89 -33.55
C SER A 650 15.10 -29.44 -33.64
N ASP A 651 15.93 -30.16 -34.38
CA ASP A 651 17.38 -29.88 -34.51
C ASP A 651 17.69 -28.45 -35.01
N ALA A 652 16.72 -27.76 -35.61
CA ALA A 652 16.86 -26.40 -36.15
C ALA A 652 15.92 -25.34 -35.55
N LEU A 653 14.89 -25.71 -34.77
CA LEU A 653 13.85 -24.78 -34.29
C LEU A 653 13.47 -25.06 -32.84
N THR A 654 13.31 -23.99 -32.07
CA THR A 654 12.80 -24.02 -30.70
C THR A 654 11.29 -24.35 -30.67
N PRO A 655 10.76 -24.90 -29.57
CA PRO A 655 9.32 -25.16 -29.43
C PRO A 655 8.44 -23.92 -29.67
N ALA A 656 8.92 -22.74 -29.25
CA ALA A 656 8.26 -21.46 -29.44
C ALA A 656 8.19 -21.07 -30.93
N GLU A 657 9.24 -21.31 -31.70
CA GLU A 657 9.26 -21.07 -33.16
C GLU A 657 8.32 -22.02 -33.90
N ILE A 658 8.32 -23.30 -33.51
CA ILE A 658 7.38 -24.29 -34.07
C ILE A 658 5.93 -23.92 -33.75
N LEU A 659 5.66 -23.43 -32.53
CA LEU A 659 4.32 -22.96 -32.16
C LEU A 659 3.91 -21.73 -32.97
N LYS A 660 4.79 -20.74 -33.11
CA LYS A 660 4.54 -19.54 -33.92
C LYS A 660 4.23 -19.92 -35.36
N ASP A 661 5.01 -20.82 -35.94
CA ASP A 661 4.78 -21.34 -37.29
C ASP A 661 3.40 -22.01 -37.40
N ARG A 662 3.01 -22.89 -36.47
CA ARG A 662 1.66 -23.48 -36.45
C ARG A 662 0.56 -22.43 -36.34
N LEU A 663 0.74 -21.40 -35.52
CA LEU A 663 -0.24 -20.33 -35.34
C LEU A 663 -0.37 -19.40 -36.55
N THR A 664 0.62 -19.33 -37.45
CA THR A 664 0.49 -18.55 -38.70
C THR A 664 -0.67 -19.04 -39.56
N SER A 665 -0.95 -20.35 -39.54
CA SER A 665 -2.08 -20.96 -40.24
C SER A 665 -3.45 -20.57 -39.67
N CYS A 666 -3.50 -20.01 -38.45
CA CYS A 666 -4.75 -19.61 -37.78
C CYS A 666 -5.26 -18.22 -38.19
N GLY A 667 -4.47 -17.43 -38.92
CA GLY A 667 -4.88 -16.14 -39.51
C GLY A 667 -5.69 -15.24 -38.55
N LEU A 668 -6.96 -15.00 -38.89
CA LEU A 668 -7.88 -14.10 -38.17
C LEU A 668 -8.50 -14.70 -36.88
N LEU A 669 -8.09 -15.91 -36.48
CA LEU A 669 -8.57 -16.55 -35.24
C LEU A 669 -7.71 -16.16 -34.03
N VAL A 670 -6.39 -16.13 -34.22
CA VAL A 670 -5.41 -15.97 -33.14
C VAL A 670 -4.42 -14.87 -33.50
N LYS A 671 -4.08 -14.03 -32.52
CA LYS A 671 -3.01 -13.03 -32.63
C LYS A 671 -2.00 -13.19 -31.50
N ILE A 672 -0.75 -12.85 -31.79
CA ILE A 672 0.33 -12.84 -30.81
C ILE A 672 0.66 -11.38 -30.51
N ASP A 673 0.36 -10.94 -29.28
CA ASP A 673 0.66 -9.59 -28.78
C ASP A 673 1.86 -9.68 -27.84
N GLY A 674 3.06 -9.32 -28.31
CA GLY A 674 4.29 -9.54 -27.57
C GLY A 674 4.63 -11.03 -27.50
N ASP A 675 4.53 -11.64 -26.31
CA ASP A 675 4.68 -13.08 -26.10
C ASP A 675 3.35 -13.81 -25.81
N VAL A 676 2.23 -13.08 -25.72
CA VAL A 676 0.93 -13.63 -25.31
C VAL A 676 0.08 -13.96 -26.52
N VAL A 677 -0.51 -15.15 -26.52
CA VAL A 677 -1.41 -15.62 -27.57
C VAL A 677 -2.85 -15.34 -27.16
N ASN A 678 -3.56 -14.58 -28.00
CA ASN A 678 -4.94 -14.17 -27.77
C ASN A 678 -5.84 -14.54 -28.95
N LEU A 679 -7.11 -14.82 -28.66
CA LEU A 679 -8.13 -14.80 -29.72
C LEU A 679 -8.29 -13.38 -30.25
N VAL A 680 -8.36 -13.23 -31.58
CA VAL A 680 -8.58 -11.92 -32.21
C VAL A 680 -9.89 -11.31 -31.69
N HIS A 681 -10.92 -12.14 -31.51
CA HIS A 681 -12.21 -11.73 -30.95
C HIS A 681 -12.91 -12.89 -30.22
N GLU A 682 -13.71 -12.58 -29.18
CA GLU A 682 -14.43 -13.58 -28.35
C GLU A 682 -15.40 -14.46 -29.17
N SER A 683 -15.87 -13.97 -30.31
CA SER A 683 -16.73 -14.74 -31.23
C SER A 683 -16.06 -16.00 -31.77
N ALA A 684 -14.72 -16.04 -31.83
CA ALA A 684 -14.01 -17.27 -32.18
C ALA A 684 -14.20 -18.33 -31.09
N ARG A 685 -14.17 -17.93 -29.81
CA ARG A 685 -14.41 -18.83 -28.67
C ARG A 685 -15.77 -19.49 -28.73
N GLU A 686 -16.82 -18.68 -28.97
CA GLU A 686 -18.19 -19.16 -29.12
C GLU A 686 -18.32 -20.14 -30.29
N PHE A 687 -17.65 -19.86 -31.42
CA PHE A 687 -17.65 -20.77 -32.56
C PHE A 687 -17.11 -22.16 -32.19
N PHE A 688 -15.98 -22.23 -31.46
CA PHE A 688 -15.41 -23.50 -30.98
C PHE A 688 -16.30 -24.26 -29.99
N GLN A 689 -17.22 -23.57 -29.31
CA GLN A 689 -18.15 -24.14 -28.32
C GLN A 689 -19.58 -24.37 -28.87
N SER A 690 -19.81 -24.11 -30.16
CA SER A 690 -21.14 -24.19 -30.78
C SER A 690 -21.26 -25.35 -31.77
N ASP A 691 -22.49 -25.76 -32.07
CA ASP A 691 -22.77 -26.78 -33.10
C ASP A 691 -22.33 -26.38 -34.52
N GLN A 692 -21.97 -25.11 -34.75
CA GLN A 692 -21.46 -24.66 -36.06
C GLN A 692 -20.14 -25.33 -36.46
N ILE A 693 -19.42 -25.91 -35.49
CA ILE A 693 -18.17 -26.63 -35.69
C ILE A 693 -18.36 -28.14 -35.86
N ASN A 694 -19.57 -28.67 -35.59
CA ASN A 694 -19.93 -30.09 -35.76
C ASN A 694 -20.16 -30.45 -37.24
N ILE A 695 -19.11 -30.22 -38.05
CA ILE A 695 -19.08 -30.47 -39.48
C ILE A 695 -17.89 -31.38 -39.77
N GLU A 696 -18.09 -32.30 -40.72
CA GLU A 696 -17.08 -33.27 -41.15
C GLU A 696 -15.77 -32.55 -41.55
N GLY A 697 -14.66 -32.99 -40.95
CA GLY A 697 -13.32 -32.45 -41.19
C GLY A 697 -12.86 -31.32 -40.25
N ILE A 698 -13.74 -30.72 -39.44
CA ILE A 698 -13.37 -29.71 -38.42
C ILE A 698 -13.99 -29.95 -37.03
N ASN A 699 -14.85 -30.95 -36.87
CA ASN A 699 -15.48 -31.35 -35.61
C ASN A 699 -14.48 -31.67 -34.49
N ILE A 700 -13.23 -32.02 -34.81
CA ILE A 700 -12.16 -32.22 -33.82
C ILE A 700 -11.90 -30.96 -32.97
N PHE A 701 -12.19 -29.77 -33.50
CA PHE A 701 -12.03 -28.50 -32.81
C PHE A 701 -13.20 -28.15 -31.89
N HIS A 702 -14.23 -29.00 -31.76
CA HIS A 702 -15.33 -28.77 -30.83
C HIS A 702 -14.84 -28.86 -29.38
N MET A 703 -15.14 -27.82 -28.59
CA MET A 703 -14.65 -27.67 -27.23
C MET A 703 -15.81 -27.62 -26.24
N ASN A 704 -15.80 -28.51 -25.25
CA ASN A 704 -16.88 -28.70 -24.30
C ASN A 704 -16.35 -29.11 -22.91
N HIS A 705 -17.22 -29.65 -22.06
CA HIS A 705 -16.87 -30.13 -20.73
C HIS A 705 -15.75 -31.20 -20.71
N THR A 706 -15.68 -32.07 -21.73
CA THR A 706 -14.61 -33.09 -21.82
C THR A 706 -13.27 -32.47 -22.16
N THR A 707 -13.24 -31.34 -22.89
CA THR A 707 -12.02 -30.58 -23.13
C THR A 707 -11.49 -29.95 -21.84
N HIS A 708 -12.36 -29.38 -21.01
CA HIS A 708 -11.98 -28.89 -19.67
C HIS A 708 -11.40 -30.00 -18.79
N GLN A 709 -11.94 -31.22 -18.89
CA GLN A 709 -11.38 -32.39 -18.19
C GLN A 709 -9.94 -32.70 -18.63
N THR A 710 -9.66 -32.67 -19.94
CA THR A 710 -8.30 -32.88 -20.47
C THR A 710 -7.33 -31.81 -19.95
N LEU A 711 -7.73 -30.53 -19.99
CA LEU A 711 -6.93 -29.41 -19.49
C LEU A 711 -6.61 -29.57 -18.00
N MET A 712 -7.63 -29.90 -17.20
CA MET A 712 -7.49 -30.19 -15.77
C MET A 712 -6.52 -31.35 -15.52
N ARG A 713 -6.65 -32.46 -16.26
CA ARG A 713 -5.79 -33.63 -16.15
C ARG A 713 -4.32 -33.27 -16.41
N THR A 714 -4.07 -32.45 -17.43
CA THR A 714 -2.73 -31.95 -17.76
C THR A 714 -2.19 -31.06 -16.65
N CYS A 715 -2.99 -30.13 -16.11
CA CYS A 715 -2.56 -29.29 -14.99
C CYS A 715 -2.18 -30.13 -13.76
N LEU A 716 -3.03 -31.07 -13.35
CA LEU A 716 -2.77 -31.94 -12.20
C LEU A 716 -1.56 -32.86 -12.45
N GLY A 717 -1.39 -33.36 -13.67
CA GLY A 717 -0.23 -34.17 -14.05
C GLY A 717 1.09 -33.40 -13.98
N LEU A 718 1.08 -32.12 -14.37
CA LEU A 718 2.24 -31.24 -14.25
C LEU A 718 2.59 -30.96 -12.79
N ILE A 719 1.58 -30.71 -11.93
CA ILE A 719 1.79 -30.49 -10.50
C ILE A 719 2.37 -31.74 -9.84
N GLU A 720 1.76 -32.91 -10.06
CA GLU A 720 2.21 -34.19 -9.50
C GLU A 720 3.60 -34.59 -10.02
N GLY A 721 3.86 -34.42 -11.33
CA GLY A 721 5.16 -34.76 -11.94
C GLY A 721 6.29 -33.80 -11.58
N SER A 722 5.98 -32.57 -11.16
CA SER A 722 6.96 -31.59 -10.68
C SER A 722 7.37 -31.84 -9.23
N TYR A 723 6.58 -32.60 -8.47
CA TYR A 723 6.87 -32.93 -7.09
C TYR A 723 7.90 -34.07 -6.98
N LYS A 724 9.09 -33.75 -6.46
CA LYS A 724 10.14 -34.72 -6.13
C LYS A 724 10.47 -34.75 -4.63
N SER A 725 10.42 -33.59 -4.00
CA SER A 725 10.69 -33.36 -2.57
C SER A 725 10.01 -32.06 -2.12
N PRO A 726 9.88 -31.76 -0.81
CA PRO A 726 9.38 -30.46 -0.37
C PRO A 726 10.15 -29.28 -1.00
N GLY A 727 9.45 -28.25 -1.47
CA GLY A 727 9.98 -27.08 -2.18
C GLY A 727 10.26 -27.29 -3.67
N SER A 728 10.02 -28.49 -4.21
CA SER A 728 10.36 -28.83 -5.60
C SER A 728 9.46 -28.15 -6.62
N ILE A 729 8.18 -27.90 -6.31
CA ILE A 729 7.25 -27.21 -7.22
C ILE A 729 7.69 -25.76 -7.44
N SER A 730 8.12 -25.05 -6.39
CA SER A 730 8.64 -23.69 -6.49
C SER A 730 9.88 -23.61 -7.37
N ASN A 731 10.83 -24.53 -7.20
CA ASN A 731 12.04 -24.60 -8.03
C ASN A 731 11.73 -25.02 -9.47
N ALA A 732 10.84 -25.98 -9.67
CA ALA A 732 10.42 -26.42 -11.00
C ALA A 732 9.72 -25.30 -11.77
N SER A 733 9.01 -24.39 -11.08
CA SER A 733 8.34 -23.25 -11.71
C SER A 733 9.29 -22.20 -12.32
N LEU A 734 10.57 -22.19 -11.90
CA LEU A 734 11.60 -21.36 -12.53
C LEU A 734 11.99 -21.86 -13.92
N HIS A 735 11.73 -23.15 -14.19
CA HIS A 735 12.12 -23.82 -15.43
C HIS A 735 10.94 -24.25 -16.30
N ASN A 736 9.73 -24.31 -15.73
CA ASN A 736 8.49 -24.63 -16.45
C ASN A 736 7.48 -23.48 -16.27
N SER A 737 7.34 -22.66 -17.31
CA SER A 737 6.43 -21.51 -17.34
C SER A 737 4.98 -21.91 -17.09
N LEU A 738 4.53 -23.05 -17.64
CA LEU A 738 3.16 -23.55 -17.52
C LEU A 738 2.80 -23.99 -16.10
N LEU A 739 3.76 -24.42 -15.28
CA LEU A 739 3.50 -24.89 -13.91
C LEU A 739 2.84 -23.81 -13.05
N THR A 740 3.15 -22.54 -13.31
CA THR A 740 2.50 -21.40 -12.66
C THR A 740 1.01 -21.35 -13.00
N TYR A 741 0.68 -21.44 -14.29
CA TYR A 741 -0.71 -21.47 -14.73
C TYR A 741 -1.44 -22.69 -14.16
N ALA A 742 -0.84 -23.89 -14.31
CA ALA A 742 -1.43 -25.15 -13.87
C ALA A 742 -1.75 -25.11 -12.38
N SER A 743 -0.82 -24.57 -11.57
CA SER A 743 -1.02 -24.44 -10.13
C SER A 743 -2.16 -23.49 -9.78
N LEU A 744 -2.33 -22.40 -10.52
CA LEU A 744 -3.32 -21.37 -10.20
C LEU A 744 -4.74 -21.67 -10.72
N TYR A 745 -4.86 -22.32 -11.88
CA TYR A 745 -6.12 -22.35 -12.65
C TYR A 745 -6.71 -23.75 -12.90
N TRP A 746 -6.06 -24.83 -12.44
CA TRP A 746 -6.68 -26.16 -12.49
C TRP A 746 -8.10 -26.25 -11.87
N PRO A 747 -8.44 -25.51 -10.79
CA PRO A 747 -9.79 -25.59 -10.22
C PRO A 747 -10.87 -25.01 -11.13
N GLU A 748 -10.53 -23.99 -11.93
CA GLU A 748 -11.48 -23.41 -12.90
C GLU A 748 -11.84 -24.45 -13.97
N HIS A 749 -10.86 -25.26 -14.42
CA HIS A 749 -11.14 -26.36 -15.34
C HIS A 749 -11.96 -27.48 -14.69
N LEU A 750 -11.73 -27.80 -13.41
CA LEU A 750 -12.54 -28.77 -12.66
C LEU A 750 -14.01 -28.36 -12.63
N ARG A 751 -14.30 -27.08 -12.34
CA ARG A 751 -15.67 -26.53 -12.28
C ARG A 751 -16.48 -26.79 -13.54
N HIS A 752 -15.85 -26.61 -14.71
CA HIS A 752 -16.50 -26.88 -16.00
C HIS A 752 -16.57 -28.37 -16.34
N ALA A 753 -15.70 -29.21 -15.79
CA ALA A 753 -15.66 -30.65 -16.08
C ALA A 753 -16.54 -31.50 -15.12
N PHE A 754 -16.96 -30.94 -13.99
CA PHE A 754 -17.47 -31.69 -12.83
C PHE A 754 -18.68 -32.59 -13.08
N TYR A 755 -19.54 -32.25 -14.05
CA TYR A 755 -20.74 -33.03 -14.37
C TYR A 755 -20.46 -34.32 -15.16
N SER A 756 -19.22 -34.56 -15.59
CA SER A 756 -18.82 -35.84 -16.22
C SER A 756 -18.52 -36.89 -15.14
N ALA A 757 -19.01 -38.12 -15.35
CA ALA A 757 -18.70 -39.27 -14.51
C ALA A 757 -17.18 -39.57 -14.49
N GLU A 758 -16.47 -39.28 -15.58
CA GLU A 758 -15.01 -39.47 -15.67
C GLU A 758 -14.20 -38.39 -14.94
N ALA A 759 -14.74 -37.19 -14.71
CA ALA A 759 -14.06 -36.17 -13.91
C ALA A 759 -13.88 -36.62 -12.44
N ARG A 760 -14.82 -37.43 -11.93
CA ARG A 760 -14.75 -38.03 -10.59
C ARG A 760 -13.62 -39.06 -10.47
N VAL A 761 -13.18 -39.67 -11.57
CA VAL A 761 -12.04 -40.61 -11.59
C VAL A 761 -10.72 -39.88 -11.35
N GLU A 762 -10.58 -38.63 -11.79
CA GLU A 762 -9.38 -37.82 -11.52
C GLU A 762 -9.23 -37.45 -10.04
N LEU A 763 -10.28 -37.63 -9.24
CA LEU A 763 -10.28 -37.37 -7.80
C LEU A 763 -9.60 -38.49 -7.00
N SER A 764 -9.26 -39.62 -7.61
CA SER A 764 -8.45 -40.68 -6.96
C SER A 764 -6.93 -40.45 -7.02
N ARG A 765 -6.50 -39.32 -7.60
CA ARG A 765 -5.08 -38.97 -7.79
C ARG A 765 -4.37 -38.68 -6.47
N GLN A 766 -3.03 -38.75 -6.47
CA GLN A 766 -2.24 -38.56 -5.24
C GLN A 766 -2.46 -37.19 -4.63
N PHE A 767 -2.71 -36.17 -5.46
CA PHE A 767 -3.05 -34.82 -5.04
C PHE A 767 -4.25 -34.72 -4.08
N PHE A 768 -5.27 -35.57 -4.23
CA PHE A 768 -6.53 -35.49 -3.47
C PHE A 768 -6.61 -36.41 -2.25
N ARG A 769 -5.57 -37.20 -1.96
CA ARG A 769 -5.54 -38.07 -0.76
C ARG A 769 -5.52 -37.25 0.54
N ALA A 770 -6.04 -37.79 1.64
CA ALA A 770 -6.13 -37.13 2.95
C ALA A 770 -4.79 -36.48 3.37
N GLU A 771 -3.69 -37.21 3.24
CA GLU A 771 -2.31 -36.74 3.48
C GLU A 771 -1.54 -36.74 2.17
N SER A 772 -1.56 -35.61 1.44
CA SER A 772 -0.88 -35.48 0.16
C SER A 772 0.27 -34.48 0.25
N PRO A 773 1.54 -34.94 0.22
CA PRO A 773 2.68 -34.04 0.30
C PRO A 773 2.85 -33.21 -0.99
N VAL A 774 2.31 -33.70 -2.12
CA VAL A 774 2.18 -32.93 -3.37
C VAL A 774 1.25 -31.74 -3.16
N ARG A 775 0.08 -31.97 -2.53
CA ARG A 775 -0.88 -30.90 -2.25
C ARG A 775 -0.31 -29.88 -1.28
N GLU A 776 0.39 -30.32 -0.24
CA GLU A 776 1.06 -29.41 0.70
C GLU A 776 2.12 -28.53 0.02
N ASP A 777 2.90 -29.08 -0.91
CA ASP A 777 3.93 -28.32 -1.64
C ASP A 777 3.32 -27.39 -2.70
N TRP A 778 2.28 -27.85 -3.41
CA TRP A 778 1.50 -27.01 -4.32
C TRP A 778 0.85 -25.85 -3.56
N TRP A 779 0.31 -26.12 -2.38
CA TRP A 779 -0.35 -25.14 -1.55
C TRP A 779 0.59 -23.99 -1.16
N LYS A 780 1.83 -24.33 -0.77
CA LYS A 780 2.91 -23.35 -0.52
C LYS A 780 3.15 -22.47 -1.74
N PHE A 781 3.30 -23.10 -2.90
CA PHE A 781 3.58 -22.43 -4.16
C PHE A 781 2.42 -21.52 -4.64
N TYR A 782 1.18 -21.98 -4.52
CA TYR A 782 -0.03 -21.23 -4.89
C TYR A 782 -0.14 -19.93 -4.07
N TRP A 783 0.05 -20.04 -2.76
CA TRP A 783 -0.12 -18.91 -1.84
C TRP A 783 0.95 -17.82 -1.99
N ASP A 784 2.20 -18.21 -2.26
CA ASP A 784 3.30 -17.27 -2.53
C ASP A 784 3.01 -16.33 -3.72
N ARG A 785 2.14 -16.72 -4.65
CA ARG A 785 1.84 -15.97 -5.88
C ARG A 785 0.53 -15.17 -5.85
N GLU A 786 -0.40 -15.43 -4.92
CA GLU A 786 -1.64 -14.64 -4.78
C GLU A 786 -1.47 -13.34 -3.96
N GLN A 787 -0.27 -13.01 -3.46
CA GLN A 787 0.05 -11.76 -2.74
C GLN A 787 -0.87 -11.40 -1.55
N TYR A 788 -1.44 -12.41 -0.86
CA TYR A 788 -2.03 -12.23 0.47
C TYR A 788 -1.04 -12.74 1.53
N GLY A 789 -0.58 -11.86 2.43
CA GLY A 789 0.54 -12.11 3.34
C GLY A 789 0.46 -13.36 4.24
N TYR A 790 1.65 -13.94 4.49
CA TYR A 790 2.13 -14.90 5.49
C TYR A 790 1.20 -16.01 6.10
N LEU A 791 1.58 -17.26 5.76
CA LEU A 791 1.32 -18.61 6.31
C LEU A 791 -0.10 -19.23 6.20
N TRP A 792 -0.08 -20.53 5.91
CA TRP A 792 -1.08 -21.34 5.18
C TRP A 792 -2.47 -21.46 5.83
N PRO A 793 -3.56 -21.02 5.19
CA PRO A 793 -4.89 -21.59 5.44
C PRO A 793 -4.92 -23.05 4.96
N ASP A 794 -5.77 -23.93 5.50
CA ASP A 794 -6.03 -25.25 4.92
C ASP A 794 -6.77 -25.11 3.56
N ALA A 795 -6.62 -26.07 2.64
CA ALA A 795 -7.25 -26.05 1.31
C ALA A 795 -8.79 -25.89 1.39
N THR A 796 -9.38 -26.39 2.48
CA THR A 796 -10.80 -26.23 2.82
C THR A 796 -11.19 -24.77 3.01
N PHE A 797 -10.31 -23.94 3.60
CA PHE A 797 -10.58 -22.51 3.78
C PHE A 797 -10.60 -21.77 2.46
N TRP A 798 -9.69 -22.07 1.53
CA TRP A 798 -9.73 -21.42 0.21
C TRP A 798 -10.97 -21.82 -0.59
N ALA A 799 -11.34 -23.10 -0.56
CA ALA A 799 -12.56 -23.55 -1.21
C ALA A 799 -13.78 -22.86 -0.59
N ALA A 800 -13.80 -22.68 0.74
CA ALA A 800 -14.82 -21.92 1.44
C ALA A 800 -14.81 -20.42 1.12
N THR A 801 -13.64 -19.77 1.01
CA THR A 801 -13.49 -18.35 0.62
C THR A 801 -14.04 -18.08 -0.78
N ARG A 802 -13.86 -19.04 -1.69
CA ARG A 802 -14.27 -18.93 -3.10
C ARG A 802 -15.69 -19.45 -3.35
N GLY A 803 -16.39 -19.96 -2.34
CA GLY A 803 -17.74 -20.51 -2.50
C GLY A 803 -17.78 -21.84 -3.26
N HIS A 804 -16.67 -22.56 -3.32
CA HIS A 804 -16.57 -23.80 -4.09
C HIS A 804 -17.13 -24.99 -3.30
N ARG A 805 -18.45 -25.06 -3.15
CA ARG A 805 -19.15 -26.11 -2.39
C ARG A 805 -18.68 -27.53 -2.72
N ASP A 806 -18.59 -27.87 -4.00
CA ASP A 806 -18.22 -29.22 -4.43
C ASP A 806 -16.79 -29.60 -4.02
N VAL A 807 -15.87 -28.63 -4.01
CA VAL A 807 -14.48 -28.82 -3.56
C VAL A 807 -14.44 -28.97 -2.03
N VAL A 808 -15.24 -28.17 -1.30
CA VAL A 808 -15.38 -28.33 0.15
C VAL A 808 -15.93 -29.71 0.48
N GLU A 809 -16.99 -30.17 -0.20
CA GLU A 809 -17.58 -31.50 0.01
C GLU A 809 -16.56 -32.61 -0.20
N LEU A 810 -15.84 -32.55 -1.32
CA LEU A 810 -14.79 -33.50 -1.65
C LEU A 810 -13.69 -33.56 -0.58
N LEU A 811 -13.20 -32.40 -0.13
CA LEU A 811 -12.15 -32.32 0.88
C LEU A 811 -12.61 -32.94 2.20
N LEU A 812 -13.87 -32.68 2.59
CA LEU A 812 -14.47 -33.29 3.78
C LEU A 812 -14.62 -34.81 3.65
N ASP A 813 -15.06 -35.31 2.48
CA ASP A 813 -15.15 -36.75 2.19
C ASP A 813 -13.78 -37.46 2.24
N HIS A 814 -12.70 -36.72 1.95
CA HIS A 814 -11.32 -37.21 2.01
C HIS A 814 -10.62 -36.87 3.34
N GLY A 815 -11.37 -36.54 4.40
CA GLY A 815 -10.86 -36.44 5.76
C GLY A 815 -10.33 -35.06 6.17
N ALA A 816 -10.62 -34.00 5.42
CA ALA A 816 -10.31 -32.64 5.85
C ALA A 816 -11.03 -32.32 7.17
N ASN A 817 -10.33 -31.66 8.10
CA ASN A 817 -10.92 -31.30 9.38
C ASN A 817 -11.86 -30.11 9.21
N ILE A 818 -13.17 -30.37 9.24
CA ILE A 818 -14.23 -29.36 9.14
C ILE A 818 -14.13 -28.22 10.16
N ASN A 819 -13.52 -28.50 11.32
CA ASN A 819 -13.33 -27.55 12.42
C ASN A 819 -11.88 -27.10 12.57
N ALA A 820 -11.06 -27.25 11.54
CA ALA A 820 -9.75 -26.63 11.49
C ALA A 820 -9.89 -25.12 11.76
N LYS A 821 -8.91 -24.55 12.45
CA LYS A 821 -8.85 -23.12 12.78
C LYS A 821 -7.64 -22.50 12.11
N ASP A 822 -7.83 -21.35 11.47
CA ASP A 822 -6.73 -20.54 10.94
C ASP A 822 -6.01 -19.76 12.06
N ARG A 823 -5.09 -18.87 11.69
CA ARG A 823 -4.32 -18.04 12.61
C ARG A 823 -5.18 -17.10 13.44
N ASP A 824 -6.29 -16.66 12.87
CA ASP A 824 -7.29 -15.83 13.53
C ASP A 824 -8.35 -16.67 14.23
N LYS A 825 -8.05 -17.95 14.48
CA LYS A 825 -8.93 -18.95 15.09
C LYS A 825 -10.27 -19.12 14.37
N LEU A 826 -10.37 -18.68 13.11
CA LEU A 826 -11.56 -18.79 12.27
C LEU A 826 -11.65 -20.18 11.68
N THR A 827 -12.88 -20.68 11.50
CA THR A 827 -13.17 -21.96 10.85
C THR A 827 -13.63 -21.75 9.41
N ALA A 828 -13.68 -22.82 8.60
CA ALA A 828 -14.23 -22.75 7.24
C ALA A 828 -15.66 -22.17 7.23
N LEU A 829 -16.45 -22.42 8.29
CA LEU A 829 -17.77 -21.84 8.47
C LEU A 829 -17.73 -20.31 8.66
N HIS A 830 -16.78 -19.77 9.44
CA HIS A 830 -16.62 -18.31 9.57
C HIS A 830 -16.32 -17.66 8.22
N ILE A 831 -15.46 -18.30 7.42
CA ILE A 831 -15.05 -17.80 6.11
C ILE A 831 -16.21 -17.86 5.11
N ALA A 832 -16.91 -19.00 5.03
CA ALA A 832 -18.08 -19.15 4.16
C ALA A 832 -19.20 -18.16 4.51
N VAL A 833 -19.44 -17.92 5.82
CA VAL A 833 -20.40 -16.92 6.29
C VAL A 833 -19.96 -15.51 5.92
N THR A 834 -18.67 -15.18 6.07
CA THR A 834 -18.13 -13.84 5.72
C THR A 834 -18.21 -13.59 4.22
N GLY A 835 -18.03 -14.63 3.40
CA GLY A 835 -18.15 -14.59 1.94
C GLY A 835 -19.58 -14.74 1.41
N GLU A 836 -20.56 -14.91 2.28
CA GLU A 836 -21.98 -15.15 1.94
C GLU A 836 -22.25 -16.37 1.04
N HIS A 837 -21.39 -17.38 1.12
CA HIS A 837 -21.48 -18.61 0.33
C HIS A 837 -22.49 -19.58 0.95
N LYS A 838 -23.79 -19.28 0.78
CA LYS A 838 -24.91 -19.98 1.44
C LYS A 838 -24.89 -21.49 1.26
N ASP A 839 -24.48 -21.96 0.08
CA ASP A 839 -24.40 -23.36 -0.29
C ASP A 839 -23.25 -24.09 0.42
N VAL A 840 -22.10 -23.43 0.60
CA VAL A 840 -21.00 -23.91 1.45
C VAL A 840 -21.38 -23.89 2.92
N VAL A 841 -22.06 -22.83 3.39
CA VAL A 841 -22.56 -22.73 4.76
C VAL A 841 -23.52 -23.89 5.06
N SER A 842 -24.48 -24.16 4.18
CA SER A 842 -25.41 -25.30 4.31
C SER A 842 -24.64 -26.60 4.42
N LEU A 843 -23.73 -26.88 3.47
CA LEU A 843 -22.93 -28.11 3.46
C LEU A 843 -22.14 -28.28 4.77
N LEU A 844 -21.48 -27.23 5.27
CA LEU A 844 -20.70 -27.28 6.50
C LEU A 844 -21.59 -27.54 7.72
N LEU A 845 -22.77 -26.93 7.78
CA LEU A 845 -23.74 -27.15 8.85
C LEU A 845 -24.34 -28.56 8.81
N ASP A 846 -24.69 -29.06 7.62
CA ASP A 846 -25.18 -30.42 7.39
C ASP A 846 -24.14 -31.47 7.83
N ARG A 847 -22.85 -31.17 7.65
CA ARG A 847 -21.71 -31.99 8.11
C ARG A 847 -21.29 -31.69 9.56
N SER A 848 -22.15 -31.03 10.36
CA SER A 848 -21.96 -30.76 11.79
C SER A 848 -20.72 -29.90 12.14
N ALA A 849 -20.42 -28.87 11.34
CA ALA A 849 -19.43 -27.86 11.69
C ALA A 849 -19.77 -27.16 13.03
N ARG A 850 -18.76 -26.79 13.82
CA ARG A 850 -18.94 -26.13 15.12
C ARG A 850 -19.42 -24.69 14.94
N ILE A 851 -20.71 -24.49 15.20
CA ILE A 851 -21.43 -23.22 15.04
C ILE A 851 -21.07 -22.20 16.14
N GLU A 852 -20.51 -22.68 17.25
CA GLU A 852 -20.23 -21.87 18.45
C GLU A 852 -18.73 -21.55 18.64
N ASP A 853 -17.89 -21.97 17.69
CA ASP A 853 -16.46 -21.67 17.75
C ASP A 853 -16.23 -20.17 17.63
N LYS A 854 -15.27 -19.66 18.41
CA LYS A 854 -14.91 -18.23 18.42
C LYS A 854 -13.60 -17.99 17.68
N GLY A 855 -13.59 -16.94 16.86
CA GLY A 855 -12.38 -16.35 16.29
C GLY A 855 -11.51 -15.64 17.34
N SER A 856 -10.37 -15.12 16.91
CA SER A 856 -9.40 -14.39 17.74
C SER A 856 -9.98 -13.12 18.37
N TYR A 857 -11.05 -12.58 17.79
CA TYR A 857 -11.78 -11.42 18.29
C TYR A 857 -13.04 -11.82 19.09
N GLY A 858 -13.18 -13.10 19.43
CA GLY A 858 -14.31 -13.61 20.23
C GLY A 858 -15.63 -13.74 19.47
N ASP A 859 -15.63 -13.50 18.17
CA ASP A 859 -16.76 -13.54 17.27
C ASP A 859 -17.12 -14.97 16.84
N THR A 860 -18.41 -15.26 16.75
CA THR A 860 -18.96 -16.53 16.25
C THR A 860 -19.41 -16.38 14.80
N PRO A 861 -19.69 -17.48 14.07
CA PRO A 861 -20.32 -17.43 12.76
C PRO A 861 -21.62 -16.61 12.75
N LEU A 862 -22.43 -16.67 13.82
CA LEU A 862 -23.63 -15.84 13.94
C LEU A 862 -23.32 -14.34 14.00
N ILE A 863 -22.30 -13.94 14.76
CA ILE A 863 -21.85 -12.53 14.82
C ILE A 863 -21.39 -12.07 13.44
N ARG A 864 -20.64 -12.91 12.71
CA ARG A 864 -20.20 -12.62 11.33
C ARG A 864 -21.38 -12.50 10.37
N ALA A 865 -22.38 -13.36 10.47
CA ALA A 865 -23.58 -13.30 9.62
C ALA A 865 -24.38 -12.01 9.86
N ILE A 866 -24.50 -11.58 11.12
CA ILE A 866 -25.13 -10.29 11.48
C ILE A 866 -24.33 -9.12 10.93
N GLN A 867 -22.99 -9.14 11.07
CA GLN A 867 -22.10 -8.11 10.52
C GLN A 867 -22.16 -8.03 8.98
N ALA A 868 -22.26 -9.18 8.31
CA ALA A 868 -22.45 -9.29 6.86
C ALA A 868 -23.86 -8.88 6.40
N ASN A 869 -24.78 -8.62 7.33
CA ASN A 869 -26.19 -8.33 7.06
C ASN A 869 -26.93 -9.43 6.28
N SER A 870 -26.49 -10.68 6.40
CA SER A 870 -27.00 -11.78 5.58
C SER A 870 -28.13 -12.53 6.29
N LYS A 871 -29.37 -12.08 6.04
CA LYS A 871 -30.58 -12.60 6.69
C LYS A 871 -30.74 -14.12 6.54
N ASP A 872 -30.48 -14.65 5.35
CA ASP A 872 -30.65 -16.08 5.05
C ASP A 872 -29.65 -16.94 5.82
N ILE A 873 -28.41 -16.47 5.98
CA ILE A 873 -27.38 -17.18 6.74
C ILE A 873 -27.67 -17.10 8.24
N VAL A 874 -28.17 -15.95 8.73
CA VAL A 874 -28.64 -15.83 10.12
C VAL A 874 -29.75 -16.85 10.39
N LYS A 875 -30.74 -16.98 9.49
CA LYS A 875 -31.78 -18.00 9.60
C LYS A 875 -31.20 -19.41 9.63
N MET A 876 -30.34 -19.74 8.67
CA MET A 876 -29.72 -21.06 8.56
C MET A 876 -28.93 -21.43 9.83
N LEU A 877 -28.18 -20.48 10.40
CA LEU A 877 -27.45 -20.69 11.66
C LEU A 877 -28.40 -20.86 12.86
N LEU A 878 -29.50 -20.10 12.92
CA LEU A 878 -30.52 -20.24 13.97
C LEU A 878 -31.26 -21.59 13.89
N GLU A 879 -31.60 -22.04 12.68
CA GLU A 879 -32.22 -23.35 12.42
C GLU A 879 -31.31 -24.49 12.89
N HIS A 880 -30.00 -24.33 12.74
CA HIS A 880 -28.99 -25.29 13.23
C HIS A 880 -28.58 -25.06 14.70
N GLY A 881 -29.28 -24.18 15.43
CA GLY A 881 -29.16 -24.03 16.88
C GLY A 881 -28.12 -23.02 17.38
N ALA A 882 -27.72 -22.04 16.57
CA ALA A 882 -26.81 -20.97 16.98
C ALA A 882 -27.37 -20.18 18.18
N ARG A 883 -26.53 -19.95 19.19
CA ARG A 883 -26.92 -19.35 20.47
C ARG A 883 -26.87 -17.82 20.45
N VAL A 884 -28.02 -17.20 20.67
CA VAL A 884 -28.19 -15.73 20.69
C VAL A 884 -27.80 -15.11 22.03
N ASP A 885 -27.86 -15.88 23.13
CA ASP A 885 -27.57 -15.42 24.50
C ASP A 885 -26.09 -15.08 24.74
N LYS A 886 -25.21 -15.49 23.82
CA LYS A 886 -23.76 -15.23 23.87
C LYS A 886 -23.29 -14.02 23.06
N LEU A 887 -24.21 -13.23 22.49
CA LEU A 887 -23.88 -11.99 21.79
C LEU A 887 -23.34 -10.94 22.79
N PRO A 888 -22.30 -10.17 22.45
CA PRO A 888 -21.79 -9.10 23.29
C PRO A 888 -22.77 -7.92 23.25
N THR A 889 -23.76 -7.89 24.13
CA THR A 889 -24.70 -6.77 24.26
C THR A 889 -24.55 -6.05 25.61
N PRO A 890 -24.71 -4.71 25.67
CA PRO A 890 -24.63 -3.93 26.90
C PRO A 890 -25.72 -4.31 27.94
N PRO A 891 -25.56 -3.93 29.23
CA PRO A 891 -26.55 -4.19 30.26
C PRO A 891 -27.87 -3.49 29.92
N GLY A 892 -28.91 -4.26 29.57
CA GLY A 892 -30.24 -3.72 29.22
C GLY A 892 -30.98 -4.49 28.12
N VAL A 893 -30.30 -5.30 27.31
CA VAL A 893 -30.92 -6.09 26.22
C VAL A 893 -31.44 -7.44 26.73
N ALA A 894 -32.25 -7.44 27.79
CA ALA A 894 -32.84 -8.66 28.36
C ALA A 894 -33.84 -9.35 27.41
N ALA A 895 -34.23 -8.70 26.31
CA ALA A 895 -35.29 -9.13 25.38
C ALA A 895 -34.90 -10.24 24.38
N LEU A 896 -33.61 -10.62 24.27
CA LEU A 896 -33.17 -11.69 23.35
C LEU A 896 -33.22 -13.09 23.98
N ARG A 897 -33.76 -13.25 25.20
CA ARG A 897 -33.70 -14.53 25.95
C ARG A 897 -34.91 -15.44 25.80
N GLY A 898 -35.95 -15.04 25.07
CA GLY A 898 -37.16 -15.85 24.85
C GLY A 898 -37.23 -16.49 23.45
N PRO A 899 -37.94 -17.62 23.28
CA PRO A 899 -38.29 -18.14 21.97
C PRO A 899 -39.25 -17.15 21.29
N MET A 900 -38.91 -16.70 20.08
CA MET A 900 -39.77 -15.89 19.22
C MET A 900 -39.92 -16.66 17.92
N ASP A 901 -41.16 -17.05 17.61
CA ASP A 901 -41.53 -17.42 16.25
C ASP A 901 -42.45 -16.38 15.65
N PRO A 902 -42.20 -15.97 14.39
CA PRO A 902 -41.35 -16.68 13.41
C PRO A 902 -39.85 -16.31 13.48
N LEU A 903 -38.97 -17.28 13.19
CA LEU A 903 -37.53 -17.11 12.87
C LEU A 903 -37.21 -15.86 12.03
N GLU A 904 -38.13 -15.48 11.13
CA GLU A 904 -38.10 -14.25 10.33
C GLU A 904 -37.91 -12.98 11.16
N ALA A 905 -38.71 -12.83 12.22
CA ALA A 905 -38.69 -11.67 13.10
C ALA A 905 -37.42 -11.67 13.96
N ARG A 906 -36.98 -12.87 14.38
CA ARG A 906 -35.74 -13.05 15.13
C ARG A 906 -34.51 -12.66 14.32
N ALA A 907 -34.44 -13.08 13.05
CA ALA A 907 -33.35 -12.69 12.16
C ALA A 907 -33.33 -11.16 11.94
N ASN A 908 -34.48 -10.52 11.68
CA ASN A 908 -34.55 -9.06 11.53
C ASN A 908 -34.07 -8.33 12.78
N GLN A 909 -34.49 -8.76 13.97
CA GLN A 909 -34.07 -8.15 15.25
C GLN A 909 -32.56 -8.29 15.49
N LEU A 910 -31.94 -9.39 15.06
CA LEU A 910 -30.49 -9.57 15.16
C LEU A 910 -29.73 -8.68 14.19
N LEU A 911 -30.26 -8.45 12.99
CA LEU A 911 -29.66 -7.55 12.00
C LEU A 911 -29.67 -6.08 12.46
N GLU A 912 -30.65 -5.66 13.26
CA GLU A 912 -30.66 -4.32 13.88
C GLU A 912 -29.45 -4.08 14.82
N LEU A 913 -28.81 -5.15 15.32
CA LEU A 913 -27.60 -5.06 16.16
C LEU A 913 -26.31 -4.88 15.35
N GLN A 914 -26.38 -4.83 14.01
CA GLN A 914 -25.22 -4.74 13.14
C GLN A 914 -24.30 -3.56 13.53
N GLU A 915 -24.86 -2.35 13.65
CA GLU A 915 -24.08 -1.15 13.96
C GLU A 915 -23.46 -1.20 15.37
N LEU A 916 -24.18 -1.78 16.34
CA LEU A 916 -23.69 -1.91 17.72
C LEU A 916 -22.54 -2.92 17.82
N LEU A 917 -22.70 -4.11 17.22
CA LEU A 917 -21.66 -5.13 17.18
C LEU A 917 -20.44 -4.68 16.37
N PHE A 918 -20.65 -3.86 15.34
CA PHE A 918 -19.59 -3.20 14.59
C PHE A 918 -18.87 -2.15 15.44
N ALA A 919 -19.60 -1.31 16.18
CA ALA A 919 -19.04 -0.29 17.07
C ALA A 919 -18.22 -0.90 18.22
N THR A 920 -18.70 -1.98 18.86
CA THR A 920 -17.93 -2.68 19.92
C THR A 920 -16.63 -3.27 19.38
N ARG A 921 -16.65 -3.84 18.17
CA ARG A 921 -15.44 -4.31 17.47
C ARG A 921 -14.48 -3.14 17.16
N TYR A 922 -15.01 -1.99 16.79
CA TYR A 922 -14.25 -0.79 16.47
C TYR A 922 -13.67 -0.11 17.71
N GLU A 923 -14.37 -0.12 18.86
CA GLU A 923 -13.84 0.39 20.13
C GLU A 923 -12.64 -0.44 20.63
N ASP A 924 -12.70 -1.76 20.51
CA ASP A 924 -11.57 -2.63 20.88
C ASP A 924 -10.38 -2.49 19.91
N GLN A 925 -10.61 -2.26 18.61
CA GLN A 925 -9.53 -1.93 17.66
C GLN A 925 -9.03 -0.47 17.79
N SER A 926 -9.89 0.48 18.17
CA SER A 926 -9.55 1.89 18.39
C SER A 926 -8.57 2.07 19.55
N ARG A 927 -8.64 1.21 20.59
CA ARG A 927 -7.63 1.17 21.66
C ARG A 927 -6.24 0.76 21.15
N LEU A 928 -6.17 -0.16 20.20
CA LEU A 928 -4.94 -0.56 19.51
C LEU A 928 -4.41 0.55 18.59
N VAL A 929 -5.30 1.27 17.90
CA VAL A 929 -4.94 2.40 17.01
C VAL A 929 -4.50 3.63 17.81
N ASP A 930 -5.18 3.97 18.90
CA ASP A 930 -4.82 5.04 19.83
C ASP A 930 -3.47 4.75 20.51
N LEU A 931 -3.23 3.48 20.90
CA LEU A 931 -1.92 3.05 21.35
C LEU A 931 -0.86 3.15 20.25
N THR A 932 -1.17 2.70 19.02
CA THR A 932 -0.23 2.76 17.88
C THR A 932 0.12 4.20 17.53
N LEU A 933 -0.87 5.11 17.54
CA LEU A 933 -0.67 6.53 17.34
C LEU A 933 0.16 7.15 18.47
N LYS A 934 -0.12 6.83 19.74
CA LYS A 934 0.69 7.28 20.88
C LYS A 934 2.13 6.76 20.82
N ILE A 935 2.33 5.52 20.39
CA ILE A 935 3.65 4.92 20.11
C ILE A 935 4.32 5.67 18.96
N LEU A 936 3.64 5.95 17.85
CA LEU A 936 4.20 6.67 16.69
C LEU A 936 4.58 8.12 17.04
N THR A 937 3.68 8.85 17.71
CA THR A 937 3.92 10.24 18.14
C THR A 937 5.08 10.34 19.12
N PHE A 938 5.24 9.35 20.01
CA PHE A 938 6.39 9.26 20.91
C PHE A 938 7.68 8.84 20.18
N SER A 939 7.58 7.91 19.22
CA SER A 939 8.70 7.41 18.41
C SER A 939 9.28 8.47 17.49
N LEU A 940 8.45 9.30 16.87
CA LEU A 940 8.88 10.40 16.01
C LEU A 940 9.66 11.49 16.78
N ARG A 941 9.50 11.56 18.12
CA ARG A 941 10.26 12.47 19.00
C ARG A 941 11.65 11.95 19.38
N TYR A 942 11.90 10.64 19.31
CA TYR A 942 13.18 10.02 19.71
C TYR A 942 13.65 8.99 18.68
N ARG A 943 14.71 9.35 17.94
CA ARG A 943 15.27 8.59 16.79
C ARG A 943 15.63 7.13 17.11
N LEU A 944 15.97 6.81 18.37
CA LEU A 944 16.25 5.45 18.84
C LEU A 944 14.97 4.63 19.06
N ILE A 945 13.91 5.23 19.62
CA ILE A 945 12.61 4.58 19.78
C ILE A 945 11.98 4.34 18.40
N PHE A 946 12.12 5.27 17.46
CA PHE A 946 11.66 5.06 16.07
C PHE A 946 12.32 3.86 15.40
N LYS A 947 13.64 3.70 15.51
CA LYS A 947 14.34 2.52 14.97
C LYS A 947 13.84 1.24 15.62
N LEU A 948 13.45 1.31 16.88
CA LEU A 948 13.06 0.15 17.66
C LEU A 948 11.59 -0.22 17.45
N VAL A 949 10.69 0.75 17.35
CA VAL A 949 9.32 0.56 16.88
C VAL A 949 9.32 0.14 15.42
N ALA A 950 10.25 0.63 14.59
CA ALA A 950 10.46 0.10 13.25
C ALA A 950 10.95 -1.36 13.30
N VAL A 951 11.78 -1.77 14.26
CA VAL A 951 12.15 -3.19 14.46
C VAL A 951 10.94 -4.00 14.95
N TYR A 952 10.18 -3.50 15.93
CA TYR A 952 8.94 -4.12 16.42
C TYR A 952 7.92 -4.29 15.29
N VAL A 953 7.62 -3.23 14.54
CA VAL A 953 6.74 -3.25 13.37
C VAL A 953 7.29 -4.16 12.27
N ARG A 954 8.61 -4.17 12.04
CA ARG A 954 9.27 -5.05 11.05
C ARG A 954 9.31 -6.52 11.46
N HIS A 955 9.26 -6.84 12.75
CA HIS A 955 9.20 -8.23 13.25
C HIS A 955 7.77 -8.71 13.49
N TRP A 956 6.85 -7.81 13.89
CA TRP A 956 5.40 -7.99 13.94
C TRP A 956 4.83 -8.26 12.55
N SER A 957 5.21 -7.46 11.55
CA SER A 957 4.77 -7.64 10.15
C SER A 957 5.32 -8.89 9.45
N VAL A 958 6.32 -9.56 10.03
CA VAL A 958 6.96 -10.77 9.47
C VAL A 958 6.69 -12.01 10.35
N GLY A 959 5.87 -11.90 11.40
CA GLY A 959 5.49 -13.02 12.27
C GLY A 959 6.67 -13.68 13.02
N ARG A 960 7.82 -13.01 13.17
CA ARG A 960 9.01 -13.54 13.86
C ARG A 960 9.06 -13.16 15.34
N TRP A 961 7.92 -13.16 16.02
CA TRP A 961 7.88 -12.89 17.46
C TRP A 961 8.17 -14.15 18.30
N GLU A 962 8.02 -15.33 17.71
CA GLU A 962 8.38 -16.62 18.30
C GLU A 962 9.84 -16.66 18.76
N VAL A 963 10.76 -15.90 18.15
CA VAL A 963 12.18 -15.86 18.59
C VAL A 963 12.33 -15.27 20.00
N LEU A 964 11.58 -14.23 20.37
CA LEU A 964 11.70 -13.61 21.69
C LEU A 964 11.06 -14.48 22.78
N GLN A 965 9.92 -15.07 22.45
CA GLN A 965 9.25 -16.08 23.28
C GLN A 965 10.15 -17.32 23.44
N ASP A 966 10.78 -17.80 22.35
CA ASP A 966 11.72 -18.91 22.35
C ASP A 966 12.99 -18.60 23.13
N LEU A 967 13.54 -17.39 23.03
CA LEU A 967 14.72 -17.00 23.82
C LEU A 967 14.42 -17.02 25.33
N VAL A 968 13.22 -16.60 25.72
CA VAL A 968 12.77 -16.65 27.13
C VAL A 968 12.49 -18.09 27.56
N LYS A 969 11.78 -18.86 26.73
CA LYS A 969 11.46 -20.28 26.96
C LYS A 969 12.72 -21.16 27.02
N ASN A 970 13.73 -20.86 26.20
CA ASN A 970 15.01 -21.57 26.13
C ASN A 970 16.08 -20.98 27.07
N ASN A 971 15.73 -19.99 27.90
CA ASN A 971 16.62 -19.41 28.90
C ASN A 971 17.92 -18.81 28.29
N GLU A 972 17.86 -18.25 27.09
CA GLU A 972 18.99 -17.70 26.33
C GLU A 972 19.41 -16.28 26.80
N THR A 973 19.81 -16.20 28.07
CA THR A 973 20.17 -14.97 28.80
C THR A 973 21.10 -14.02 28.05
N ALA A 974 22.18 -14.51 27.44
CA ALA A 974 23.17 -13.67 26.75
C ALA A 974 22.59 -12.93 25.52
N ARG A 975 21.68 -13.58 24.78
CA ARG A 975 21.04 -12.99 23.60
C ARG A 975 19.98 -11.96 23.99
N LEU A 976 19.20 -12.26 25.03
CA LEU A 976 18.23 -11.31 25.61
C LEU A 976 18.93 -10.05 26.14
N ARG A 977 20.11 -10.19 26.76
CA ARG A 977 20.93 -9.06 27.22
C ARG A 977 21.38 -8.16 26.08
N LYS A 978 21.84 -8.76 24.98
CA LYS A 978 22.23 -8.04 23.76
C LYS A 978 21.05 -7.25 23.17
N TRP A 979 19.85 -7.80 23.26
CA TRP A 979 18.62 -7.13 22.85
C TRP A 979 18.25 -5.93 23.75
N ALA A 980 18.31 -6.12 25.06
CA ALA A 980 18.00 -5.06 26.03
C ALA A 980 19.03 -3.91 26.01
N GLN A 981 20.25 -4.14 25.53
CA GLN A 981 21.37 -3.19 25.62
C GLN A 981 21.12 -1.84 24.93
N SER A 982 20.41 -1.83 23.79
CA SER A 982 20.03 -0.58 23.12
C SER A 982 19.00 0.23 23.91
N PHE A 983 18.08 -0.44 24.61
CA PHE A 983 17.09 0.22 25.47
C PHE A 983 17.72 0.75 26.75
N ILE A 984 18.65 -0.02 27.35
CA ILE A 984 19.43 0.42 28.50
C ILE A 984 20.21 1.69 28.14
N GLY A 985 20.88 1.70 26.99
CA GLY A 985 21.60 2.89 26.51
C GLY A 985 20.68 4.11 26.35
N PHE A 986 19.49 3.92 25.77
CA PHE A 986 18.52 5.01 25.62
C PHE A 986 17.95 5.50 26.95
N GLY A 987 17.57 4.59 27.85
CA GLY A 987 17.08 4.95 29.18
C GLY A 987 18.12 5.69 30.00
N ASN A 988 19.40 5.29 29.91
CA ASN A 988 20.51 5.98 30.57
C ASN A 988 20.70 7.41 30.02
N GLN A 989 20.54 7.63 28.71
CA GLN A 989 20.58 8.98 28.12
C GLN A 989 19.46 9.88 28.65
N LEU A 990 18.26 9.34 28.87
CA LEU A 990 17.16 10.11 29.45
C LEU A 990 17.45 10.50 30.91
N VAL A 991 18.12 9.62 31.64
CA VAL A 991 18.59 9.87 33.01
C VAL A 991 19.71 10.93 33.03
N GLU A 992 20.69 10.82 32.13
CA GLU A 992 21.74 11.84 31.95
C GLU A 992 21.18 13.23 31.65
N ALA A 993 20.08 13.30 30.88
CA ALA A 993 19.39 14.54 30.58
C ALA A 993 18.54 15.10 31.74
N LYS A 994 18.35 14.35 32.84
CA LYS A 994 17.52 14.69 34.01
C LYS A 994 16.15 15.27 33.66
N ASN A 995 15.47 14.70 32.67
CA ASN A 995 14.17 15.18 32.20
C ASN A 995 13.03 14.26 32.66
N PRO A 996 12.27 14.62 33.70
CA PRO A 996 11.26 13.76 34.29
C PRO A 996 10.08 13.51 33.35
N ARG A 997 9.64 14.52 32.58
CA ARG A 997 8.53 14.39 31.62
C ARG A 997 8.83 13.35 30.55
N ASN A 998 10.07 13.31 30.06
CA ASN A 998 10.47 12.37 29.02
C ASN A 998 10.56 10.94 29.56
N LEU A 999 11.07 10.79 30.79
CA LEU A 999 11.14 9.50 31.45
C LEU A 999 9.74 8.97 31.81
N GLU A 1000 8.83 9.81 32.29
CA GLU A 1000 7.42 9.47 32.54
C GLU A 1000 6.68 9.10 31.25
N ALA A 1001 6.92 9.82 30.16
CA ALA A 1001 6.31 9.48 28.88
C ALA A 1001 6.80 8.12 28.34
N MET A 1002 8.09 7.82 28.53
CA MET A 1002 8.69 6.54 28.12
C MET A 1002 8.13 5.37 28.94
N THR A 1003 8.14 5.50 30.26
CA THR A 1003 7.65 4.47 31.18
C THR A 1003 6.13 4.30 31.13
N GLY A 1004 5.38 5.39 30.96
CA GLY A 1004 3.94 5.33 30.74
C GLY A 1004 3.55 4.71 29.39
N LEU A 1005 4.43 4.77 28.39
CA LEU A 1005 4.22 4.06 27.13
C LEU A 1005 4.44 2.55 27.30
N SER A 1006 5.51 2.13 27.98
CA SER A 1006 5.80 0.71 28.18
C SER A 1006 4.69 0.00 28.96
N VAL A 1007 4.14 0.63 30.00
CA VAL A 1007 3.00 0.09 30.76
C VAL A 1007 1.77 -0.10 29.87
N ARG A 1008 1.42 0.90 29.05
CA ARG A 1008 0.27 0.81 28.14
C ARG A 1008 0.46 -0.25 27.04
N VAL A 1009 1.70 -0.42 26.56
CA VAL A 1009 2.03 -1.52 25.64
C VAL A 1009 1.81 -2.86 26.33
N PHE A 1010 2.33 -3.04 27.53
CA PHE A 1010 2.23 -4.31 28.26
C PHE A 1010 0.77 -4.64 28.61
N GLU A 1011 -0.08 -3.64 28.80
CA GLU A 1011 -1.50 -3.85 29.09
C GLU A 1011 -2.29 -4.43 27.91
N VAL A 1012 -1.89 -4.20 26.65
CA VAL A 1012 -2.69 -4.61 25.48
C VAL A 1012 -2.15 -5.83 24.73
N VAL A 1013 -0.88 -6.17 24.91
CA VAL A 1013 -0.24 -7.28 24.21
C VAL A 1013 -0.80 -8.63 24.67
N SER A 1014 -0.61 -9.68 23.86
CA SER A 1014 -1.03 -11.03 24.25
C SER A 1014 -0.25 -11.52 25.47
N THR A 1015 -0.78 -12.49 26.22
CA THR A 1015 -0.11 -13.02 27.41
C THR A 1015 1.28 -13.59 27.08
N ALA A 1016 1.44 -14.27 25.94
CA ALA A 1016 2.73 -14.81 25.51
C ALA A 1016 3.75 -13.71 25.15
N ASP A 1017 3.28 -12.57 24.64
CA ASP A 1017 4.16 -11.44 24.33
C ASP A 1017 4.52 -10.66 25.60
N LEU A 1018 3.57 -10.58 26.54
CA LEU A 1018 3.77 -9.97 27.85
C LEU A 1018 4.86 -10.70 28.64
N GLU A 1019 4.89 -12.04 28.61
CA GLU A 1019 5.95 -12.84 29.26
C GLU A 1019 7.35 -12.41 28.80
N ALA A 1020 7.56 -12.29 27.48
CA ALA A 1020 8.85 -11.89 26.95
C ALA A 1020 9.19 -10.41 27.20
N LEU A 1021 8.19 -9.54 27.10
CA LEU A 1021 8.36 -8.11 27.32
C LEU A 1021 8.60 -7.76 28.78
N LEU A 1022 7.99 -8.47 29.74
CA LEU A 1022 8.21 -8.26 31.17
C LEU A 1022 9.67 -8.47 31.56
N VAL A 1023 10.30 -9.54 31.07
CA VAL A 1023 11.74 -9.81 31.34
C VAL A 1023 12.58 -8.61 30.89
N ILE A 1024 12.37 -8.12 29.66
CA ILE A 1024 13.12 -6.97 29.12
C ILE A 1024 12.78 -5.68 29.88
N GLY A 1025 11.51 -5.46 30.19
CA GLY A 1025 11.04 -4.28 30.91
C GLY A 1025 11.68 -4.13 32.28
N VAL A 1026 11.80 -5.24 33.04
CA VAL A 1026 12.45 -5.27 34.35
C VAL A 1026 13.96 -4.99 34.23
N LEU A 1027 14.62 -5.51 33.19
CA LEU A 1027 16.06 -5.30 32.98
C LEU A 1027 16.42 -3.87 32.60
N VAL A 1028 15.65 -3.30 31.70
CA VAL A 1028 15.81 -1.91 31.30
C VAL A 1028 15.48 -1.01 32.48
N GLY A 1029 14.36 -1.27 33.17
CA GLY A 1029 13.93 -0.50 34.35
C GLY A 1029 14.96 -0.49 35.48
N SER A 1030 15.51 -1.65 35.84
CA SER A 1030 16.55 -1.75 36.88
C SER A 1030 17.85 -1.03 36.49
N SER A 1031 18.25 -1.10 35.22
CA SER A 1031 19.45 -0.39 34.73
C SER A 1031 19.26 1.13 34.74
N VAL A 1032 18.09 1.61 34.29
CA VAL A 1032 17.72 3.03 34.32
C VAL A 1032 17.66 3.55 35.75
N MET A 1033 17.10 2.78 36.67
CA MET A 1033 17.05 3.15 38.07
C MET A 1033 18.44 3.18 38.71
N LEU A 1034 19.32 2.24 38.37
CA LEU A 1034 20.71 2.26 38.81
C LEU A 1034 21.45 3.51 38.31
N ALA A 1035 21.24 3.90 37.05
CA ALA A 1035 21.79 5.13 36.50
C ALA A 1035 21.27 6.37 37.23
N ALA A 1036 19.96 6.43 37.54
CA ALA A 1036 19.37 7.55 38.27
C ALA A 1036 19.92 7.64 39.70
N THR A 1037 20.09 6.49 40.36
CA THR A 1037 20.65 6.37 41.71
C THR A 1037 22.11 6.83 41.75
N LYS A 1038 22.92 6.42 40.76
CA LYS A 1038 24.31 6.88 40.56
C LYS A 1038 24.42 8.40 40.40
N GLN A 1039 23.46 9.01 39.69
CA GLN A 1039 23.41 10.45 39.47
C GLN A 1039 22.69 11.23 40.58
N ARG A 1040 22.28 10.56 41.66
CA ARG A 1040 21.48 11.11 42.76
C ARG A 1040 20.20 11.82 42.27
N TRP A 1041 19.58 11.31 41.20
CA TRP A 1041 18.35 11.84 40.63
C TRP A 1041 17.13 11.07 41.13
N ARG A 1042 16.59 11.54 42.26
CA ARG A 1042 15.47 10.90 42.98
C ARG A 1042 14.20 10.78 42.17
N GLU A 1043 13.79 11.86 41.52
CA GLU A 1043 12.56 11.88 40.72
C GLU A 1043 12.60 10.80 39.63
N GLY A 1044 13.77 10.60 39.00
CA GLY A 1044 13.97 9.54 38.02
C GLY A 1044 13.87 8.13 38.62
N ALA A 1045 14.44 7.92 39.80
CA ALA A 1045 14.33 6.65 40.52
C ALA A 1045 12.87 6.35 40.91
N ASP A 1046 12.12 7.36 41.38
CA ASP A 1046 10.71 7.22 41.75
C ASP A 1046 9.81 6.92 40.55
N ILE A 1047 10.08 7.53 39.38
CA ILE A 1047 9.37 7.22 38.13
C ILE A 1047 9.61 5.75 37.73
N ALA A 1048 10.87 5.30 37.74
CA ALA A 1048 11.20 3.91 37.42
C ALA A 1048 10.57 2.92 38.43
N GLY A 1049 10.54 3.27 39.72
CA GLY A 1049 9.98 2.41 40.77
C GLY A 1049 8.48 2.26 40.70
N ARG A 1050 7.75 3.35 40.40
CA ARG A 1050 6.30 3.29 40.13
C ARG A 1050 5.99 2.39 38.93
N THR A 1051 6.81 2.46 37.90
CA THR A 1051 6.68 1.63 36.69
C THR A 1051 6.85 0.14 37.03
N PHE A 1052 7.85 -0.20 37.84
CA PHE A 1052 8.04 -1.58 38.31
C PHE A 1052 6.85 -2.08 39.15
N SER A 1053 6.28 -1.23 40.01
CA SER A 1053 5.04 -1.56 40.74
C SER A 1053 3.90 -1.89 39.76
N GLN A 1054 3.73 -1.10 38.69
CA GLN A 1054 2.69 -1.33 37.68
C GLN A 1054 2.92 -2.62 36.88
N PHE A 1055 4.17 -2.93 36.52
CA PHE A 1055 4.53 -4.20 35.89
C PHE A 1055 4.21 -5.39 36.79
N THR A 1056 4.49 -5.27 38.09
CA THR A 1056 4.18 -6.31 39.06
C THR A 1056 2.66 -6.53 39.17
N SER A 1057 1.88 -5.47 39.36
CA SER A 1057 0.41 -5.58 39.41
C SER A 1057 -0.17 -6.16 38.11
N LEU A 1058 0.42 -5.83 36.96
CA LEU A 1058 0.00 -6.39 35.67
C LEU A 1058 0.34 -7.88 35.55
N ALA A 1059 1.54 -8.30 35.94
CA ALA A 1059 1.96 -9.69 35.90
C ALA A 1059 1.02 -10.59 36.72
N TYR A 1060 0.68 -10.18 37.95
CA TYR A 1060 -0.29 -10.87 38.80
C TYR A 1060 -1.73 -10.84 38.29
N ARG A 1061 -2.11 -9.85 37.48
CA ARG A 1061 -3.43 -9.81 36.84
C ARG A 1061 -3.52 -10.74 35.63
N ARG A 1062 -2.39 -11.01 34.98
CA ARG A 1062 -2.30 -11.75 33.71
C ARG A 1062 -1.74 -13.17 33.87
N GLY A 1063 -1.29 -13.56 35.08
CA GLY A 1063 -0.73 -14.88 35.38
C GLY A 1063 0.66 -15.09 34.78
N THR A 1064 1.50 -14.05 34.77
CA THR A 1064 2.85 -14.07 34.18
C THR A 1064 3.92 -13.73 35.22
N GLU A 1065 3.72 -14.15 36.48
CA GLU A 1065 4.59 -13.84 37.62
C GLU A 1065 5.99 -14.45 37.46
N GLU A 1066 6.11 -15.63 36.85
CA GLU A 1066 7.41 -16.30 36.63
C GLU A 1066 8.35 -15.46 35.76
N SER A 1067 7.83 -14.79 34.73
CA SER A 1067 8.64 -13.93 33.85
C SER A 1067 9.10 -12.66 34.55
N LEU A 1068 8.27 -12.11 35.44
CA LEU A 1068 8.66 -11.00 36.31
C LEU A 1068 9.82 -11.43 37.22
N ASP A 1069 9.66 -12.57 37.91
CA ASP A 1069 10.66 -13.10 38.84
C ASP A 1069 11.99 -13.40 38.14
N TYR A 1070 11.91 -13.96 36.95
CA TYR A 1070 13.08 -14.21 36.11
C TYR A 1070 13.88 -12.94 35.82
N GLY A 1071 13.21 -11.82 35.51
CA GLY A 1071 13.87 -10.52 35.32
C GLY A 1071 14.50 -9.97 36.61
N VAL A 1072 13.84 -10.14 37.76
CA VAL A 1072 14.35 -9.67 39.06
C VAL A 1072 15.60 -10.46 39.50
N ARG A 1073 15.62 -11.78 39.27
CA ARG A 1073 16.80 -12.63 39.54
C ARG A 1073 18.06 -12.13 38.84
N TRP A 1074 17.96 -11.50 37.68
CA TRP A 1074 19.14 -10.98 36.98
C TRP A 1074 19.76 -9.79 37.70
N PHE A 1075 18.94 -8.88 38.24
CA PHE A 1075 19.44 -7.79 39.08
C PHE A 1075 20.14 -8.34 40.32
N GLN A 1076 19.57 -9.37 40.95
CA GLN A 1076 20.19 -10.07 42.08
C GLN A 1076 21.55 -10.69 41.70
N VAL A 1077 21.67 -11.33 40.53
CA VAL A 1077 22.95 -11.87 40.04
C VAL A 1077 24.00 -10.77 39.82
N ASP A 1078 23.59 -9.62 39.29
CA ASP A 1078 24.52 -8.50 39.11
C ASP A 1078 24.94 -7.88 40.46
N LEU A 1079 24.04 -7.85 41.45
CA LEU A 1079 24.37 -7.45 42.82
C LEU A 1079 25.31 -8.46 43.49
N ASP A 1080 25.04 -9.76 43.39
CA ASP A 1080 25.92 -10.84 43.87
C ASP A 1080 27.33 -10.69 43.30
N THR A 1081 27.42 -10.39 42.00
CA THR A 1081 28.69 -10.18 41.31
C THR A 1081 29.43 -8.96 41.87
N SER A 1082 28.73 -7.86 42.15
CA SER A 1082 29.30 -6.65 42.73
C SER A 1082 29.86 -6.90 44.14
N ILE A 1083 29.11 -7.63 44.97
CA ILE A 1083 29.50 -8.03 46.34
C ILE A 1083 30.75 -8.91 46.30
N ARG A 1084 30.74 -9.97 45.47
CA ARG A 1084 31.85 -10.94 45.38
C ARG A 1084 33.13 -10.32 44.82
N ASN A 1085 32.99 -9.34 43.92
CA ASN A 1085 34.13 -8.62 43.35
C ASN A 1085 34.64 -7.50 44.27
N GLY A 1086 34.00 -7.25 45.41
CA GLY A 1086 34.38 -6.20 46.36
C GLY A 1086 34.16 -4.77 45.83
N ASN A 1087 33.30 -4.59 44.82
CA ASN A 1087 33.01 -3.26 44.28
C ASN A 1087 32.01 -2.51 45.18
N ARG A 1088 32.52 -1.95 46.28
CA ARG A 1088 31.69 -1.30 47.30
C ARG A 1088 30.81 -0.18 46.74
N ALA A 1089 31.35 0.69 45.89
CA ALA A 1089 30.58 1.80 45.32
C ALA A 1089 29.37 1.32 44.50
N ASP A 1090 29.56 0.31 43.64
CA ASP A 1090 28.46 -0.25 42.85
C ASP A 1090 27.48 -1.06 43.71
N THR A 1091 27.96 -1.72 44.77
CA THR A 1091 27.11 -2.42 45.76
C THR A 1091 26.22 -1.44 46.51
N VAL A 1092 26.76 -0.31 46.96
CA VAL A 1092 26.02 0.79 47.60
C VAL A 1092 24.94 1.34 46.67
N ASP A 1093 25.27 1.65 45.41
CA ASP A 1093 24.28 2.19 44.47
C ASP A 1093 23.16 1.17 44.15
N ARG A 1094 23.49 -0.12 44.05
CA ARG A 1094 22.49 -1.18 43.84
C ARG A 1094 21.64 -1.44 45.09
N ALA A 1095 22.20 -1.35 46.29
CA ALA A 1095 21.41 -1.34 47.52
C ALA A 1095 20.44 -0.14 47.53
N GLY A 1096 20.90 1.03 47.08
CA GLY A 1096 20.06 2.22 46.88
C GLY A 1096 18.90 1.99 45.90
N VAL A 1097 19.11 1.22 44.83
CA VAL A 1097 18.04 0.81 43.89
C VAL A 1097 16.97 -0.03 44.59
N ILE A 1098 17.35 -0.97 45.46
CA ILE A 1098 16.40 -1.80 46.21
C ILE A 1098 15.49 -0.93 47.07
N PHE A 1099 16.06 -0.05 47.90
CA PHE A 1099 15.27 0.81 48.80
C PHE A 1099 14.45 1.86 48.04
N SER A 1100 14.99 2.44 46.96
CA SER A 1100 14.24 3.38 46.11
C SER A 1100 13.06 2.70 45.41
N THR A 1101 13.25 1.47 44.93
CA THR A 1101 12.16 0.66 44.38
C THR A 1101 11.10 0.40 45.44
N TYR A 1102 11.50 0.00 46.64
CA TYR A 1102 10.56 -0.29 47.72
C TYR A 1102 9.78 0.96 48.17
N ILE A 1103 10.43 2.11 48.30
CA ILE A 1103 9.75 3.39 48.61
C ILE A 1103 8.66 3.68 47.58
N ALA A 1104 8.97 3.53 46.29
CA ALA A 1104 8.02 3.77 45.21
C ALA A 1104 6.86 2.76 45.21
N ILE A 1105 7.13 1.49 45.53
CA ILE A 1105 6.11 0.45 45.69
C ILE A 1105 5.21 0.74 46.89
N LEU A 1106 5.76 1.06 48.06
CA LEU A 1106 4.97 1.41 49.26
C LEU A 1106 4.10 2.65 49.02
N ALA A 1107 4.58 3.60 48.25
CA ALA A 1107 3.82 4.78 47.86
C ALA A 1107 2.59 4.44 47.00
N SER A 1108 2.60 3.31 46.26
CA SER A 1108 1.46 2.87 45.42
C SER A 1108 0.29 2.31 46.24
N LYS A 1109 0.57 1.82 47.46
CA LYS A 1109 -0.39 1.16 48.36
C LYS A 1109 -1.04 -0.10 47.79
N ASP A 1110 -0.47 -0.68 46.72
CA ASP A 1110 -0.94 -1.96 46.18
C ASP A 1110 -0.35 -3.12 46.99
N SER A 1111 -1.21 -3.94 47.60
CA SER A 1111 -0.80 -5.06 48.44
C SER A 1111 0.05 -6.08 47.69
N ARG A 1112 -0.23 -6.35 46.41
CA ARG A 1112 0.44 -7.45 45.69
C ARG A 1112 1.91 -7.14 45.37
N PRO A 1113 2.26 -5.97 44.80
CA PRO A 1113 3.66 -5.60 44.62
C PRO A 1113 4.42 -5.45 45.94
N ILE A 1114 3.77 -4.95 47.00
CA ILE A 1114 4.37 -4.84 48.33
C ILE A 1114 4.77 -6.22 48.86
N GLU A 1115 3.84 -7.17 48.85
CA GLU A 1115 4.08 -8.54 49.31
C GLU A 1115 5.18 -9.22 48.48
N TYR A 1116 5.08 -9.17 47.15
CA TYR A 1116 6.08 -9.75 46.25
C TYR A 1116 7.49 -9.21 46.51
N PHE A 1117 7.63 -7.88 46.55
CA PHE A 1117 8.95 -7.26 46.70
C PHE A 1117 9.51 -7.47 48.10
N SER A 1118 8.67 -7.47 49.14
CA SER A 1118 9.07 -7.81 50.51
C SER A 1118 9.71 -9.19 50.58
N THR A 1119 9.02 -10.20 50.02
CA THR A 1119 9.50 -11.59 50.03
C THR A 1119 10.81 -11.72 49.27
N VAL A 1120 10.88 -11.20 48.04
CA VAL A 1120 12.07 -11.34 47.19
C VAL A 1120 13.30 -10.66 47.78
N VAL A 1121 13.14 -9.46 48.36
CA VAL A 1121 14.25 -8.73 49.00
C VAL A 1121 14.71 -9.44 50.28
N THR A 1122 13.77 -9.88 51.11
CA THR A 1122 14.08 -10.58 52.35
C THR A 1122 14.83 -11.89 52.07
N GLU A 1123 14.31 -12.71 51.16
CA GLU A 1123 14.96 -13.97 50.75
C GLU A 1123 16.35 -13.76 50.17
N TYR A 1124 16.58 -12.64 49.46
CA TYR A 1124 17.88 -12.32 48.90
C TYR A 1124 18.91 -12.03 49.99
N PHE A 1125 18.63 -11.10 50.91
CA PHE A 1125 19.56 -10.72 51.96
C PHE A 1125 19.79 -11.82 53.00
N GLU A 1126 18.77 -12.63 53.30
CA GLU A 1126 18.89 -13.78 54.22
C GLU A 1126 19.95 -14.79 53.76
N ARG A 1127 20.24 -14.89 52.46
CA ARG A 1127 21.31 -15.76 51.93
C ARG A 1127 22.71 -15.35 52.38
N TYR A 1128 22.90 -14.08 52.76
CA TYR A 1128 24.18 -13.52 53.17
C TYR A 1128 24.39 -13.54 54.69
N ILE A 1129 23.32 -13.72 55.46
CA ILE A 1129 23.37 -13.74 56.92
C ILE A 1129 24.04 -15.03 57.40
N GLY A 1130 25.06 -14.90 58.24
CA GLY A 1130 25.95 -15.97 58.68
C GLY A 1130 27.08 -16.28 57.70
N GLY A 1131 27.20 -15.55 56.59
CA GLY A 1131 28.22 -15.74 55.56
C GLY A 1131 29.41 -14.77 55.67
N SER A 1132 30.45 -15.01 54.86
CA SER A 1132 31.70 -14.21 54.86
C SER A 1132 31.54 -12.77 54.36
N TYR A 1133 30.44 -12.46 53.67
CA TYR A 1133 30.17 -11.12 53.12
C TYR A 1133 29.13 -10.33 53.93
N GLU A 1134 28.57 -10.91 55.01
CA GLU A 1134 27.49 -10.32 55.80
C GLU A 1134 27.82 -8.90 56.27
N GLU A 1135 28.94 -8.73 56.97
CA GLU A 1135 29.32 -7.47 57.58
C GLU A 1135 29.54 -6.36 56.55
N GLN A 1136 30.26 -6.69 55.47
CA GLN A 1136 30.52 -5.75 54.39
C GLN A 1136 29.23 -5.32 53.68
N LEU A 1137 28.32 -6.28 53.40
CA LEU A 1137 27.05 -5.99 52.73
C LEU A 1137 26.18 -5.05 53.55
N PHE A 1138 26.02 -5.30 54.86
CA PHE A 1138 25.20 -4.46 55.72
C PHE A 1138 25.82 -3.07 55.99
N ASN A 1139 27.16 -2.96 55.93
CA ASN A 1139 27.83 -1.66 55.91
C ASN A 1139 27.51 -0.88 54.62
N ASP A 1140 27.57 -1.54 53.45
CA ASP A 1140 27.25 -0.93 52.16
C ASP A 1140 25.74 -0.55 52.08
N VAL A 1141 24.84 -1.36 52.65
CA VAL A 1141 23.42 -1.02 52.81
C VAL A 1141 23.23 0.20 53.71
N SER A 1142 23.95 0.27 54.83
CA SER A 1142 23.89 1.41 55.75
C SER A 1142 24.41 2.69 55.11
N GLU A 1143 25.43 2.58 54.25
CA GLU A 1143 25.93 3.69 53.45
C GLU A 1143 24.91 4.15 52.39
N ALA A 1144 24.21 3.22 51.74
CA ALA A 1144 23.13 3.53 50.81
C ALA A 1144 21.96 4.25 51.49
N CYS A 1145 21.54 3.78 52.67
CA CYS A 1145 20.52 4.44 53.49
C CYS A 1145 20.98 5.81 54.01
N ALA A 1146 22.26 5.96 54.35
CA ALA A 1146 22.82 7.26 54.76
C ALA A 1146 22.75 8.29 53.63
N ILE A 1147 23.02 7.88 52.38
CA ILE A 1147 22.86 8.76 51.20
C ILE A 1147 21.42 9.25 51.06
N GLU A 1148 20.43 8.37 51.25
CA GLU A 1148 19.03 8.78 51.20
C GLU A 1148 18.63 9.66 52.39
N PHE A 1149 19.10 9.35 53.59
CA PHE A 1149 18.91 10.20 54.77
C PHE A 1149 19.51 11.60 54.60
N ASP A 1150 20.73 11.74 54.12
CA ASP A 1150 21.36 13.05 53.84
C ASP A 1150 20.45 13.89 52.94
N ALA A 1151 20.02 13.31 51.83
CA ALA A 1151 19.21 14.06 50.89
C ALA A 1151 17.76 14.26 51.40
N ILE A 1152 17.21 13.42 52.29
CA ILE A 1152 15.92 13.67 52.98
C ILE A 1152 16.06 14.85 53.95
N SER A 1153 17.17 14.88 54.71
CA SER A 1153 17.49 15.95 55.66
C SER A 1153 17.55 17.31 54.99
N LYS A 1154 18.17 17.39 53.81
CA LYS A 1154 18.34 18.64 53.06
C LYS A 1154 17.03 19.31 52.63
N ILE A 1155 15.98 18.52 52.39
CA ILE A 1155 14.67 19.03 51.92
C ILE A 1155 13.54 18.82 52.95
N GLN A 1156 13.86 18.28 54.12
CA GLN A 1156 12.93 17.97 55.21
C GLN A 1156 11.71 17.12 54.78
N ASP A 1157 11.93 16.08 53.97
CA ASP A 1157 10.85 15.21 53.43
C ASP A 1157 10.44 14.10 54.41
N SER A 1158 9.55 14.44 55.34
CA SER A 1158 9.02 13.50 56.35
C SER A 1158 8.26 12.31 55.75
N ARG A 1159 7.61 12.49 54.60
CA ARG A 1159 6.86 11.42 53.93
C ARG A 1159 7.81 10.38 53.36
N ARG A 1160 8.88 10.80 52.69
CA ARG A 1160 9.89 9.88 52.16
C ARG A 1160 10.65 9.17 53.29
N LEU A 1161 10.93 9.87 54.40
CA LEU A 1161 11.49 9.26 55.60
C LEU A 1161 10.59 8.13 56.13
N PHE A 1162 9.30 8.40 56.25
CA PHE A 1162 8.33 7.39 56.68
C PHE A 1162 8.33 6.16 55.77
N LEU A 1163 8.35 6.34 54.45
CA LEU A 1163 8.37 5.23 53.49
C LEU A 1163 9.69 4.43 53.53
N LEU A 1164 10.84 5.10 53.69
CA LEU A 1164 12.14 4.43 53.81
C LEU A 1164 12.25 3.62 55.12
N LEU A 1165 11.83 4.19 56.24
CA LEU A 1165 11.80 3.44 57.50
C LEU A 1165 10.77 2.31 57.45
N SER A 1166 9.61 2.52 56.80
CA SER A 1166 8.62 1.46 56.61
C SER A 1166 9.17 0.29 55.80
N SER A 1167 9.97 0.53 54.74
CA SER A 1167 10.56 -0.56 53.97
C SER A 1167 11.59 -1.35 54.78
N ILE A 1168 12.43 -0.68 55.56
CA ILE A 1168 13.39 -1.35 56.47
C ILE A 1168 12.65 -2.21 57.51
N PHE A 1169 11.60 -1.66 58.13
CA PHE A 1169 10.82 -2.36 59.15
C PHE A 1169 10.07 -3.56 58.56
N GLN A 1170 9.49 -3.44 57.37
CA GLN A 1170 8.82 -4.56 56.71
C GLN A 1170 9.80 -5.68 56.34
N ILE A 1171 10.99 -5.35 55.82
CA ILE A 1171 12.02 -6.37 55.55
C ILE A 1171 12.43 -7.05 56.86
N ALA A 1172 12.67 -6.27 57.93
CA ALA A 1172 13.01 -6.83 59.24
C ALA A 1172 11.92 -7.79 59.74
N GLU A 1173 10.64 -7.41 59.66
CA GLU A 1173 9.51 -8.25 60.11
C GLU A 1173 9.42 -9.59 59.37
N HIS A 1174 9.74 -9.61 58.07
CA HIS A 1174 9.78 -10.84 57.26
C HIS A 1174 11.06 -11.65 57.46
N SER A 1175 12.09 -11.05 58.06
CA SER A 1175 13.39 -11.67 58.29
C SER A 1175 13.41 -12.58 59.52
N LYS A 1176 14.38 -13.51 59.54
CA LYS A 1176 14.68 -14.34 60.71
C LYS A 1176 15.33 -13.49 61.81
N GLU A 1177 15.48 -14.06 63.00
CA GLU A 1177 15.98 -13.35 64.19
C GLU A 1177 17.27 -12.53 63.96
N LYS A 1178 18.28 -13.13 63.32
CA LYS A 1178 19.53 -12.40 62.97
C LYS A 1178 19.32 -11.35 61.88
N GLY A 1179 18.40 -11.56 60.94
CA GLY A 1179 18.05 -10.60 59.91
C GLY A 1179 17.31 -9.39 60.46
N GLN A 1180 16.39 -9.61 61.40
CA GLN A 1180 15.73 -8.55 62.17
C GLN A 1180 16.76 -7.61 62.80
N ASP A 1181 17.75 -8.17 63.50
CA ASP A 1181 18.81 -7.38 64.10
C ASP A 1181 19.61 -6.58 63.06
N ARG A 1182 19.98 -7.18 61.93
CA ARG A 1182 20.77 -6.51 60.90
C ARG A 1182 20.03 -5.35 60.24
N PHE A 1183 18.77 -5.55 59.83
CA PHE A 1183 18.00 -4.50 59.18
C PHE A 1183 17.61 -3.38 60.15
N LEU A 1184 17.24 -3.71 61.40
CA LEU A 1184 16.92 -2.69 62.40
C LEU A 1184 18.15 -1.88 62.83
N ASN A 1185 19.36 -2.40 62.66
CA ASN A 1185 20.60 -1.65 62.89
C ASN A 1185 21.00 -0.74 61.71
N VAL A 1186 20.33 -0.82 60.56
CA VAL A 1186 20.63 0.06 59.40
C VAL A 1186 20.37 1.54 59.74
N PRO A 1187 19.21 1.95 60.30
CA PRO A 1187 18.99 3.35 60.69
C PRO A 1187 20.05 3.95 61.63
N PRO A 1188 20.42 3.33 62.78
CA PRO A 1188 21.46 3.89 63.64
C PRO A 1188 22.84 3.92 62.96
N ALA A 1189 23.21 2.87 62.19
CA ALA A 1189 24.46 2.88 61.43
C ALA A 1189 24.50 4.02 60.39
N SER A 1190 23.40 4.28 59.68
CA SER A 1190 23.28 5.41 58.75
C SER A 1190 23.37 6.76 59.45
N CYS A 1191 22.73 6.92 60.62
CA CYS A 1191 22.87 8.14 61.44
C CYS A 1191 24.32 8.39 61.85
N LEU A 1192 25.05 7.35 62.26
CA LEU A 1192 26.46 7.46 62.62
C LEU A 1192 27.30 7.94 61.44
N ILE A 1193 27.09 7.39 60.24
CA ILE A 1193 27.78 7.81 59.00
C ILE A 1193 27.55 9.29 58.71
N LEU A 1194 26.33 9.81 58.94
CA LEU A 1194 25.99 11.21 58.70
C LEU A 1194 26.59 12.14 59.76
N CYS A 1195 26.46 11.79 61.05
CA CYS A 1195 27.04 12.56 62.15
C CYS A 1195 28.57 12.65 62.07
N GLN A 1196 29.24 11.61 61.57
CA GLN A 1196 30.69 11.64 61.33
C GLN A 1196 31.10 12.60 60.21
N LYS A 1197 30.21 12.90 59.26
CA LYS A 1197 30.47 13.82 58.15
C LYS A 1197 30.17 15.27 58.53
N ASP A 1198 28.95 15.54 58.98
CA ASP A 1198 28.50 16.88 59.36
C ASP A 1198 27.24 16.80 60.24
N PRO A 1199 27.35 16.81 61.58
CA PRO A 1199 26.21 16.63 62.45
C PRO A 1199 25.24 17.83 62.41
N GLY A 1200 25.75 19.05 62.18
CA GLY A 1200 24.96 20.28 62.30
C GLY A 1200 23.87 20.42 61.24
N THR A 1201 24.08 19.88 60.03
CA THR A 1201 23.09 19.92 58.93
C THR A 1201 21.98 18.88 59.06
N HIS A 1202 22.09 17.95 60.02
CA HIS A 1202 21.16 16.84 60.22
C HIS A 1202 20.34 16.92 61.52
N GLN A 1203 20.33 18.08 62.19
CA GLN A 1203 19.57 18.31 63.44
C GLN A 1203 18.09 17.92 63.32
N TRP A 1204 17.41 18.37 62.24
CA TRP A 1204 16.00 18.00 62.01
C TRP A 1204 15.82 16.49 61.82
N LEU A 1205 16.69 15.85 61.04
CA LEU A 1205 16.53 14.44 60.70
C LEU A 1205 16.78 13.54 61.92
N ILE A 1206 17.95 13.68 62.55
CA ILE A 1206 18.42 12.76 63.60
C ILE A 1206 17.87 13.19 64.97
N GLY A 1207 17.77 14.50 65.22
CA GLY A 1207 17.27 15.05 66.47
C GLY A 1207 15.75 15.11 66.57
N GLU A 1208 14.99 14.99 65.47
CA GLU A 1208 13.52 15.13 65.53
C GLU A 1208 12.80 14.06 64.71
N ALA A 1209 13.02 14.02 63.39
CA ALA A 1209 12.19 13.26 62.46
C ALA A 1209 12.35 11.73 62.55
N ILE A 1210 13.58 11.22 62.71
CA ILE A 1210 13.85 9.77 62.87
C ILE A 1210 13.25 9.26 64.18
N PRO A 1211 13.52 9.88 65.36
CA PRO A 1211 12.90 9.45 66.61
C PRO A 1211 11.37 9.41 66.55
N GLU A 1212 10.75 10.47 66.03
CA GLU A 1212 9.31 10.55 65.88
C GLU A 1212 8.79 9.42 64.98
N THR A 1213 9.37 9.26 63.79
CA THR A 1213 8.91 8.28 62.80
C THR A 1213 9.10 6.84 63.27
N MET A 1214 10.27 6.52 63.86
CA MET A 1214 10.53 5.18 64.39
C MET A 1214 9.60 4.87 65.56
N SER A 1215 9.28 5.83 66.44
CA SER A 1215 8.35 5.60 67.55
C SER A 1215 6.95 5.17 67.07
N VAL A 1216 6.49 5.72 65.94
CA VAL A 1216 5.21 5.35 65.29
C VAL A 1216 5.27 3.95 64.66
N GLN A 1217 6.43 3.54 64.13
CA GLN A 1217 6.59 2.20 63.55
C GLN A 1217 6.70 1.13 64.65
N ILE A 1218 7.45 1.42 65.72
CA ILE A 1218 7.64 0.51 66.85
C ILE A 1218 6.31 0.21 67.54
N SER A 1219 5.45 1.22 67.73
CA SER A 1219 4.15 1.03 68.39
C SER A 1219 3.17 0.10 67.64
N ARG A 1220 3.50 -0.27 66.39
CA ARG A 1220 2.74 -1.22 65.58
C ARG A 1220 3.32 -2.64 65.60
N LEU A 1221 4.51 -2.82 66.16
CA LEU A 1221 5.16 -4.12 66.30
C LEU A 1221 4.72 -4.81 67.59
N GLN A 1222 4.89 -6.13 67.65
CA GLN A 1222 4.67 -6.92 68.87
C GLN A 1222 5.82 -7.92 69.08
N GLY A 1223 6.10 -8.23 70.35
CA GLY A 1223 7.00 -9.32 70.71
C GLY A 1223 8.50 -8.99 70.53
N PRO A 1224 9.35 -9.95 70.13
CA PRO A 1224 10.79 -9.73 70.04
C PRO A 1224 11.23 -8.63 69.06
N ALA A 1225 10.49 -8.41 67.97
CA ALA A 1225 10.77 -7.38 66.97
C ALA A 1225 10.58 -5.95 67.53
N GLU A 1226 9.56 -5.75 68.38
CA GLU A 1226 9.30 -4.48 69.07
C GLU A 1226 10.48 -4.09 69.97
N LYS A 1227 11.01 -5.03 70.75
CA LYS A 1227 12.17 -4.80 71.63
C LYS A 1227 13.44 -4.46 70.85
N ARG A 1228 13.68 -5.15 69.71
CA ARG A 1228 14.81 -4.88 68.83
C ARG A 1228 14.72 -3.51 68.16
N ALA A 1229 13.54 -3.15 67.67
CA ALA A 1229 13.31 -1.87 67.04
C ALA A 1229 13.43 -0.72 68.06
N PHE A 1230 12.95 -0.93 69.28
CA PHE A 1230 13.18 0.01 70.40
C PHE A 1230 14.67 0.18 70.72
N LYS A 1231 15.44 -0.90 70.75
CA LYS A 1231 16.91 -0.83 70.90
C LYS A 1231 17.55 0.01 69.80
N ALA A 1232 17.17 -0.19 68.53
CA ALA A 1232 17.69 0.59 67.41
C ALA A 1232 17.34 2.09 67.52
N LEU A 1233 16.12 2.43 67.98
CA LEU A 1233 15.73 3.80 68.27
C LEU A 1233 16.62 4.41 69.38
N VAL A 1234 16.87 3.66 70.46
CA VAL A 1234 17.78 4.08 71.53
C VAL A 1234 19.19 4.36 70.99
N GLU A 1235 19.71 3.51 70.10
CA GLU A 1235 21.00 3.73 69.45
C GLU A 1235 21.02 5.02 68.61
N CYS A 1236 19.96 5.31 67.83
CA CYS A 1236 19.82 6.59 67.12
C CYS A 1236 19.85 7.80 68.08
N LEU A 1237 19.15 7.72 69.21
CA LEU A 1237 19.12 8.79 70.22
C LEU A 1237 20.48 9.01 70.89
N ILE A 1238 21.20 7.93 71.18
CA ILE A 1238 22.56 7.99 71.74
C ILE A 1238 23.51 8.66 70.73
N ILE A 1239 23.43 8.28 69.45
CA ILE A 1239 24.24 8.89 68.39
C ILE A 1239 23.91 10.39 68.27
N GLY A 1240 22.63 10.77 68.26
CA GLY A 1240 22.24 12.18 68.27
C GLY A 1240 22.86 12.95 69.44
N LYS A 1241 22.74 12.42 70.66
CA LYS A 1241 23.31 13.01 71.88
C LYS A 1241 24.83 13.15 71.82
N GLN A 1242 25.55 12.12 71.36
CA GLN A 1242 27.02 12.13 71.24
C GLN A 1242 27.53 13.28 70.35
N TYR A 1243 26.75 13.65 69.33
CA TYR A 1243 27.10 14.70 68.38
C TYR A 1243 26.38 16.04 68.63
N GLY A 1244 25.76 16.21 69.81
CA GLY A 1244 25.14 17.46 70.24
C GLY A 1244 23.76 17.76 69.61
N LEU A 1245 23.09 16.75 69.06
CA LEU A 1245 21.76 16.87 68.46
C LEU A 1245 20.69 16.52 69.51
N SER A 1246 19.95 17.52 69.98
CA SER A 1246 18.93 17.35 71.03
C SER A 1246 17.51 17.24 70.46
N LEU A 1247 16.64 16.52 71.18
CA LEU A 1247 15.20 16.48 70.88
C LEU A 1247 14.52 17.74 71.41
N SER A 1248 13.66 18.35 70.59
CA SER A 1248 12.73 19.37 71.07
C SER A 1248 11.71 18.76 72.04
N MET A 1249 11.22 19.56 73.00
CA MET A 1249 10.27 19.07 74.02
C MET A 1249 9.01 18.44 73.41
N GLY A 1250 8.49 18.99 72.33
CA GLY A 1250 7.31 18.44 71.65
C GLY A 1250 7.54 17.04 71.07
N VAL A 1251 8.70 16.81 70.45
CA VAL A 1251 9.04 15.49 69.89
C VAL A 1251 9.29 14.47 71.01
N ARG A 1252 9.94 14.89 72.11
CA ARG A 1252 10.13 14.05 73.30
C ARG A 1252 8.80 13.54 73.86
N GLU A 1253 7.80 14.40 73.98
CA GLU A 1253 6.46 13.99 74.44
C GLU A 1253 5.77 13.04 73.46
N THR A 1254 5.90 13.29 72.14
CA THR A 1254 5.34 12.41 71.10
C THR A 1254 5.97 11.01 71.13
N VAL A 1255 7.30 10.93 71.21
CA VAL A 1255 8.03 9.65 71.28
C VAL A 1255 7.63 8.87 72.53
N LYS A 1256 7.56 9.52 73.70
CA LYS A 1256 7.08 8.89 74.93
C LYS A 1256 5.65 8.38 74.79
N ARG A 1257 4.74 9.19 74.23
CA ARG A 1257 3.33 8.82 74.04
C ARG A 1257 3.17 7.59 73.14
N ASN A 1258 3.92 7.53 72.05
CA ASN A 1258 3.85 6.41 71.11
C ASN A 1258 4.39 5.11 71.72
N LEU A 1259 5.33 5.19 72.67
CA LEU A 1259 6.01 4.04 73.27
C LEU A 1259 5.53 3.70 74.69
N GLN A 1260 4.54 4.41 75.22
CA GLN A 1260 3.92 4.13 76.53
C GLN A 1260 3.52 2.66 76.77
N PRO A 1261 3.09 1.88 75.77
CA PRO A 1261 2.76 0.46 75.98
C PRO A 1261 3.95 -0.45 76.34
N ILE A 1262 5.19 0.02 76.24
CA ILE A 1262 6.40 -0.78 76.47
C ILE A 1262 6.92 -0.56 77.91
N ASP A 1263 6.98 -1.63 78.69
CA ASP A 1263 7.43 -1.59 80.09
C ASP A 1263 8.86 -1.04 80.25
N GLY A 1264 9.04 -0.05 81.13
CA GLY A 1264 10.36 0.53 81.48
C GLY A 1264 10.90 1.58 80.50
N VAL A 1265 10.14 1.95 79.47
CA VAL A 1265 10.60 2.91 78.45
C VAL A 1265 10.76 4.34 78.97
N ASP A 1266 9.91 4.79 79.89
CA ASP A 1266 10.01 6.14 80.45
C ASP A 1266 11.31 6.35 81.22
N GLU A 1267 11.79 5.36 81.99
CA GLU A 1267 13.06 5.45 82.73
C GLU A 1267 14.27 5.50 81.79
N ILE A 1268 14.27 4.68 80.73
CA ILE A 1268 15.36 4.62 79.74
C ILE A 1268 15.39 5.90 78.91
N LEU A 1269 14.25 6.36 78.42
CA LEU A 1269 14.15 7.61 77.67
C LEU A 1269 14.50 8.79 78.57
N ASP A 1270 14.08 8.82 79.83
CA ASP A 1270 14.48 9.90 80.72
C ASP A 1270 15.99 9.89 81.03
N GLN A 1271 16.64 8.73 81.22
CA GLN A 1271 18.10 8.68 81.36
C GLN A 1271 18.85 9.20 80.12
N ILE A 1272 18.36 8.91 78.92
CA ILE A 1272 19.00 9.35 77.67
C ILE A 1272 18.72 10.84 77.42
N LEU A 1273 17.49 11.29 77.70
CA LEU A 1273 16.98 12.63 77.38
C LEU A 1273 17.09 13.65 78.54
N SER A 1274 17.50 13.24 79.75
CA SER A 1274 17.78 14.14 80.87
C SER A 1274 19.24 14.58 80.84
N THR A 1275 19.53 15.60 80.04
CA THR A 1275 20.61 16.60 80.02
C THR A 1275 20.60 17.18 78.61
#